data_AF-A0A7C0WUB2-F1
#
_entry.id   AF-A0A7C0WUB2-F1
#
_cell.length_a   1.000
_cell.length_b   1.000
_cell.length_c   1.000
_cell.angle_alpha   90.00
_cell.angle_beta   90.00
_cell.angle_gamma   90.00
#
_symmetry.space_group_name_H-M   'P 1'
#
loop_
_entity.id
_entity.type
_entity.pdbx_description
1 polymer ?
#
loop_
_entity_poly.entity_id
_entity_poly.type
_entity_poly.pdbx_seq_one_letter_code
_entity_poly.pdbx_strand_id
1 'polypeptide(L)'
;MLSMGRRFYFAGAVLYLFLSAWFAAVSAGQVAIYTAQTSWITPEAALAQAEICASRLRSAGIEQVTIFSEATPEEEEALAEWALEATGNGELDVLILFGYLPSSLYPAGNAQPDGSIIELFLESTDGDAVLNHADWMFYVSDPNNGPGGLQNITDMPAITMGPDNVPMVVTDRGREIAPSLHDFLSDRALALDQLSGDWFVEVALAQNADGTRGDPVIVRDGERGRIIPVFMTGDPNPMGAVAAEIIAYLFGTSFTPEALQIQSYGVTVTNTPARLKICTVDEVGIPTPTASDVTVNLTTDSGTGAFDTVWNGPYDGSVTSVTIPAGQACAVVYYKETAAKDVGITATDAAGNLTEAMADLTVLEDQSGEPGEVAIYTGQVNWITLQNAQAQAQRYIDALETLGIDYVWFQTPEEASDLADWLDSATGNGAVDVLILFGYTPTEIYGAGNTEPDGSYLELFIESTDGDMVLNHADWMFYVSDPLNREQGLQNIMDIPDITMGPDDTPVKVTQEGRAIAPTVTDFKSDRPFHLDQLRDNWFPEAVLAEDGAGTRADPCIVRDGNLGRLCIVYQTASQNDPRGQAAAEIIAWLYGKEIDTPTSLLLSGQGLGLTDKPVQLKVTVGGVIDNPVYQDTPVQVSLSSTSATGAFDTSPDGAFDGSVTTVTIPAGSTSAVFYYKDSTPGEATITAQAAGLSAGTMDLRIFDARPREPGEVAIYTGRQSWIDKSSADKQAQICATLLGTAGVTVTIFDSPEDEDALADWVSAATDNGKFDVLILFGFLPPSLYPAPNLEPDGSVIELFLESTDGDAVLNHADWMFYVSDPINGAAALQNIMDIPGITMGPDNTRMRVTDEGRAIAPHVRDFLSDRPLHVNELAGDWLVEATLAQNADGTRADPVIVKDGDRGRLIPVFMAPDENPMGAVAAEIIAYLMQKEIHPPQPKLTVQGPSLTVTKTPVRITLHFQDAAGETIPFPETVTVQLAVDPANGAFDTDWAGPYDGSITSITVEAGAQSAAFYYRPEEAGEVTLTITADELSPAEFSLRVIQDVPVQPGSIAIYTGRTSWISPADAYNQAQACADALSGMGITDVTIFSDPMEEEDLTIWVEDATDNGQLDSLVLYGVLPGGLYPPGNALPDDSTIELFLESTDGDTVINHADYMFYVSDSINGPGGLQNIMDIPQITMWGDNTAVTLTPEGSAIAPSLTDFVSNRPFHLNELEGDRFPELILAENADGTRADPVIVRDGNRGRLVPAIQTSAVLPPKGQVGAEIIAYL
;
A
#
# COMPACT_ATOMS: atom_id res chain seq x y z
N MET A 1 -57.72 -41.14 -4.33
CA MET A 1 -58.00 -40.62 -5.69
C MET A 1 -57.00 -39.50 -5.95
N LEU A 2 -56.15 -39.65 -6.98
CA LEU A 2 -55.45 -38.65 -7.83
C LEU A 2 -55.10 -37.25 -7.23
N SER A 3 -53.94 -36.62 -7.43
CA SER A 3 -52.56 -36.96 -7.80
C SER A 3 -51.68 -35.73 -7.47
N MET A 4 -50.39 -35.92 -7.20
CA MET A 4 -49.36 -34.91 -6.88
C MET A 4 -49.00 -33.96 -8.03
N GLY A 5 -48.54 -32.75 -7.66
CA GLY A 5 -47.20 -32.21 -7.99
C GLY A 5 -46.93 -31.49 -9.33
N ARG A 6 -46.59 -30.19 -9.26
CA ARG A 6 -45.35 -29.55 -9.79
C ARG A 6 -45.37 -28.02 -9.62
N ARG A 7 -44.34 -27.49 -8.94
CA ARG A 7 -43.87 -26.08 -8.97
C ARG A 7 -42.81 -25.98 -10.07
N PHE A 8 -42.78 -24.90 -10.87
CA PHE A 8 -41.60 -24.47 -11.61
C PHE A 8 -41.63 -22.94 -11.86
N TYR A 9 -40.55 -22.32 -11.40
CA TYR A 9 -39.81 -21.11 -11.83
C TYR A 9 -40.27 -20.35 -13.09
N PHE A 10 -40.32 -19.02 -12.99
CA PHE A 10 -39.83 -18.04 -13.98
C PHE A 10 -39.97 -16.61 -13.41
N ALA A 11 -38.89 -16.07 -12.83
CA ALA A 11 -38.73 -14.65 -12.54
C ALA A 11 -37.23 -14.35 -12.39
N GLY A 12 -36.60 -13.89 -13.46
CA GLY A 12 -35.17 -13.58 -13.52
C GLY A 12 -34.75 -13.30 -14.96
N ALA A 13 -35.28 -12.23 -15.57
CA ALA A 13 -34.87 -11.76 -16.90
C ALA A 13 -35.31 -10.32 -17.22
N VAL A 14 -35.45 -9.44 -16.21
CA VAL A 14 -35.79 -8.02 -16.43
C VAL A 14 -35.03 -7.13 -15.45
N LEU A 15 -33.69 -7.10 -15.58
CA LEU A 15 -32.84 -5.99 -15.14
C LEU A 15 -31.40 -6.13 -15.70
N TYR A 16 -31.26 -6.20 -17.03
CA TYR A 16 -29.94 -6.16 -17.71
C TYR A 16 -30.10 -5.60 -19.14
N LEU A 17 -30.71 -4.42 -19.28
CA LEU A 17 -30.94 -3.82 -20.61
C LEU A 17 -31.04 -2.28 -20.58
N PHE A 18 -30.23 -1.62 -19.75
CA PHE A 18 -29.95 -0.18 -19.86
C PHE A 18 -28.50 0.14 -19.46
N LEU A 19 -27.57 -0.25 -20.35
CA LEU A 19 -26.23 0.33 -20.56
C LEU A 19 -25.60 -0.44 -21.74
N SER A 20 -26.19 -0.27 -22.93
CA SER A 20 -25.62 -0.78 -24.17
C SER A 20 -26.02 0.17 -25.30
N ALA A 21 -25.44 1.37 -25.27
CA ALA A 21 -25.44 2.27 -26.41
C ALA A 21 -24.13 3.05 -26.35
N TRP A 22 -23.32 2.88 -27.40
CA TRP A 22 -21.97 3.41 -27.65
C TRP A 22 -20.81 2.58 -27.09
N PHE A 23 -20.68 1.34 -27.58
CA PHE A 23 -19.38 0.77 -27.95
C PHE A 23 -19.54 0.16 -29.34
N ALA A 24 -18.72 0.59 -30.30
CA ALA A 24 -18.54 -0.21 -31.50
C ALA A 24 -17.93 -1.56 -31.05
N ALA A 25 -18.49 -2.69 -31.48
CA ALA A 25 -17.84 -3.97 -31.27
C ALA A 25 -16.57 -3.97 -32.12
N VAL A 26 -15.40 -3.77 -31.50
CA VAL A 26 -14.11 -3.99 -32.15
C VAL A 26 -13.98 -5.50 -32.40
N SER A 27 -13.55 -5.90 -33.60
CA SER A 27 -13.30 -7.31 -33.93
C SER A 27 -12.03 -7.80 -33.26
N ALA A 28 -11.99 -9.07 -32.82
CA ALA A 28 -10.77 -9.69 -32.32
C ALA A 28 -9.71 -9.77 -33.42
N GLY A 29 -8.49 -9.28 -33.14
CA GLY A 29 -7.34 -9.27 -34.04
C GLY A 29 -6.40 -10.47 -33.82
N GLN A 30 -5.10 -10.20 -33.96
CA GLN A 30 -3.98 -11.12 -33.87
C GLN A 30 -3.25 -11.01 -32.52
N VAL A 31 -2.40 -12.00 -32.23
CA VAL A 31 -1.57 -12.05 -31.02
C VAL A 31 -0.10 -12.29 -31.41
N ALA A 32 0.80 -11.44 -30.92
CA ALA A 32 2.24 -11.63 -30.99
C ALA A 32 2.82 -11.90 -29.60
N ILE A 33 3.78 -12.82 -29.53
CA ILE A 33 4.46 -13.18 -28.28
C ILE A 33 5.97 -13.11 -28.50
N TYR A 34 6.68 -12.30 -27.72
CA TYR A 34 8.13 -12.16 -27.81
C TYR A 34 8.83 -12.85 -26.62
N THR A 35 9.64 -13.87 -26.90
CA THR A 35 10.39 -14.65 -25.88
C THR A 35 11.90 -14.68 -26.13
N ALA A 36 12.37 -14.02 -27.19
CA ALA A 36 13.77 -14.09 -27.62
C ALA A 36 14.76 -13.52 -26.60
N GLN A 37 14.33 -12.55 -25.80
CA GLN A 37 15.08 -11.98 -24.68
C GLN A 37 14.15 -11.83 -23.48
N THR A 38 14.69 -12.05 -22.29
CA THR A 38 13.98 -12.04 -21.01
C THR A 38 14.86 -11.40 -19.94
N SER A 39 14.29 -11.10 -18.77
CA SER A 39 15.03 -10.61 -17.60
C SER A 39 15.37 -11.74 -16.62
N TRP A 40 14.56 -11.93 -15.57
CA TRP A 40 14.86 -12.88 -14.48
C TRP A 40 14.35 -14.32 -14.67
N ILE A 41 13.59 -14.59 -15.73
CA ILE A 41 13.25 -15.96 -16.17
C ILE A 41 14.10 -16.33 -17.38
N THR A 42 14.35 -17.62 -17.62
CA THR A 42 15.12 -18.04 -18.79
C THR A 42 14.28 -17.94 -20.07
N PRO A 43 14.89 -17.68 -21.24
CA PRO A 43 14.19 -17.70 -22.53
C PRO A 43 13.47 -19.02 -22.80
N GLU A 44 14.01 -20.15 -22.32
CA GLU A 44 13.37 -21.45 -22.45
C GLU A 44 12.08 -21.55 -21.62
N ALA A 45 12.08 -21.00 -20.40
CA ALA A 45 10.88 -20.96 -19.55
C ALA A 45 9.81 -20.03 -20.15
N ALA A 46 10.22 -18.86 -20.67
CA ALA A 46 9.31 -17.95 -21.37
C ALA A 46 8.71 -18.59 -22.62
N LEU A 47 9.52 -19.28 -23.43
CA LEU A 47 9.06 -20.01 -24.60
C LEU A 47 8.04 -21.09 -24.24
N ALA A 48 8.27 -21.86 -23.17
CA ALA A 48 7.31 -22.86 -22.71
C ALA A 48 5.95 -22.23 -22.34
N GLN A 49 5.94 -21.09 -21.65
CA GLN A 49 4.69 -20.36 -21.33
C GLN A 49 4.03 -19.76 -22.57
N ALA A 50 4.81 -19.24 -23.53
CA ALA A 50 4.29 -18.75 -24.80
C ALA A 50 3.63 -19.86 -25.63
N GLU A 51 4.21 -21.07 -25.65
CA GLU A 51 3.63 -22.23 -26.31
C GLU A 51 2.32 -22.70 -25.65
N ILE A 52 2.23 -22.66 -24.33
CA ILE A 52 0.99 -22.92 -23.58
C ILE A 52 -0.08 -21.89 -23.99
N CYS A 53 0.24 -20.60 -23.94
CA CYS A 53 -0.67 -19.52 -24.31
C CYS A 53 -1.18 -19.69 -25.75
N ALA A 54 -0.25 -19.84 -26.70
CA ALA A 54 -0.58 -19.97 -28.12
C ALA A 54 -1.41 -21.23 -28.42
N SER A 55 -1.10 -22.36 -27.80
CA SER A 55 -1.86 -23.59 -27.99
C SER A 55 -3.28 -23.45 -27.47
N ARG A 56 -3.44 -22.86 -26.28
CA ARG A 56 -4.75 -22.64 -25.67
C ARG A 56 -5.60 -21.66 -26.49
N LEU A 57 -5.03 -20.54 -26.94
CA LEU A 57 -5.72 -19.58 -27.82
C LEU A 57 -6.19 -20.21 -29.13
N ARG A 58 -5.35 -21.02 -29.78
CA ARG A 58 -5.71 -21.74 -31.01
C ARG A 58 -6.86 -22.72 -30.78
N SER A 59 -6.88 -23.43 -29.65
CA SER A 59 -8.01 -24.33 -29.29
C SER A 59 -9.33 -23.58 -29.12
N ALA A 60 -9.29 -22.31 -28.71
CA ALA A 60 -10.48 -21.44 -28.64
C ALA A 60 -10.84 -20.76 -29.97
N GLY A 61 -10.16 -21.11 -31.07
CA GLY A 61 -10.42 -20.56 -32.41
C GLY A 61 -9.70 -19.23 -32.71
N ILE A 62 -8.76 -18.81 -31.86
CA ILE A 62 -7.89 -17.64 -32.11
C ILE A 62 -6.64 -18.14 -32.83
N GLU A 63 -6.72 -18.21 -34.16
CA GLU A 63 -5.71 -18.88 -35.00
C GLU A 63 -4.47 -18.01 -35.28
N GLN A 64 -4.61 -16.69 -35.24
CA GLN A 64 -3.56 -15.73 -35.62
C GLN A 64 -2.63 -15.43 -34.44
N VAL A 65 -1.88 -16.44 -34.00
CA VAL A 65 -0.89 -16.32 -32.91
C VAL A 65 0.52 -16.60 -33.42
N THR A 66 1.41 -15.61 -33.31
CA THR A 66 2.81 -15.68 -33.76
C THR A 66 3.77 -15.56 -32.57
N ILE A 67 4.77 -16.43 -32.50
CA ILE A 67 5.82 -16.40 -31.47
C ILE A 67 7.14 -15.98 -32.12
N PHE A 68 7.82 -14.99 -31.54
CA PHE A 68 9.13 -14.49 -31.91
C PHE A 68 10.13 -14.90 -30.81
N SER A 69 10.94 -15.92 -31.08
CA SER A 69 11.75 -16.61 -30.06
C SER A 69 13.25 -16.55 -30.30
N GLU A 70 13.71 -15.99 -31.42
CA GLU A 70 15.13 -15.88 -31.76
C GLU A 70 15.60 -14.43 -31.70
N ALA A 71 16.68 -14.16 -30.96
CA ALA A 71 17.26 -12.82 -30.82
C ALA A 71 18.08 -12.44 -32.07
N THR A 72 17.41 -12.40 -33.23
CA THR A 72 18.00 -12.03 -34.53
C THR A 72 17.43 -10.69 -35.02
N PRO A 73 18.23 -9.86 -35.70
CA PRO A 73 17.73 -8.61 -36.28
C PRO A 73 16.53 -8.82 -37.21
N GLU A 74 16.49 -9.93 -37.94
CA GLU A 74 15.39 -10.26 -38.85
C GLU A 74 14.06 -10.53 -38.11
N GLU A 75 14.08 -11.19 -36.95
CA GLU A 75 12.87 -11.39 -36.13
C GLU A 75 12.43 -10.13 -35.41
N GLU A 76 13.37 -9.31 -34.91
CA GLU A 76 13.02 -8.01 -34.32
C GLU A 76 12.44 -7.02 -35.35
N GLU A 77 12.93 -7.05 -36.59
CA GLU A 77 12.34 -6.30 -37.72
C GLU A 77 10.94 -6.82 -38.06
N ALA A 78 10.75 -8.15 -38.10
CA ALA A 78 9.44 -8.76 -38.35
C ALA A 78 8.41 -8.46 -37.23
N LEU A 79 8.83 -8.40 -35.96
CA LEU A 79 7.96 -7.99 -34.85
C LEU A 79 7.55 -6.52 -34.98
N ALA A 80 8.47 -5.64 -35.37
CA ALA A 80 8.16 -4.23 -35.61
C ALA A 80 7.23 -4.04 -36.81
N GLU A 81 7.43 -4.79 -37.89
CA GLU A 81 6.51 -4.83 -39.03
C GLU A 81 5.12 -5.30 -38.60
N TRP A 82 5.03 -6.35 -37.79
CA TRP A 82 3.77 -6.84 -37.24
C TRP A 82 3.03 -5.76 -36.43
N ALA A 83 3.72 -5.08 -35.50
CA ALA A 83 3.11 -4.04 -34.68
C ALA A 83 2.60 -2.85 -35.52
N LEU A 84 3.33 -2.47 -36.57
CA LEU A 84 2.89 -1.43 -37.51
C LEU A 84 1.68 -1.83 -38.35
N GLU A 85 1.56 -3.11 -38.72
CA GLU A 85 0.38 -3.63 -39.45
C GLU A 85 -0.86 -3.77 -38.56
N ALA A 86 -0.65 -4.07 -37.28
CA ALA A 86 -1.70 -4.14 -36.27
C ALA A 86 -2.25 -2.75 -35.91
N THR A 87 -1.37 -1.77 -35.71
CA THR A 87 -1.73 -0.41 -35.27
C THR A 87 -2.80 0.25 -36.18
N GLY A 88 -3.96 0.58 -35.60
CA GLY A 88 -5.01 1.34 -36.27
C GLY A 88 -5.78 0.55 -37.33
N ASN A 89 -5.74 -0.79 -37.29
CA ASN A 89 -6.39 -1.64 -38.28
C ASN A 89 -7.90 -1.85 -38.01
N GLY A 90 -8.39 -1.45 -36.84
CA GLY A 90 -9.78 -1.57 -36.42
C GLY A 90 -10.15 -2.92 -35.77
N GLU A 91 -9.16 -3.77 -35.49
CA GLU A 91 -9.23 -5.02 -34.73
C GLU A 91 -8.40 -4.88 -33.45
N LEU A 92 -8.82 -5.54 -32.36
CA LEU A 92 -8.09 -5.53 -31.10
C LEU A 92 -6.94 -6.54 -31.18
N ASP A 93 -5.71 -6.05 -31.30
CA ASP A 93 -4.47 -6.85 -31.34
C ASP A 93 -3.79 -6.91 -29.97
N VAL A 94 -3.01 -7.98 -29.71
CA VAL A 94 -2.32 -8.18 -28.42
C VAL A 94 -0.86 -8.52 -28.60
N LEU A 95 0.03 -7.76 -27.94
CA LEU A 95 1.45 -8.06 -27.81
C LEU A 95 1.75 -8.58 -26.40
N ILE A 96 2.48 -9.69 -26.29
CA ILE A 96 2.95 -10.24 -25.02
C ILE A 96 4.48 -10.15 -24.95
N LEU A 97 4.97 -9.55 -23.86
CA LEU A 97 6.40 -9.46 -23.51
C LEU A 97 6.71 -10.25 -22.23
N PHE A 98 7.94 -10.73 -22.09
CA PHE A 98 8.45 -11.40 -20.88
C PHE A 98 9.55 -10.58 -20.21
N GLY A 99 9.22 -9.33 -19.86
CA GLY A 99 10.05 -8.41 -19.11
C GLY A 99 11.08 -7.62 -19.92
N TYR A 100 11.35 -8.02 -21.17
CA TYR A 100 12.29 -7.33 -22.06
C TYR A 100 11.56 -6.59 -23.20
N LEU A 101 11.92 -5.32 -23.44
CA LEU A 101 11.38 -4.49 -24.52
C LEU A 101 12.36 -4.41 -25.71
N PRO A 102 12.00 -4.97 -26.89
CA PRO A 102 12.84 -4.91 -28.09
C PRO A 102 13.11 -3.47 -28.55
N SER A 103 14.36 -3.18 -28.92
CA SER A 103 14.77 -1.86 -29.42
C SER A 103 14.12 -1.49 -30.76
N SER A 104 13.64 -2.48 -31.51
CA SER A 104 12.86 -2.26 -32.73
C SER A 104 11.48 -1.67 -32.46
N LEU A 105 10.91 -1.90 -31.27
CA LEU A 105 9.62 -1.34 -30.85
C LEU A 105 9.78 0.01 -30.13
N TYR A 106 10.78 0.09 -29.25
CA TYR A 106 11.14 1.31 -28.52
C TYR A 106 12.66 1.39 -28.32
N PRO A 107 13.35 2.38 -28.94
CA PRO A 107 14.79 2.55 -28.83
C PRO A 107 15.31 2.61 -27.39
N ALA A 108 16.23 1.70 -27.07
CA ALA A 108 16.86 1.56 -25.76
C ALA A 108 17.50 2.85 -25.20
N GLY A 109 17.44 3.00 -23.88
CA GLY A 109 17.89 4.20 -23.17
C GLY A 109 16.95 5.40 -23.30
N ASN A 110 15.66 5.17 -23.55
CA ASN A 110 14.65 6.20 -23.82
C ASN A 110 15.04 7.14 -24.97
N ALA A 111 15.64 6.59 -26.03
CA ALA A 111 16.17 7.41 -27.13
C ALA A 111 15.08 7.98 -28.06
N GLN A 112 13.85 7.49 -27.93
CA GLN A 112 12.68 7.98 -28.64
C GLN A 112 11.47 7.91 -27.68
N PRO A 113 11.34 8.87 -26.76
CA PRO A 113 10.26 8.89 -25.78
C PRO A 113 8.89 8.96 -26.48
N ASP A 114 8.78 9.75 -27.54
CA ASP A 114 7.54 9.92 -28.33
C ASP A 114 7.66 9.39 -29.77
N GLY A 115 6.54 8.99 -30.34
CA GLY A 115 6.33 8.45 -31.68
C GLY A 115 6.91 7.06 -31.90
N SER A 116 7.17 6.29 -30.85
CA SER A 116 7.72 4.93 -30.96
C SER A 116 6.68 3.95 -31.52
N ILE A 117 7.10 2.79 -32.03
CA ILE A 117 6.13 1.82 -32.61
C ILE A 117 5.18 1.30 -31.52
N ILE A 118 5.69 1.03 -30.32
CA ILE A 118 4.84 0.53 -29.23
C ILE A 118 3.91 1.59 -28.65
N GLU A 119 4.32 2.85 -28.65
CA GLU A 119 3.44 3.96 -28.26
C GLU A 119 2.33 4.12 -29.29
N LEU A 120 2.65 4.18 -30.60
CA LEU A 120 1.63 4.26 -31.65
C LEU A 120 0.64 3.09 -31.60
N PHE A 121 1.11 1.88 -31.26
CA PHE A 121 0.28 0.69 -31.06
C PHE A 121 -0.66 0.84 -29.85
N LEU A 122 -0.24 1.47 -28.75
CA LEU A 122 -1.11 1.73 -27.60
C LEU A 122 -2.04 2.93 -27.82
N GLU A 123 -1.62 3.91 -28.62
CA GLU A 123 -2.38 5.13 -28.86
C GLU A 123 -3.47 5.00 -29.93
N SER A 124 -3.53 3.87 -30.64
CA SER A 124 -4.59 3.60 -31.62
C SER A 124 -5.96 3.36 -30.94
N THR A 125 -7.03 3.57 -31.72
CA THR A 125 -8.43 3.56 -31.22
C THR A 125 -9.14 2.21 -31.40
N ASP A 126 -8.44 1.21 -31.91
CA ASP A 126 -8.86 -0.21 -31.90
C ASP A 126 -8.73 -0.83 -30.49
N GLY A 127 -7.92 -0.23 -29.63
CA GLY A 127 -7.84 -0.59 -28.21
C GLY A 127 -6.81 -1.68 -27.91
N ASP A 128 -5.84 -1.85 -28.80
CA ASP A 128 -4.71 -2.79 -28.71
C ASP A 128 -4.07 -2.89 -27.33
N ALA A 129 -3.62 -4.09 -26.97
CA ALA A 129 -3.14 -4.38 -25.62
C ALA A 129 -1.71 -4.88 -25.60
N VAL A 130 -0.92 -4.39 -24.65
CA VAL A 130 0.38 -4.97 -24.30
C VAL A 130 0.27 -5.68 -22.96
N LEU A 131 0.44 -7.00 -22.97
CA LEU A 131 0.68 -7.80 -21.77
C LEU A 131 2.18 -7.87 -21.49
N ASN A 132 2.55 -7.80 -20.21
CA ASN A 132 3.93 -8.06 -19.79
C ASN A 132 3.96 -9.03 -18.60
N HIS A 133 4.81 -10.05 -18.72
CA HIS A 133 5.13 -11.01 -17.68
C HIS A 133 6.51 -10.73 -17.06
N ALA A 134 6.77 -11.37 -15.91
CA ALA A 134 8.06 -11.35 -15.22
C ALA A 134 8.45 -9.95 -14.70
N ASP A 135 9.37 -9.24 -15.36
CA ASP A 135 9.98 -8.03 -14.80
C ASP A 135 9.17 -6.75 -15.13
N TRP A 136 9.67 -5.61 -14.67
CA TRP A 136 9.05 -4.30 -14.80
C TRP A 136 8.71 -3.96 -16.26
N MET A 137 7.45 -3.58 -16.49
CA MET A 137 6.93 -3.25 -17.81
C MET A 137 7.74 -2.13 -18.48
N PHE A 138 8.26 -2.39 -19.68
CA PHE A 138 9.06 -1.47 -20.50
C PHE A 138 10.41 -1.01 -19.92
N TYR A 139 10.86 -1.60 -18.80
CA TYR A 139 12.08 -1.19 -18.12
C TYR A 139 13.35 -1.74 -18.78
N VAL A 140 13.36 -3.05 -19.08
CA VAL A 140 14.57 -3.78 -19.46
C VAL A 140 14.82 -3.69 -20.96
N SER A 141 16.03 -3.23 -21.31
CA SER A 141 16.56 -3.13 -22.67
C SER A 141 18.10 -3.02 -22.60
N ASP A 142 18.82 -3.02 -23.72
CA ASP A 142 20.28 -2.76 -23.71
C ASP A 142 20.65 -1.51 -24.53
N PRO A 143 21.00 -0.38 -23.89
CA PRO A 143 20.97 -0.11 -22.44
C PRO A 143 19.54 -0.01 -21.87
N ASN A 144 19.37 -0.19 -20.55
CA ASN A 144 18.04 -0.17 -19.90
C ASN A 144 17.32 1.19 -20.06
N ASN A 145 16.00 1.13 -20.25
CA ASN A 145 15.12 2.30 -20.22
C ASN A 145 14.80 2.75 -18.79
N GLY A 146 14.88 1.84 -17.82
CA GLY A 146 14.52 2.16 -16.44
C GLY A 146 13.03 2.47 -16.28
N PRO A 147 12.60 3.13 -15.17
CA PRO A 147 11.21 3.51 -14.97
C PRO A 147 10.69 4.42 -16.10
N GLY A 148 11.59 5.17 -16.74
CA GLY A 148 11.30 6.05 -17.87
C GLY A 148 10.67 5.34 -19.07
N GLY A 149 10.91 4.04 -19.27
CA GLY A 149 10.27 3.30 -20.36
C GLY A 149 8.75 3.28 -20.22
N LEU A 150 8.26 2.87 -19.03
CA LEU A 150 6.83 2.90 -18.72
C LEU A 150 6.28 4.32 -18.73
N GLN A 151 7.00 5.24 -18.08
CA GLN A 151 6.56 6.63 -17.92
C GLN A 151 6.42 7.38 -19.25
N ASN A 152 7.36 7.16 -20.19
CA ASN A 152 7.31 7.79 -21.51
C ASN A 152 6.24 7.14 -22.40
N ILE A 153 6.23 5.81 -22.53
CA ILE A 153 5.28 5.10 -23.42
C ILE A 153 3.82 5.33 -23.04
N THR A 154 3.55 5.64 -21.76
CA THR A 154 2.19 5.86 -21.25
C THR A 154 1.86 7.32 -20.95
N ASP A 155 2.80 8.25 -21.16
CA ASP A 155 2.68 9.66 -20.73
C ASP A 155 2.37 9.85 -19.23
N MET A 156 2.72 8.87 -18.39
CA MET A 156 2.49 8.93 -16.94
C MET A 156 3.80 9.13 -16.18
N PRO A 157 4.25 10.37 -15.92
CA PRO A 157 5.58 10.63 -15.34
C PRO A 157 5.74 10.12 -13.90
N ALA A 158 4.64 9.91 -13.17
CA ALA A 158 4.65 9.44 -11.79
C ALA A 158 4.46 7.92 -11.65
N ILE A 159 4.05 7.21 -12.71
CA ILE A 159 3.71 5.79 -12.63
C ILE A 159 4.93 4.96 -12.25
N THR A 160 4.73 3.98 -11.38
CA THR A 160 5.78 3.08 -10.91
C THR A 160 5.28 1.67 -10.69
N MET A 161 6.21 0.72 -10.59
CA MET A 161 5.95 -0.67 -10.21
C MET A 161 6.82 -1.04 -9.01
N GLY A 162 6.45 -2.11 -8.30
CA GLY A 162 7.11 -2.54 -7.06
C GLY A 162 6.27 -2.19 -5.82
N PRO A 163 6.82 -2.12 -4.60
CA PRO A 163 8.07 -2.81 -4.23
C PRO A 163 7.97 -4.33 -4.48
N ASP A 164 9.05 -5.04 -4.21
CA ASP A 164 9.11 -6.49 -4.38
C ASP A 164 8.25 -7.21 -3.33
N ASN A 165 7.89 -8.47 -3.59
CA ASN A 165 7.13 -9.33 -2.68
C ASN A 165 5.80 -8.76 -2.16
N VAL A 166 5.08 -7.97 -2.96
CA VAL A 166 3.76 -7.44 -2.58
C VAL A 166 2.72 -8.55 -2.69
N PRO A 167 2.00 -8.92 -1.60
CA PRO A 167 0.98 -9.95 -1.66
C PRO A 167 -0.21 -9.51 -2.52
N MET A 168 -0.47 -10.26 -3.58
CA MET A 168 -1.62 -10.10 -4.47
C MET A 168 -2.69 -11.12 -4.10
N VAL A 169 -3.87 -10.62 -3.76
CA VAL A 169 -5.06 -11.46 -3.53
C VAL A 169 -5.94 -11.42 -4.78
N VAL A 170 -6.28 -12.60 -5.30
CA VAL A 170 -7.12 -12.70 -6.49
C VAL A 170 -8.54 -12.23 -6.16
N THR A 171 -9.02 -11.25 -6.92
CA THR A 171 -10.37 -10.71 -6.78
C THR A 171 -11.40 -11.72 -7.29
N ASP A 172 -12.67 -11.60 -6.87
CA ASP A 172 -13.74 -12.44 -7.41
C ASP A 172 -13.83 -12.33 -8.94
N ARG A 173 -13.59 -11.12 -9.47
CA ARG A 173 -13.56 -10.87 -10.91
C ARG A 173 -12.33 -11.51 -11.57
N GLY A 174 -11.19 -11.50 -10.89
CA GLY A 174 -9.98 -12.22 -11.31
C GLY A 174 -10.20 -13.71 -11.44
N ARG A 175 -10.85 -14.35 -10.46
CA ARG A 175 -11.17 -15.80 -10.53
C ARG A 175 -12.11 -16.15 -11.68
N GLU A 176 -13.00 -15.22 -12.05
CA GLU A 176 -13.92 -15.40 -13.17
C GLU A 176 -13.20 -15.29 -14.53
N ILE A 177 -12.31 -14.30 -14.67
CA ILE A 177 -11.60 -14.02 -15.93
C ILE A 177 -10.43 -14.98 -16.12
N ALA A 178 -9.61 -15.15 -15.09
CA ALA A 178 -8.38 -15.93 -15.10
C ALA A 178 -8.42 -17.03 -14.03
N PRO A 179 -9.17 -18.12 -14.24
CA PRO A 179 -9.27 -19.20 -13.27
C PRO A 179 -7.96 -19.96 -13.00
N SER A 180 -6.93 -19.79 -13.85
CA SER A 180 -5.59 -20.32 -13.57
C SER A 180 -4.79 -19.47 -12.57
N LEU A 181 -5.25 -18.25 -12.28
CA LEU A 181 -4.59 -17.33 -11.37
C LEU A 181 -4.85 -17.70 -9.90
N HIS A 182 -3.78 -17.73 -9.11
CA HIS A 182 -3.82 -17.97 -7.66
C HIS A 182 -3.20 -16.78 -6.90
N ASP A 183 -3.43 -16.70 -5.60
CA ASP A 183 -2.81 -15.66 -4.74
C ASP A 183 -1.28 -15.84 -4.79
N PHE A 184 -0.53 -14.75 -4.97
CA PHE A 184 0.91 -14.80 -5.20
C PHE A 184 1.60 -13.54 -4.65
N LEU A 185 2.94 -13.55 -4.66
CA LEU A 185 3.74 -12.36 -4.37
C LEU A 185 4.18 -11.73 -5.70
N SER A 186 3.80 -10.49 -5.92
CA SER A 186 4.24 -9.73 -7.08
C SER A 186 5.48 -8.93 -6.73
N ASP A 187 6.51 -9.05 -7.56
CA ASP A 187 7.73 -8.27 -7.41
C ASP A 187 7.63 -6.90 -8.07
N ARG A 188 6.67 -6.73 -9.00
CA ARG A 188 6.47 -5.49 -9.78
C ARG A 188 4.99 -5.14 -9.88
N ALA A 189 4.28 -5.08 -8.76
CA ALA A 189 2.88 -4.67 -8.79
C ALA A 189 2.75 -3.21 -9.24
N LEU A 190 1.85 -2.94 -10.20
CA LEU A 190 1.64 -1.59 -10.76
C LEU A 190 0.92 -0.70 -9.73
N ALA A 191 1.41 0.52 -9.51
CA ALA A 191 0.77 1.50 -8.64
C ALA A 191 -0.50 2.07 -9.28
N LEU A 192 -1.67 1.60 -8.85
CA LEU A 192 -2.97 2.01 -9.39
C LEU A 192 -3.37 3.42 -8.95
N ASP A 193 -2.89 3.85 -7.79
CA ASP A 193 -3.12 5.19 -7.23
C ASP A 193 -2.29 6.29 -7.93
N GLN A 194 -1.38 5.91 -8.82
CA GLN A 194 -0.53 6.81 -9.61
C GLN A 194 -0.97 6.94 -11.07
N LEU A 195 -2.07 6.30 -11.46
CA LEU A 195 -2.64 6.46 -12.79
C LEU A 195 -3.06 7.91 -13.02
N SER A 196 -2.72 8.46 -14.18
CA SER A 196 -2.98 9.85 -14.56
C SER A 196 -3.29 9.97 -16.05
N GLY A 197 -3.78 11.14 -16.48
CA GLY A 197 -4.25 11.32 -17.85
C GLY A 197 -5.55 10.54 -18.08
N ASP A 198 -5.68 9.91 -19.24
CA ASP A 198 -6.85 9.11 -19.62
C ASP A 198 -6.75 7.65 -19.14
N TRP A 199 -5.67 7.27 -18.44
CA TRP A 199 -5.45 5.92 -17.94
C TRP A 199 -6.31 5.61 -16.70
N PHE A 200 -7.07 4.51 -16.74
CA PHE A 200 -7.86 4.02 -15.62
C PHE A 200 -7.86 2.49 -15.52
N VAL A 201 -8.15 1.96 -14.33
CA VAL A 201 -8.31 0.52 -14.12
C VAL A 201 -9.61 0.04 -14.80
N GLU A 202 -9.50 -0.75 -15.85
CA GLU A 202 -10.63 -1.42 -16.49
C GLU A 202 -11.07 -2.64 -15.67
N VAL A 203 -10.10 -3.47 -15.26
CA VAL A 203 -10.33 -4.64 -14.40
C VAL A 203 -9.11 -4.92 -13.54
N ALA A 204 -9.28 -5.06 -12.22
CA ALA A 204 -8.24 -5.60 -11.34
C ALA A 204 -8.49 -7.10 -11.08
N LEU A 205 -7.58 -7.96 -11.56
CA LEU A 205 -7.69 -9.41 -11.38
C LEU A 205 -7.10 -9.85 -10.05
N ALA A 206 -6.02 -9.22 -9.60
CA ALA A 206 -5.54 -9.35 -8.24
C ALA A 206 -4.97 -8.01 -7.73
N GLN A 207 -5.09 -7.78 -6.42
CA GLN A 207 -4.70 -6.52 -5.78
C GLN A 207 -4.07 -6.78 -4.41
N ASN A 208 -3.27 -5.83 -3.94
CA ASN A 208 -2.83 -5.82 -2.56
C ASN A 208 -3.99 -5.45 -1.60
N ALA A 209 -3.80 -5.69 -0.31
CA ALA A 209 -4.84 -5.55 0.70
C ALA A 209 -5.48 -4.15 0.79
N ASP A 210 -4.78 -3.08 0.39
CA ASP A 210 -5.30 -1.71 0.38
C ASP A 210 -5.80 -1.24 -1.00
N GLY A 211 -5.70 -2.08 -2.04
CA GLY A 211 -6.18 -1.82 -3.40
C GLY A 211 -5.35 -0.79 -4.18
N THR A 212 -4.22 -0.30 -3.64
CA THR A 212 -3.35 0.68 -4.29
C THR A 212 -2.47 0.08 -5.37
N ARG A 213 -2.27 -1.24 -5.37
CA ARG A 213 -1.44 -1.94 -6.36
C ARG A 213 -2.19 -3.10 -6.99
N GLY A 214 -1.93 -3.35 -8.27
CA GLY A 214 -2.58 -4.40 -9.04
C GLY A 214 -1.57 -5.21 -9.86
N ASP A 215 -1.76 -6.51 -9.84
CA ASP A 215 -1.08 -7.49 -10.69
C ASP A 215 -1.77 -8.86 -10.55
N PRO A 216 -2.41 -9.42 -11.60
CA PRO A 216 -2.66 -8.79 -12.88
C PRO A 216 -3.72 -7.68 -12.81
N VAL A 217 -3.56 -6.66 -13.64
CA VAL A 217 -4.54 -5.57 -13.78
C VAL A 217 -4.61 -5.13 -15.24
N ILE A 218 -5.81 -4.90 -15.76
CA ILE A 218 -6.04 -4.30 -17.08
C ILE A 218 -6.22 -2.80 -16.87
N VAL A 219 -5.28 -2.01 -17.37
CA VAL A 219 -5.35 -0.55 -17.36
C VAL A 219 -5.56 -0.07 -18.78
N ARG A 220 -6.52 0.83 -18.97
CA ARG A 220 -6.95 1.33 -20.27
C ARG A 220 -6.78 2.84 -20.37
N ASP A 221 -6.33 3.30 -21.52
CA ASP A 221 -6.18 4.71 -21.88
C ASP A 221 -7.43 5.20 -22.63
N GLY A 222 -8.43 5.75 -21.93
CA GLY A 222 -9.63 6.29 -22.56
C GLY A 222 -10.31 5.32 -23.55
N GLU A 223 -10.44 5.75 -24.82
CA GLU A 223 -10.92 4.91 -25.93
C GLU A 223 -9.79 4.13 -26.66
N ARG A 224 -8.52 4.38 -26.31
CA ARG A 224 -7.31 3.80 -26.88
C ARG A 224 -6.93 2.47 -26.22
N GLY A 225 -5.66 2.09 -26.28
CA GLY A 225 -5.09 0.80 -25.90
C GLY A 225 -5.02 0.51 -24.40
N ARG A 226 -4.36 -0.60 -24.09
CA ARG A 226 -4.25 -1.18 -22.74
C ARG A 226 -2.84 -1.61 -22.41
N ILE A 227 -2.45 -1.37 -21.16
CA ILE A 227 -1.28 -2.00 -20.55
C ILE A 227 -1.75 -2.99 -19.49
N ILE A 228 -1.15 -4.17 -19.49
CA ILE A 228 -1.58 -5.27 -18.65
C ILE A 228 -0.35 -5.94 -18.02
N PRO A 229 0.11 -5.50 -16.83
CA PRO A 229 1.02 -6.31 -16.03
C PRO A 229 0.34 -7.63 -15.65
N VAL A 230 1.03 -8.76 -15.81
CA VAL A 230 0.48 -10.09 -15.52
C VAL A 230 1.52 -10.97 -14.82
N PHE A 231 1.25 -11.32 -13.57
CA PHE A 231 2.00 -12.28 -12.79
C PHE A 231 3.50 -11.93 -12.76
N MET A 232 3.80 -10.73 -12.26
CA MET A 232 5.14 -10.13 -12.26
C MET A 232 6.02 -10.71 -11.16
N THR A 233 6.35 -11.98 -11.30
CA THR A 233 7.19 -12.74 -10.38
C THR A 233 8.24 -13.55 -11.16
N GLY A 234 9.25 -14.04 -10.45
CA GLY A 234 10.24 -14.99 -10.99
C GLY A 234 9.69 -16.40 -11.25
N ASP A 235 8.49 -16.73 -10.76
CA ASP A 235 7.84 -18.02 -11.05
C ASP A 235 7.13 -18.00 -12.42
N PRO A 236 7.60 -18.77 -13.42
CA PRO A 236 6.98 -18.76 -14.75
C PRO A 236 5.58 -19.38 -14.78
N ASN A 237 5.17 -20.18 -13.79
CA ASN A 237 3.86 -20.82 -13.78
C ASN A 237 2.87 -20.00 -12.93
N PRO A 238 1.69 -19.59 -13.44
CA PRO A 238 1.00 -20.07 -14.64
C PRO A 238 0.88 -19.00 -15.76
N MET A 239 1.96 -18.25 -16.05
CA MET A 239 1.94 -17.07 -16.95
C MET A 239 1.18 -17.30 -18.25
N GLY A 240 1.48 -18.37 -18.99
CA GLY A 240 0.89 -18.67 -20.29
C GLY A 240 -0.62 -18.99 -20.22
N ALA A 241 -1.06 -19.68 -19.18
CA ALA A 241 -2.47 -19.99 -18.99
C ALA A 241 -3.29 -18.73 -18.63
N VAL A 242 -2.75 -17.89 -17.74
CA VAL A 242 -3.37 -16.62 -17.32
C VAL A 242 -3.42 -15.61 -18.47
N ALA A 243 -2.37 -15.50 -19.27
CA ALA A 243 -2.37 -14.62 -20.45
C ALA A 243 -3.44 -15.04 -21.46
N ALA A 244 -3.57 -16.34 -21.76
CA ALA A 244 -4.60 -16.83 -22.67
C ALA A 244 -6.01 -16.53 -22.16
N GLU A 245 -6.24 -16.60 -20.84
CA GLU A 245 -7.51 -16.26 -20.18
C GLU A 245 -7.85 -14.77 -20.29
N ILE A 246 -6.88 -13.89 -20.03
CA ILE A 246 -7.05 -12.44 -20.20
C ILE A 246 -7.34 -12.09 -21.67
N ILE A 247 -6.61 -12.69 -22.61
CA ILE A 247 -6.82 -12.45 -24.05
C ILE A 247 -8.19 -12.97 -24.50
N ALA A 248 -8.60 -14.16 -24.04
CA ALA A 248 -9.93 -14.69 -24.32
C ALA A 248 -11.02 -13.73 -23.84
N TYR A 249 -10.86 -13.16 -22.64
CA TYR A 249 -11.76 -12.14 -22.11
C TYR A 249 -11.80 -10.87 -22.98
N LEU A 250 -10.63 -10.34 -23.37
CA LEU A 250 -10.53 -9.17 -24.25
C LEU A 250 -11.21 -9.41 -25.60
N PHE A 251 -11.10 -10.62 -26.15
CA PHE A 251 -11.69 -11.01 -27.43
C PHE A 251 -13.17 -11.41 -27.32
N GLY A 252 -13.74 -11.40 -26.11
CA GLY A 252 -15.13 -11.79 -25.85
C GLY A 252 -15.41 -13.27 -26.09
N THR A 253 -14.40 -14.12 -25.92
CA THR A 253 -14.51 -15.60 -25.98
C THR A 253 -14.29 -16.22 -24.59
N SER A 254 -14.45 -17.54 -24.48
CA SER A 254 -14.29 -18.29 -23.24
C SER A 254 -13.81 -19.69 -23.52
N PHE A 255 -12.93 -20.23 -22.67
CA PHE A 255 -12.55 -21.64 -22.73
C PHE A 255 -13.67 -22.52 -22.17
N THR A 256 -13.83 -23.71 -22.76
CA THR A 256 -14.76 -24.73 -22.28
C THR A 256 -14.01 -26.03 -22.02
N PRO A 257 -14.25 -26.71 -20.89
CA PRO A 257 -13.61 -27.99 -20.63
C PRO A 257 -14.13 -29.08 -21.59
N GLU A 258 -13.24 -29.98 -21.99
CA GLU A 258 -13.51 -31.09 -22.92
C GLU A 258 -13.26 -32.47 -22.31
N ALA A 259 -12.43 -32.53 -21.26
CA ALA A 259 -12.04 -33.78 -20.61
C ALA A 259 -11.97 -33.64 -19.10
N LEU A 260 -11.94 -34.79 -18.43
CA LEU A 260 -11.46 -34.90 -17.06
C LEU A 260 -9.97 -35.20 -17.07
N GLN A 261 -9.29 -34.88 -15.97
CA GLN A 261 -7.93 -35.29 -15.68
C GLN A 261 -7.86 -35.76 -14.21
N ILE A 262 -7.08 -36.82 -13.96
CA ILE A 262 -6.71 -37.25 -12.60
C ILE A 262 -5.25 -36.88 -12.42
N GLN A 263 -4.97 -35.94 -11.52
CA GLN A 263 -3.61 -35.62 -11.08
C GLN A 263 -3.30 -36.46 -9.83
N SER A 264 -2.22 -37.25 -9.90
CA SER A 264 -1.77 -38.15 -8.85
C SER A 264 -0.26 -38.37 -8.94
N TYR A 265 0.38 -38.76 -7.84
CA TYR A 265 1.81 -39.07 -7.78
C TYR A 265 2.17 -40.48 -8.25
N GLY A 266 1.17 -41.30 -8.65
CA GLY A 266 1.39 -42.62 -9.23
C GLY A 266 1.87 -43.72 -8.28
N VAL A 267 2.29 -43.38 -7.05
CA VAL A 267 2.71 -44.32 -6.02
C VAL A 267 2.11 -43.96 -4.65
N THR A 268 1.86 -44.99 -3.83
CA THR A 268 1.55 -44.86 -2.40
C THR A 268 1.88 -46.19 -1.69
N VAL A 269 1.62 -46.28 -0.38
CA VAL A 269 1.73 -47.54 0.39
C VAL A 269 0.36 -48.00 0.91
N THR A 270 0.26 -49.27 1.26
CA THR A 270 -0.96 -49.84 1.84
C THR A 270 -1.42 -49.07 3.06
N ASN A 271 -2.72 -48.80 3.14
CA ASN A 271 -3.42 -48.07 4.20
C ASN A 271 -3.13 -46.57 4.31
N THR A 272 -2.26 -46.02 3.46
CA THR A 272 -2.08 -44.57 3.31
C THR A 272 -3.04 -44.05 2.24
N PRO A 273 -3.87 -43.04 2.54
CA PRO A 273 -4.71 -42.41 1.52
C PRO A 273 -3.86 -41.70 0.45
N ALA A 274 -3.99 -42.12 -0.81
CA ALA A 274 -3.47 -41.38 -1.95
C ALA A 274 -4.37 -40.18 -2.23
N ARG A 275 -3.78 -38.98 -2.25
CA ARG A 275 -4.46 -37.74 -2.64
C ARG A 275 -4.58 -37.67 -4.16
N LEU A 276 -5.81 -37.54 -4.66
CA LEU A 276 -6.12 -37.42 -6.09
C LEU A 276 -6.81 -36.09 -6.35
N LYS A 277 -6.32 -35.32 -7.32
CA LYS A 277 -6.96 -34.07 -7.74
C LYS A 277 -7.63 -34.29 -9.09
N ILE A 278 -8.96 -34.25 -9.08
CA ILE A 278 -9.81 -34.49 -10.26
C ILE A 278 -10.16 -33.13 -10.85
N CYS A 279 -9.71 -32.86 -12.08
CA CYS A 279 -9.91 -31.58 -12.74
C CYS A 279 -10.75 -31.73 -14.02
N THR A 280 -11.57 -30.72 -14.32
CA THR A 280 -12.06 -30.48 -15.68
C THR A 280 -10.98 -29.72 -16.44
N VAL A 281 -10.60 -30.20 -17.61
CA VAL A 281 -9.54 -29.60 -18.43
C VAL A 281 -10.05 -29.31 -19.84
N ASP A 282 -9.49 -28.29 -20.46
CA ASP A 282 -9.71 -27.98 -21.88
C ASP A 282 -8.91 -28.93 -22.80
N GLU A 283 -8.97 -28.70 -24.12
CA GLU A 283 -8.28 -29.52 -25.14
C GLU A 283 -6.76 -29.61 -24.89
N VAL A 284 -6.16 -28.56 -24.32
CA VAL A 284 -4.71 -28.51 -24.05
C VAL A 284 -4.35 -29.06 -22.67
N GLY A 285 -5.33 -29.53 -21.89
CA GLY A 285 -5.10 -30.15 -20.58
C GLY A 285 -4.98 -29.17 -19.42
N ILE A 286 -5.37 -27.91 -19.60
CA ILE A 286 -5.33 -26.89 -18.54
C ILE A 286 -6.63 -26.91 -17.74
N PRO A 287 -6.57 -26.94 -16.39
CA PRO A 287 -7.76 -26.86 -15.54
C PRO A 287 -8.66 -25.67 -15.91
N THR A 288 -9.87 -25.96 -16.34
CA THR A 288 -10.83 -24.97 -16.84
C THR A 288 -12.18 -25.18 -16.14
N PRO A 289 -12.70 -24.19 -15.40
CA PRO A 289 -13.90 -24.33 -14.62
C PRO A 289 -15.16 -24.41 -15.50
N THR A 290 -16.24 -24.87 -14.89
CA THR A 290 -17.56 -24.90 -15.52
C THR A 290 -18.51 -23.93 -14.83
N ALA A 291 -19.50 -23.41 -15.57
CA ALA A 291 -20.53 -22.52 -15.01
C ALA A 291 -21.54 -23.25 -14.09
N SER A 292 -21.47 -24.58 -13.99
CA SER A 292 -22.39 -25.41 -13.22
C SER A 292 -21.67 -26.61 -12.64
N ASP A 293 -22.04 -27.06 -11.45
CA ASP A 293 -21.45 -28.23 -10.79
C ASP A 293 -21.31 -29.45 -11.72
N VAL A 294 -20.13 -30.06 -11.72
CA VAL A 294 -19.84 -31.31 -12.45
C VAL A 294 -19.79 -32.45 -11.44
N THR A 295 -20.65 -33.45 -11.63
CA THR A 295 -20.59 -34.69 -10.83
C THR A 295 -19.73 -35.70 -11.56
N VAL A 296 -18.62 -36.08 -10.96
CA VAL A 296 -17.67 -37.06 -11.51
C VAL A 296 -17.86 -38.38 -10.79
N ASN A 297 -18.22 -39.43 -11.53
CA ASN A 297 -18.25 -40.80 -11.01
C ASN A 297 -16.83 -41.35 -10.92
N LEU A 298 -16.52 -42.02 -9.82
CA LEU A 298 -15.21 -42.60 -9.54
C LEU A 298 -15.33 -44.12 -9.49
N THR A 299 -14.45 -44.81 -10.21
CA THR A 299 -14.36 -46.27 -10.17
C THR A 299 -12.91 -46.72 -10.07
N THR A 300 -12.69 -47.89 -9.49
CA THR A 300 -11.41 -48.58 -9.48
C THR A 300 -11.59 -50.03 -9.96
N ASP A 301 -10.56 -50.62 -10.55
CA ASP A 301 -10.51 -52.06 -10.83
C ASP A 301 -10.16 -52.92 -9.60
N SER A 302 -9.87 -52.27 -8.47
CA SER A 302 -9.59 -52.89 -7.19
C SER A 302 -10.85 -53.36 -6.46
N GLY A 303 -10.78 -54.54 -5.85
CA GLY A 303 -11.80 -55.04 -4.91
C GLY A 303 -11.52 -54.73 -3.43
N THR A 304 -10.40 -54.08 -3.12
CA THR A 304 -9.91 -53.84 -1.74
C THR A 304 -9.56 -52.38 -1.45
N GLY A 305 -9.73 -51.50 -2.45
CA GLY A 305 -9.59 -50.06 -2.30
C GLY A 305 -10.92 -49.33 -2.41
N ALA A 306 -10.98 -48.13 -1.85
CA ALA A 306 -12.17 -47.29 -1.80
C ALA A 306 -11.81 -45.81 -1.83
N PHE A 307 -12.76 -44.98 -2.27
CA PHE A 307 -12.65 -43.53 -2.26
C PHE A 307 -13.26 -42.92 -0.98
N ASP A 308 -12.83 -41.71 -0.65
CA ASP A 308 -13.48 -40.84 0.32
C ASP A 308 -13.22 -39.36 -0.02
N THR A 309 -14.13 -38.46 0.36
CA THR A 309 -13.93 -37.00 0.23
C THR A 309 -13.31 -36.40 1.49
N VAL A 310 -13.09 -37.21 2.53
CA VAL A 310 -12.46 -36.85 3.79
C VAL A 310 -11.21 -37.71 3.97
N TRP A 311 -10.06 -37.10 4.20
CA TRP A 311 -8.77 -37.82 4.30
C TRP A 311 -8.73 -38.89 5.41
N ASN A 312 -9.37 -38.68 6.55
CA ASN A 312 -9.51 -39.69 7.60
C ASN A 312 -10.89 -40.36 7.58
N GLY A 313 -11.52 -40.43 6.40
CA GLY A 313 -12.83 -41.02 6.21
C GLY A 313 -12.85 -42.54 6.44
N PRO A 314 -14.05 -43.16 6.46
CA PRO A 314 -14.19 -44.60 6.66
C PRO A 314 -13.65 -45.48 5.51
N TYR A 315 -13.52 -44.96 4.28
CA TYR A 315 -13.10 -45.73 3.09
C TYR A 315 -13.89 -47.05 2.93
N ASP A 316 -15.20 -47.01 3.13
CA ASP A 316 -16.08 -48.19 3.13
C ASP A 316 -16.75 -48.47 1.77
N GLY A 317 -16.36 -47.72 0.73
CA GLY A 317 -16.92 -47.80 -0.62
C GLY A 317 -18.25 -47.07 -0.80
N SER A 318 -18.70 -46.29 0.19
CA SER A 318 -19.92 -45.46 0.07
C SER A 318 -19.73 -44.25 -0.85
N VAL A 319 -18.51 -43.72 -0.97
CA VAL A 319 -18.17 -42.64 -1.89
C VAL A 319 -17.84 -43.21 -3.26
N THR A 320 -18.70 -42.91 -4.24
CA THR A 320 -18.54 -43.35 -5.64
C THR A 320 -18.52 -42.18 -6.63
N SER A 321 -18.53 -40.96 -6.12
CA SER A 321 -18.52 -39.74 -6.93
C SER A 321 -18.03 -38.55 -6.12
N VAL A 322 -17.45 -37.57 -6.81
CA VAL A 322 -17.10 -36.26 -6.26
C VAL A 322 -17.77 -35.17 -7.10
N THR A 323 -18.06 -34.03 -6.50
CA THR A 323 -18.60 -32.86 -7.20
C THR A 323 -17.50 -31.81 -7.32
N ILE A 324 -17.24 -31.36 -8.54
CA ILE A 324 -16.47 -30.15 -8.82
C ILE A 324 -17.49 -28.99 -8.85
N PRO A 325 -17.47 -28.06 -7.89
CA PRO A 325 -18.45 -26.97 -7.83
C PRO A 325 -18.35 -26.02 -9.03
N ALA A 326 -19.45 -25.36 -9.37
CA ALA A 326 -19.46 -24.28 -10.36
C ALA A 326 -18.40 -23.22 -10.05
N GLY A 327 -17.65 -22.78 -11.06
CA GLY A 327 -16.55 -21.84 -10.92
C GLY A 327 -15.23 -22.45 -10.40
N GLN A 328 -15.21 -23.73 -10.02
CA GLN A 328 -13.99 -24.46 -9.68
C GLN A 328 -13.58 -25.37 -10.85
N ALA A 329 -12.28 -25.53 -11.06
CA ALA A 329 -11.74 -26.43 -12.07
C ALA A 329 -11.42 -27.82 -11.52
N CYS A 330 -11.21 -27.97 -10.21
CA CYS A 330 -10.79 -29.22 -9.60
C CYS A 330 -11.51 -29.51 -8.28
N ALA A 331 -11.53 -30.79 -7.91
CA ALA A 331 -11.89 -31.27 -6.58
C ALA A 331 -10.88 -32.33 -6.11
N VAL A 332 -10.59 -32.35 -4.81
CA VAL A 332 -9.73 -33.37 -4.20
C VAL A 332 -10.58 -34.54 -3.71
N VAL A 333 -10.10 -35.75 -3.97
CA VAL A 333 -10.65 -37.00 -3.44
C VAL A 333 -9.50 -37.89 -2.99
N TYR A 334 -9.74 -38.72 -2.00
CA TYR A 334 -8.74 -39.65 -1.48
C TYR A 334 -9.07 -41.07 -1.90
N TYR A 335 -8.05 -41.86 -2.21
CA TYR A 335 -8.18 -43.28 -2.49
C TYR A 335 -7.28 -44.07 -1.54
N LYS A 336 -7.85 -45.02 -0.80
CA LYS A 336 -7.08 -45.87 0.13
C LYS A 336 -7.17 -47.32 -0.32
N GLU A 337 -6.01 -47.96 -0.39
CA GLU A 337 -5.88 -49.38 -0.76
C GLU A 337 -5.31 -50.17 0.42
N THR A 338 -5.82 -51.38 0.63
CA THR A 338 -5.42 -52.25 1.75
C THR A 338 -4.48 -53.39 1.34
N ALA A 339 -4.22 -53.55 0.04
CA ALA A 339 -3.31 -54.58 -0.49
C ALA A 339 -2.33 -54.01 -1.52
N ALA A 340 -1.05 -54.38 -1.42
CA ALA A 340 -0.01 -53.96 -2.34
C ALA A 340 -0.24 -54.53 -3.76
N LYS A 341 -0.36 -53.67 -4.76
CA LYS A 341 -0.60 -53.97 -6.19
C LYS A 341 -0.71 -52.67 -7.00
N ASP A 342 -0.69 -52.82 -8.31
CA ASP A 342 -1.11 -51.74 -9.23
C ASP A 342 -2.65 -51.69 -9.31
N VAL A 343 -3.21 -50.48 -9.29
CA VAL A 343 -4.65 -50.24 -9.42
C VAL A 343 -4.95 -49.21 -10.49
N GLY A 344 -5.98 -49.48 -11.29
CA GLY A 344 -6.54 -48.52 -12.24
C GLY A 344 -7.65 -47.71 -11.59
N ILE A 345 -7.59 -46.38 -11.74
CA ILE A 345 -8.61 -45.43 -11.29
C ILE A 345 -9.22 -44.76 -12.52
N THR A 346 -10.54 -44.62 -12.53
CA THR A 346 -11.27 -43.98 -13.64
C THR A 346 -12.23 -42.94 -13.09
N ALA A 347 -12.24 -41.77 -13.74
CA ALA A 347 -13.12 -40.65 -13.47
C ALA A 347 -13.97 -40.38 -14.72
N THR A 348 -15.30 -40.44 -14.57
CA THR A 348 -16.25 -40.26 -15.68
C THR A 348 -17.28 -39.21 -15.32
N ASP A 349 -17.49 -38.21 -16.20
CA ASP A 349 -18.54 -37.22 -16.04
C ASP A 349 -19.93 -37.91 -16.10
N ALA A 350 -20.73 -37.73 -15.04
CA ALA A 350 -22.06 -38.32 -14.94
C ALA A 350 -23.02 -37.85 -16.05
N ALA A 351 -22.81 -36.65 -16.60
CA ALA A 351 -23.57 -36.13 -17.72
C ALA A 351 -23.10 -36.68 -19.08
N GLY A 352 -21.87 -37.19 -19.16
CA GLY A 352 -21.26 -37.72 -20.38
C GLY A 352 -20.86 -36.66 -21.40
N ASN A 353 -20.62 -35.42 -20.94
CA ASN A 353 -20.18 -34.31 -21.79
C ASN A 353 -18.64 -34.22 -21.89
N LEU A 354 -17.93 -34.66 -20.85
CA LEU A 354 -16.47 -34.64 -20.80
C LEU A 354 -15.89 -36.04 -21.08
N THR A 355 -14.75 -36.07 -21.78
CA THR A 355 -13.96 -37.30 -21.98
C THR A 355 -13.47 -37.82 -20.62
N GLU A 356 -13.56 -39.13 -20.40
CA GLU A 356 -13.13 -39.76 -19.14
C GLU A 356 -11.61 -39.73 -18.95
N ALA A 357 -11.18 -39.78 -17.69
CA ALA A 357 -9.79 -39.85 -17.30
C ALA A 357 -9.45 -41.19 -16.65
N MET A 358 -8.23 -41.67 -16.89
CA MET A 358 -7.69 -42.87 -16.25
C MET A 358 -6.32 -42.55 -15.64
N ALA A 359 -6.03 -43.12 -14.48
CA ALA A 359 -4.72 -43.06 -13.83
C ALA A 359 -4.38 -44.43 -13.22
N ASP A 360 -3.11 -44.80 -13.31
CA ASP A 360 -2.57 -45.99 -12.64
C ASP A 360 -1.89 -45.57 -11.33
N LEU A 361 -2.12 -46.32 -10.26
CA LEU A 361 -1.53 -46.10 -8.95
C LEU A 361 -0.84 -47.39 -8.47
N THR A 362 0.46 -47.30 -8.23
CA THR A 362 1.27 -48.37 -7.66
C THR A 362 1.16 -48.33 -6.14
N VAL A 363 0.59 -49.36 -5.53
CA VAL A 363 0.49 -49.48 -4.07
C VAL A 363 1.55 -50.46 -3.57
N LEU A 364 2.53 -49.95 -2.85
CA LEU A 364 3.59 -50.73 -2.21
C LEU A 364 3.12 -51.26 -0.85
N GLU A 365 3.76 -52.31 -0.35
CA GLU A 365 3.53 -52.77 1.03
C GLU A 365 4.14 -51.73 1.98
N ASP A 366 3.34 -51.28 2.96
CA ASP A 366 3.89 -50.45 4.04
C ASP A 366 4.72 -51.35 4.97
N GLN A 367 6.04 -51.15 4.93
CA GLN A 367 7.01 -51.93 5.71
C GLN A 367 7.46 -51.19 6.98
N SER A 368 6.82 -50.05 7.29
CA SER A 368 7.18 -49.28 8.47
C SER A 368 7.11 -50.12 9.75
N GLY A 369 8.11 -49.90 10.61
CA GLY A 369 8.23 -50.54 11.91
C GLY A 369 7.16 -50.10 12.92
N GLU A 370 7.23 -50.67 14.11
CA GLU A 370 6.51 -50.13 15.27
C GLU A 370 7.13 -48.77 15.70
N PRO A 371 6.44 -47.94 16.51
CA PRO A 371 7.00 -46.69 17.02
C PRO A 371 8.38 -46.86 17.67
N GLY A 372 9.36 -46.05 17.23
CA GLY A 372 10.74 -46.00 17.73
C GLY A 372 10.99 -44.86 18.71
N GLU A 373 12.23 -44.35 18.71
CA GLU A 373 12.75 -43.24 19.52
C GLU A 373 12.87 -41.94 18.71
N VAL A 374 12.70 -40.80 19.39
CA VAL A 374 12.85 -39.46 18.80
C VAL A 374 14.19 -38.83 19.22
N ALA A 375 15.06 -38.53 18.27
CA ALA A 375 16.28 -37.74 18.49
C ALA A 375 16.05 -36.26 18.16
N ILE A 376 16.45 -35.38 19.08
CA ILE A 376 16.38 -33.92 18.92
C ILE A 376 17.80 -33.37 18.91
N TYR A 377 18.20 -32.64 17.87
CA TYR A 377 19.49 -31.96 17.83
C TYR A 377 19.33 -30.44 17.82
N THR A 378 19.85 -29.80 18.88
CA THR A 378 19.91 -28.33 19.03
C THR A 378 21.35 -27.82 19.18
N GLY A 379 22.35 -28.69 19.01
CA GLY A 379 23.76 -28.34 19.22
C GLY A 379 24.24 -27.18 18.36
N GLN A 380 23.73 -27.10 17.12
CA GLN A 380 23.87 -25.95 16.24
C GLN A 380 22.53 -25.72 15.55
N VAL A 381 22.22 -24.46 15.25
CA VAL A 381 20.94 -24.03 14.69
C VAL A 381 21.19 -22.99 13.60
N ASN A 382 20.22 -22.78 12.72
CA ASN A 382 20.19 -21.66 11.79
C ASN A 382 18.89 -20.86 11.90
N TRP A 383 18.90 -19.60 11.43
CA TRP A 383 17.81 -18.59 11.44
C TRP A 383 17.26 -18.19 12.81
N ILE A 384 17.06 -19.13 13.72
CA ILE A 384 16.59 -18.88 15.08
C ILE A 384 17.74 -18.91 16.08
N THR A 385 17.53 -18.28 17.24
CA THR A 385 18.48 -18.34 18.34
C THR A 385 18.48 -19.74 18.96
N LEU A 386 19.63 -20.14 19.51
CA LEU A 386 19.75 -21.39 20.27
C LEU A 386 18.71 -21.47 21.40
N GLN A 387 18.45 -20.35 22.08
CA GLN A 387 17.44 -20.26 23.13
C GLN A 387 16.04 -20.59 22.60
N ASN A 388 15.66 -20.05 21.44
CA ASN A 388 14.37 -20.33 20.82
C ASN A 388 14.27 -21.79 20.39
N ALA A 389 15.32 -22.33 19.76
CA ALA A 389 15.36 -23.75 19.38
C ALA A 389 15.22 -24.67 20.60
N GLN A 390 15.93 -24.38 21.69
CA GLN A 390 15.83 -25.15 22.94
C GLN A 390 14.46 -24.99 23.61
N ALA A 391 13.82 -23.82 23.52
CA ALA A 391 12.47 -23.62 24.02
C ALA A 391 11.42 -24.41 23.22
N GLN A 392 11.57 -24.49 21.89
CA GLN A 392 10.73 -25.36 21.06
C GLN A 392 11.02 -26.84 21.33
N ALA A 393 12.30 -27.20 21.50
CA ALA A 393 12.72 -28.55 21.86
C ALA A 393 12.08 -29.04 23.16
N GLN A 394 12.03 -28.17 24.17
CA GLN A 394 11.39 -28.48 25.45
C GLN A 394 9.89 -28.77 25.29
N ARG A 395 9.19 -28.07 24.39
CA ARG A 395 7.77 -28.35 24.10
C ARG A 395 7.57 -29.74 23.50
N TYR A 396 8.49 -30.23 22.65
CA TYR A 396 8.42 -31.63 22.20
C TYR A 396 8.53 -32.57 23.38
N ILE A 397 9.55 -32.36 24.22
CA ILE A 397 9.85 -33.25 25.34
C ILE A 397 8.64 -33.38 26.25
N ASP A 398 8.02 -32.26 26.64
CA ASP A 398 6.84 -32.27 27.49
C ASP A 398 5.67 -33.05 26.85
N ALA A 399 5.48 -32.90 25.53
CA ALA A 399 4.48 -33.64 24.77
C ALA A 399 4.82 -35.13 24.63
N LEU A 400 6.07 -35.49 24.30
CA LEU A 400 6.55 -36.87 24.15
C LEU A 400 6.48 -37.62 25.49
N GLU A 401 6.88 -37.00 26.59
CA GLU A 401 6.73 -37.55 27.94
C GLU A 401 5.25 -37.82 28.28
N THR A 402 4.36 -36.89 27.92
CA THR A 402 2.91 -37.04 28.12
C THR A 402 2.34 -38.20 27.29
N LEU A 403 2.85 -38.41 26.09
CA LEU A 403 2.46 -39.51 25.18
C LEU A 403 3.17 -40.84 25.49
N GLY A 404 4.16 -40.82 26.40
CA GLY A 404 5.02 -41.96 26.71
C GLY A 404 5.82 -42.43 25.49
N ILE A 405 6.45 -41.50 24.80
CA ILE A 405 7.35 -41.74 23.66
C ILE A 405 8.80 -41.54 24.15
N ASP A 406 9.68 -42.47 23.81
CA ASP A 406 11.10 -42.39 24.17
C ASP A 406 11.81 -41.34 23.31
N TYR A 407 12.76 -40.62 23.90
CA TYR A 407 13.50 -39.57 23.21
C TYR A 407 14.92 -39.40 23.74
N VAL A 408 15.78 -38.83 22.90
CA VAL A 408 17.13 -38.36 23.23
C VAL A 408 17.32 -36.92 22.75
N TRP A 409 17.99 -36.08 23.55
CA TRP A 409 18.20 -34.67 23.24
C TRP A 409 19.68 -34.31 23.27
N PHE A 410 20.23 -33.98 22.09
CA PHE A 410 21.59 -33.52 21.88
C PHE A 410 21.59 -31.98 21.82
N GLN A 411 22.24 -31.34 22.79
CA GLN A 411 22.16 -29.90 23.06
C GLN A 411 23.42 -29.14 22.68
N THR A 412 24.56 -29.81 22.48
CA THR A 412 25.82 -29.13 22.16
C THR A 412 26.43 -29.65 20.86
N PRO A 413 27.28 -28.84 20.18
CA PRO A 413 27.95 -29.27 18.95
C PRO A 413 28.81 -30.54 19.14
N GLU A 414 29.38 -30.75 20.32
CA GLU A 414 30.22 -31.92 20.62
C GLU A 414 29.44 -33.23 20.63
N GLU A 415 28.12 -33.18 20.83
CA GLU A 415 27.23 -34.34 20.85
C GLU A 415 26.81 -34.77 19.43
N ALA A 416 27.24 -34.07 18.37
CA ALA A 416 26.99 -34.46 16.98
C ALA A 416 27.57 -35.85 16.64
N SER A 417 28.67 -36.27 17.28
CA SER A 417 29.19 -37.63 17.15
C SER A 417 28.29 -38.67 17.83
N ASP A 418 27.70 -38.33 18.98
CA ASP A 418 26.76 -39.23 19.68
C ASP A 418 25.44 -39.34 18.89
N LEU A 419 25.02 -38.28 18.20
CA LEU A 419 23.91 -38.30 17.26
C LEU A 419 24.19 -39.24 16.07
N ALA A 420 25.40 -39.22 15.51
CA ALA A 420 25.78 -40.14 14.43
C ALA A 420 25.76 -41.61 14.89
N ASP A 421 26.26 -41.89 16.10
CA ASP A 421 26.16 -43.23 16.72
C ASP A 421 24.69 -43.65 16.93
N TRP A 422 23.81 -42.72 17.30
CA TRP A 422 22.37 -42.96 17.40
C TRP A 422 21.76 -43.31 16.04
N LEU A 423 22.03 -42.52 14.99
CA LEU A 423 21.57 -42.78 13.61
C LEU A 423 22.00 -44.17 13.11
N ASP A 424 23.27 -44.57 13.30
CA ASP A 424 23.76 -45.90 12.93
C ASP A 424 22.99 -47.03 13.65
N SER A 425 22.57 -46.79 14.89
CA SER A 425 21.80 -47.75 15.69
C SER A 425 20.30 -47.78 15.36
N ALA A 426 19.75 -46.65 14.95
CA ALA A 426 18.36 -46.47 14.55
C ALA A 426 18.12 -47.06 13.16
N THR A 427 19.04 -46.81 12.22
CA THR A 427 18.92 -47.23 10.82
C THR A 427 18.71 -48.74 10.66
N GLY A 428 17.59 -49.13 10.04
CA GLY A 428 17.27 -50.52 9.72
C GLY A 428 16.96 -51.38 10.96
N ASN A 429 16.59 -50.78 12.09
CA ASN A 429 16.32 -51.49 13.34
C ASN A 429 14.90 -52.14 13.38
N GLY A 430 14.04 -51.78 12.42
CA GLY A 430 12.66 -52.27 12.32
C GLY A 430 11.63 -51.50 13.17
N ALA A 431 11.99 -50.32 13.65
CA ALA A 431 11.13 -49.33 14.30
C ALA A 431 11.20 -48.01 13.53
N VAL A 432 10.12 -47.21 13.56
CA VAL A 432 10.11 -45.88 12.93
C VAL A 432 10.72 -44.88 13.90
N ASP A 433 11.96 -44.44 13.65
CA ASP A 433 12.68 -43.44 14.43
C ASP A 433 12.53 -42.04 13.80
N VAL A 434 12.65 -40.98 14.61
CA VAL A 434 12.50 -39.59 14.13
C VAL A 434 13.69 -38.74 14.54
N LEU A 435 14.35 -38.10 13.57
CA LEU A 435 15.38 -37.09 13.79
C LEU A 435 14.81 -35.68 13.59
N ILE A 436 14.94 -34.81 14.60
CA ILE A 436 14.53 -33.41 14.53
C ILE A 436 15.77 -32.50 14.43
N LEU A 437 15.80 -31.67 13.38
CA LEU A 437 16.82 -30.66 13.13
C LEU A 437 16.22 -29.23 13.17
N PHE A 438 17.07 -28.25 13.45
CA PHE A 438 16.71 -26.82 13.46
C PHE A 438 17.57 -26.03 12.45
N GLY A 439 17.44 -26.39 11.18
CA GLY A 439 18.03 -25.65 10.06
C GLY A 439 19.53 -25.84 9.89
N TYR A 440 20.17 -26.70 10.68
CA TYR A 440 21.59 -27.01 10.60
C TYR A 440 21.80 -28.52 10.52
N THR A 441 22.64 -28.96 9.58
CA THR A 441 22.97 -30.36 9.37
C THR A 441 24.38 -30.66 9.88
N PRO A 442 24.53 -31.47 10.95
CA PRO A 442 25.84 -31.85 11.47
C PRO A 442 26.70 -32.58 10.45
N THR A 443 27.99 -32.26 10.43
CA THR A 443 28.95 -32.83 9.47
C THR A 443 29.22 -34.31 9.69
N GLU A 444 28.95 -34.78 10.90
CA GLU A 444 29.09 -36.15 11.38
C GLU A 444 28.02 -37.07 10.81
N ILE A 445 26.87 -36.53 10.39
CA ILE A 445 25.75 -37.32 9.84
C ILE A 445 25.63 -37.17 8.31
N TYR A 446 26.08 -36.03 7.77
CA TYR A 446 26.18 -35.76 6.33
C TYR A 446 27.35 -34.80 6.04
N GLY A 447 28.27 -35.20 5.17
CA GLY A 447 29.52 -34.48 4.93
C GLY A 447 29.35 -33.08 4.31
N ALA A 448 29.85 -32.05 5.00
CA ALA A 448 29.75 -30.64 4.61
C ALA A 448 30.33 -30.32 3.21
N GLY A 449 29.64 -29.50 2.44
CA GLY A 449 29.97 -29.25 1.03
C GLY A 449 29.70 -30.45 0.13
N ASN A 450 28.76 -31.32 0.52
CA ASN A 450 28.40 -32.56 -0.17
C ASN A 450 29.59 -33.50 -0.40
N THR A 451 30.45 -33.68 0.61
CA THR A 451 31.62 -34.57 0.49
C THR A 451 31.27 -36.06 0.58
N GLU A 452 30.08 -36.37 1.08
CA GLU A 452 29.54 -37.72 1.24
C GLU A 452 28.09 -37.77 0.71
N PRO A 453 27.89 -37.62 -0.61
CA PRO A 453 26.56 -37.56 -1.20
C PRO A 453 25.87 -38.93 -1.33
N ASP A 454 26.60 -40.02 -1.10
CA ASP A 454 26.14 -41.42 -1.13
C ASP A 454 26.76 -42.18 0.06
N GLY A 455 25.95 -42.98 0.76
CA GLY A 455 26.30 -43.82 1.91
C GLY A 455 26.52 -43.06 3.23
N SER A 456 26.02 -41.83 3.36
CA SER A 456 26.08 -41.07 4.63
C SER A 456 25.13 -41.68 5.69
N TYR A 457 25.34 -41.39 6.98
CA TYR A 457 24.42 -41.89 8.02
C TYR A 457 22.99 -41.37 7.82
N LEU A 458 22.85 -40.10 7.42
CA LEU A 458 21.55 -39.47 7.18
C LEU A 458 20.81 -40.10 5.98
N GLU A 459 21.54 -40.40 4.91
CA GLU A 459 20.98 -41.04 3.72
C GLU A 459 20.59 -42.49 4.00
N LEU A 460 21.47 -43.28 4.63
CA LEU A 460 21.17 -44.67 4.99
C LEU A 460 19.95 -44.77 5.91
N PHE A 461 19.75 -43.80 6.80
CA PHE A 461 18.57 -43.68 7.66
C PHE A 461 17.29 -43.53 6.83
N ILE A 462 17.26 -42.58 5.88
CA ILE A 462 16.10 -42.35 5.01
C ILE A 462 15.88 -43.47 3.98
N GLU A 463 16.94 -44.11 3.51
CA GLU A 463 16.87 -45.23 2.55
C GLU A 463 16.51 -46.57 3.20
N SER A 464 16.33 -46.61 4.53
CA SER A 464 15.97 -47.84 5.23
C SER A 464 14.46 -48.10 5.21
N THR A 465 14.08 -49.38 5.30
CA THR A 465 12.68 -49.82 5.11
C THR A 465 11.80 -49.72 6.36
N ASP A 466 12.39 -49.40 7.51
CA ASP A 466 11.63 -49.22 8.76
C ASP A 466 10.80 -47.93 8.77
N GLY A 467 11.05 -47.01 7.84
CA GLY A 467 10.23 -45.83 7.59
C GLY A 467 10.64 -44.61 8.41
N ASP A 468 11.89 -44.55 8.82
CA ASP A 468 12.46 -43.44 9.57
C ASP A 468 12.17 -42.05 8.98
N MET A 469 12.05 -41.03 9.84
CA MET A 469 11.72 -39.67 9.46
C MET A 469 12.81 -38.68 9.87
N VAL A 470 13.17 -37.78 8.95
CA VAL A 470 13.86 -36.53 9.30
C VAL A 470 12.88 -35.37 9.24
N LEU A 471 12.69 -34.70 10.37
CA LEU A 471 11.88 -33.51 10.52
C LEU A 471 12.79 -32.28 10.69
N ASN A 472 12.55 -31.23 9.92
CA ASN A 472 13.34 -30.00 10.00
C ASN A 472 12.48 -28.78 10.35
N HIS A 473 13.03 -27.92 11.19
CA HIS A 473 12.53 -26.58 11.51
C HIS A 473 13.52 -25.51 11.07
N ALA A 474 13.01 -24.30 10.80
CA ALA A 474 13.80 -23.06 10.72
C ALA A 474 15.00 -23.09 9.75
N ASP A 475 14.71 -23.18 8.45
CA ASP A 475 15.57 -22.99 7.26
C ASP A 475 15.52 -24.21 6.34
N TRP A 476 16.08 -24.06 5.14
CA TRP A 476 16.16 -25.08 4.12
C TRP A 476 16.73 -26.42 4.63
N MET A 477 16.02 -27.50 4.33
CA MET A 477 16.39 -28.86 4.73
C MET A 477 17.72 -29.30 4.08
N PHE A 478 18.72 -29.64 4.90
CA PHE A 478 20.06 -30.09 4.49
C PHE A 478 20.98 -29.06 3.82
N TYR A 479 20.58 -27.78 3.78
CA TYR A 479 21.35 -26.73 3.12
C TYR A 479 22.56 -26.26 3.92
N VAL A 480 22.36 -26.06 5.23
CA VAL A 480 23.35 -25.41 6.10
C VAL A 480 24.26 -26.43 6.78
N SER A 481 25.56 -26.19 6.57
CA SER A 481 26.70 -26.85 7.19
C SER A 481 27.91 -25.91 7.06
N ASP A 482 29.08 -26.28 7.60
CA ASP A 482 30.32 -25.53 7.37
C ASP A 482 31.41 -26.44 6.73
N PRO A 483 31.73 -26.28 5.44
CA PRO A 483 31.10 -25.38 4.44
C PRO A 483 29.66 -25.78 4.07
N LEU A 484 28.86 -24.86 3.49
CA LEU A 484 27.47 -25.10 3.10
C LEU A 484 27.30 -26.22 2.07
N ASN A 485 26.27 -27.05 2.23
CA ASN A 485 25.84 -28.05 1.25
C ASN A 485 25.01 -27.44 0.12
N ARG A 486 24.28 -26.35 0.40
CA ARG A 486 23.35 -25.71 -0.54
C ARG A 486 22.21 -26.64 -0.98
N GLU A 487 21.54 -26.35 -2.09
CA GLU A 487 20.42 -27.14 -2.62
C GLU A 487 20.82 -28.59 -2.90
N GLN A 488 22.11 -28.84 -3.21
CA GLN A 488 22.63 -30.18 -3.48
C GLN A 488 22.42 -31.15 -2.31
N GLY A 489 22.36 -30.67 -1.06
CA GLY A 489 22.13 -31.54 0.10
C GLY A 489 20.81 -32.30 -0.02
N LEU A 490 19.72 -31.58 -0.27
CA LEU A 490 18.39 -32.18 -0.49
C LEU A 490 18.34 -33.03 -1.78
N GLN A 491 18.95 -32.55 -2.85
CA GLN A 491 18.99 -33.25 -4.15
C GLN A 491 19.68 -34.62 -4.06
N ASN A 492 20.76 -34.71 -3.27
CA ASN A 492 21.46 -35.97 -3.06
C ASN A 492 20.62 -36.92 -2.18
N ILE A 493 20.10 -36.45 -1.03
CA ILE A 493 19.31 -37.31 -0.12
C ILE A 493 18.03 -37.87 -0.79
N MET A 494 17.43 -37.12 -1.71
CA MET A 494 16.24 -37.58 -2.43
C MET A 494 16.51 -38.29 -3.75
N ASP A 495 17.75 -38.27 -4.26
CA ASP A 495 18.07 -38.66 -5.63
C ASP A 495 17.28 -37.89 -6.72
N ILE A 496 16.89 -36.64 -6.44
CA ILE A 496 16.15 -35.77 -7.36
C ILE A 496 17.02 -34.55 -7.71
N PRO A 497 17.74 -34.55 -8.86
CA PRO A 497 18.74 -33.53 -9.20
C PRO A 497 18.30 -32.05 -9.23
N ASP A 498 17.02 -31.77 -9.31
CA ASP A 498 16.42 -30.44 -9.45
C ASP A 498 15.39 -30.12 -8.35
N ILE A 499 15.23 -31.00 -7.34
CA ILE A 499 14.36 -30.70 -6.19
C ILE A 499 14.89 -29.47 -5.46
N THR A 500 13.97 -28.60 -5.05
CA THR A 500 14.30 -27.34 -4.37
C THR A 500 13.22 -26.97 -3.34
N MET A 501 13.43 -25.87 -2.62
CA MET A 501 12.48 -25.27 -1.66
C MET A 501 12.35 -23.77 -1.94
N GLY A 502 11.38 -23.09 -1.32
CA GLY A 502 11.13 -21.66 -1.56
C GLY A 502 9.98 -21.43 -2.55
N PRO A 503 9.79 -20.20 -3.06
CA PRO A 503 10.46 -18.96 -2.63
C PRO A 503 10.00 -18.50 -1.24
N ASP A 504 10.63 -17.42 -0.76
CA ASP A 504 10.29 -16.80 0.53
C ASP A 504 8.84 -16.27 0.56
N ASP A 505 8.28 -16.11 1.76
CA ASP A 505 6.95 -15.52 2.00
C ASP A 505 5.75 -16.19 1.27
N THR A 506 5.89 -17.43 0.80
CA THR A 506 4.84 -18.16 0.07
C THR A 506 3.61 -18.38 0.97
N PRO A 507 2.43 -17.84 0.63
CA PRO A 507 1.21 -18.07 1.41
C PRO A 507 0.76 -19.53 1.31
N VAL A 508 0.61 -20.18 2.46
CA VAL A 508 0.13 -21.56 2.57
C VAL A 508 -1.13 -21.61 3.45
N LYS A 509 -2.11 -22.41 3.03
CA LYS A 509 -3.40 -22.58 3.71
C LYS A 509 -3.52 -23.98 4.25
N VAL A 510 -4.04 -24.11 5.47
CA VAL A 510 -4.16 -25.40 6.15
C VAL A 510 -5.17 -26.28 5.44
N THR A 511 -4.74 -27.48 5.07
CA THR A 511 -5.54 -28.47 4.37
C THR A 511 -6.44 -29.25 5.34
N GLN A 512 -7.25 -30.17 4.79
CA GLN A 512 -8.02 -31.09 5.62
C GLN A 512 -7.10 -32.06 6.39
N GLU A 513 -6.04 -32.55 5.74
CA GLU A 513 -5.04 -33.40 6.37
C GLU A 513 -4.34 -32.64 7.52
N GLY A 514 -3.98 -31.37 7.30
CA GLY A 514 -3.37 -30.51 8.31
C GLY A 514 -4.20 -30.38 9.57
N ARG A 515 -5.50 -30.10 9.42
CA ARG A 515 -6.41 -30.00 10.57
C ARG A 515 -6.58 -31.31 11.34
N ALA A 516 -6.43 -32.45 10.64
CA ALA A 516 -6.57 -33.77 11.24
C ALA A 516 -5.28 -34.24 11.94
N ILE A 517 -4.11 -33.93 11.37
CA ILE A 517 -2.80 -34.39 11.85
C ILE A 517 -2.22 -33.40 12.87
N ALA A 518 -2.24 -32.10 12.55
CA ALA A 518 -1.61 -31.05 13.34
C ALA A 518 -2.56 -29.84 13.51
N PRO A 519 -3.59 -29.97 14.37
CA PRO A 519 -4.61 -28.93 14.56
C PRO A 519 -4.08 -27.59 15.10
N THR A 520 -2.83 -27.54 15.56
CA THR A 520 -2.16 -26.29 15.93
C THR A 520 -1.76 -25.46 14.72
N VAL A 521 -1.56 -26.08 13.55
CA VAL A 521 -1.18 -25.36 12.33
C VAL A 521 -2.31 -24.42 11.90
N THR A 522 -1.96 -23.18 11.60
CA THR A 522 -2.84 -22.13 11.06
C THR A 522 -2.25 -21.60 9.75
N ASP A 523 -3.06 -20.93 8.93
CA ASP A 523 -2.58 -20.30 7.68
C ASP A 523 -1.42 -19.34 8.00
N PHE A 524 -0.35 -19.38 7.20
CA PHE A 524 0.86 -18.58 7.39
C PHE A 524 1.60 -18.37 6.07
N LYS A 525 2.71 -17.65 6.12
CA LYS A 525 3.64 -17.51 5.00
C LYS A 525 4.91 -18.28 5.29
N SER A 526 5.25 -19.20 4.41
CA SER A 526 6.44 -20.05 4.51
C SER A 526 7.59 -19.43 3.70
N ASP A 527 8.78 -19.36 4.29
CA ASP A 527 9.99 -18.88 3.63
C ASP A 527 10.59 -19.97 2.70
N ARG A 528 10.41 -21.25 3.07
CA ARG A 528 10.94 -22.39 2.31
C ARG A 528 9.93 -23.53 2.18
N PRO A 529 8.78 -23.33 1.50
CA PRO A 529 7.87 -24.44 1.28
C PRO A 529 8.51 -25.49 0.36
N PHE A 530 8.10 -26.74 0.52
CA PHE A 530 8.58 -27.87 -0.26
C PHE A 530 7.88 -27.93 -1.62
N HIS A 531 8.62 -28.21 -2.69
CA HIS A 531 8.06 -28.44 -4.02
C HIS A 531 7.44 -29.83 -4.15
N LEU A 532 6.11 -29.90 -4.11
CA LEU A 532 5.35 -31.13 -4.38
C LEU A 532 5.33 -31.49 -5.86
N ASP A 533 5.40 -30.50 -6.76
CA ASP A 533 5.34 -30.67 -8.21
C ASP A 533 6.62 -31.27 -8.82
N GLN A 534 7.73 -31.26 -8.07
CA GLN A 534 9.02 -31.82 -8.46
C GLN A 534 9.23 -33.25 -7.98
N LEU A 535 8.32 -33.78 -7.15
CA LEU A 535 8.36 -35.16 -6.69
C LEU A 535 8.21 -36.13 -7.86
N ARG A 536 9.08 -37.14 -7.88
CA ARG A 536 9.12 -38.17 -8.92
C ARG A 536 9.75 -39.45 -8.38
N ASP A 537 9.87 -40.43 -9.28
CA ASP A 537 10.31 -41.78 -8.94
C ASP A 537 9.40 -42.40 -7.88
N ASN A 538 9.92 -42.72 -6.71
CA ASN A 538 9.14 -43.29 -5.61
C ASN A 538 8.70 -42.25 -4.57
N TRP A 539 9.12 -40.98 -4.70
CA TRP A 539 8.74 -39.94 -3.75
C TRP A 539 7.31 -39.45 -3.98
N PHE A 540 6.51 -39.42 -2.92
CA PHE A 540 5.14 -38.91 -2.93
C PHE A 540 4.79 -38.21 -1.60
N PRO A 541 3.83 -37.28 -1.58
CA PRO A 541 3.36 -36.70 -0.33
C PRO A 541 2.47 -37.71 0.41
N GLU A 542 2.92 -38.12 1.58
CA GLU A 542 2.13 -38.95 2.51
C GLU A 542 1.07 -38.11 3.21
N ALA A 543 1.41 -36.85 3.55
CA ALA A 543 0.48 -35.87 4.08
C ALA A 543 0.91 -34.45 3.68
N VAL A 544 -0.05 -33.64 3.22
CA VAL A 544 0.15 -32.22 2.92
C VAL A 544 -0.66 -31.43 3.95
N LEU A 545 -0.02 -30.78 4.92
CA LEU A 545 -0.72 -30.19 6.07
C LEU A 545 -1.12 -28.73 5.80
N ALA A 546 -0.31 -28.00 5.05
CA ALA A 546 -0.70 -26.73 4.46
C ALA A 546 -0.08 -26.59 3.07
N GLU A 547 -0.83 -26.06 2.10
CA GLU A 547 -0.43 -25.95 0.70
C GLU A 547 -0.70 -24.55 0.14
N ASP A 548 0.03 -24.18 -0.90
CA ASP A 548 -0.17 -22.95 -1.64
C ASP A 548 -1.41 -23.01 -2.55
N GLY A 549 -1.77 -21.88 -3.16
CA GLY A 549 -2.96 -21.79 -4.02
C GLY A 549 -2.90 -22.68 -5.27
N ALA A 550 -1.70 -22.98 -5.77
CA ALA A 550 -1.50 -23.88 -6.90
C ALA A 550 -1.58 -25.36 -6.49
N GLY A 551 -1.31 -25.67 -5.22
CA GLY A 551 -1.11 -27.02 -4.70
C GLY A 551 0.20 -27.65 -5.15
N THR A 552 1.19 -26.83 -5.51
CA THR A 552 2.53 -27.26 -5.94
C THR A 552 3.55 -27.09 -4.81
N ARG A 553 3.26 -26.26 -3.82
CA ARG A 553 4.15 -25.98 -2.68
C ARG A 553 3.44 -26.27 -1.36
N ALA A 554 4.17 -26.79 -0.37
CA ALA A 554 3.60 -27.10 0.93
C ALA A 554 4.57 -26.90 2.08
N ASP A 555 4.05 -26.39 3.20
CA ASP A 555 4.69 -26.37 4.52
C ASP A 555 3.59 -26.15 5.56
N PRO A 556 3.38 -27.03 6.55
CA PRO A 556 4.07 -28.31 6.72
C PRO A 556 3.66 -29.38 5.70
N CYS A 557 4.56 -30.30 5.41
CA CYS A 557 4.25 -31.52 4.65
C CYS A 557 5.15 -32.69 5.06
N ILE A 558 4.70 -33.90 4.74
CA ILE A 558 5.41 -35.16 4.91
C ILE A 558 5.50 -35.82 3.53
N VAL A 559 6.72 -36.00 3.04
CA VAL A 559 7.00 -36.72 1.79
C VAL A 559 7.71 -38.02 2.12
N ARG A 560 7.41 -39.07 1.35
CA ARG A 560 7.87 -40.43 1.61
C ARG A 560 8.44 -41.04 0.33
N ASP A 561 9.56 -41.76 0.46
CA ASP A 561 10.17 -42.51 -0.63
C ASP A 561 9.62 -43.94 -0.66
N GLY A 562 8.52 -44.17 -1.38
CA GLY A 562 7.92 -45.50 -1.52
C GLY A 562 7.69 -46.19 -0.17
N ASN A 563 8.36 -47.32 0.05
CA ASN A 563 8.33 -48.10 1.30
C ASN A 563 9.54 -47.84 2.23
N LEU A 564 10.33 -46.80 1.97
CA LEU A 564 11.47 -46.36 2.79
C LEU A 564 11.05 -45.23 3.74
N GLY A 565 11.99 -44.34 4.07
CA GLY A 565 11.84 -43.23 5.01
C GLY A 565 11.09 -42.00 4.49
N ARG A 566 11.09 -40.97 5.34
CA ARG A 566 10.27 -39.75 5.21
C ARG A 566 11.07 -38.49 5.46
N LEU A 567 10.72 -37.43 4.74
CA LEU A 567 11.15 -36.07 5.06
C LEU A 567 9.93 -35.25 5.46
N CYS A 568 10.07 -34.48 6.54
CA CYS A 568 9.04 -33.59 7.04
C CYS A 568 9.60 -32.18 7.27
N ILE A 569 8.89 -31.17 6.77
CA ILE A 569 9.17 -29.77 7.09
C ILE A 569 8.01 -29.19 7.88
N VAL A 570 8.32 -28.33 8.85
CA VAL A 570 7.33 -27.66 9.70
C VAL A 570 7.78 -26.24 10.03
N TYR A 571 7.04 -25.24 9.53
CA TYR A 571 7.30 -23.81 9.75
C TYR A 571 8.74 -23.41 9.39
N GLN A 572 9.03 -23.45 8.10
CA GLN A 572 10.27 -22.91 7.53
C GLN A 572 10.16 -21.40 7.43
N THR A 573 10.25 -20.74 8.58
CA THR A 573 10.10 -19.29 8.72
C THR A 573 11.23 -18.73 9.60
N ALA A 574 11.80 -17.58 9.22
CA ALA A 574 12.97 -17.02 9.90
C ALA A 574 12.65 -16.22 11.17
N SER A 575 11.51 -15.50 11.22
CA SER A 575 11.20 -14.51 12.27
C SER A 575 9.78 -14.57 12.84
N GLN A 576 9.09 -15.69 12.65
CA GLN A 576 7.72 -15.88 13.13
C GLN A 576 7.69 -16.72 14.42
N ASN A 577 6.86 -16.29 15.38
CA ASN A 577 6.66 -16.99 16.66
C ASN A 577 5.71 -18.18 16.50
N ASP A 578 6.08 -19.10 15.61
CA ASP A 578 5.26 -20.24 15.27
C ASP A 578 5.36 -21.35 16.33
N PRO A 579 4.25 -22.08 16.57
CA PRO A 579 4.20 -23.21 17.49
C PRO A 579 4.86 -24.48 16.91
N ARG A 580 6.10 -24.36 16.40
CA ARG A 580 6.95 -25.44 15.83
C ARG A 580 6.95 -26.69 16.70
N GLY A 581 7.23 -26.46 17.99
CA GLY A 581 7.19 -27.43 19.09
C GLY A 581 5.94 -28.30 19.08
N GLN A 582 4.79 -27.63 19.08
CA GLN A 582 3.51 -28.28 19.21
C GLN A 582 3.12 -29.02 17.92
N ALA A 583 3.25 -28.36 16.76
CA ALA A 583 2.86 -28.93 15.48
C ALA A 583 3.65 -30.21 15.14
N ALA A 584 4.97 -30.22 15.38
CA ALA A 584 5.77 -31.43 15.15
C ALA A 584 5.46 -32.55 16.18
N ALA A 585 5.14 -32.23 17.44
CA ALA A 585 4.67 -33.25 18.39
C ALA A 585 3.35 -33.90 17.95
N GLU A 586 2.43 -33.12 17.35
CA GLU A 586 1.18 -33.63 16.78
C GLU A 586 1.44 -34.56 15.58
N ILE A 587 2.37 -34.20 14.70
CA ILE A 587 2.83 -35.03 13.57
C ILE A 587 3.42 -36.36 14.06
N ILE A 588 4.28 -36.33 15.08
CA ILE A 588 4.89 -37.55 15.66
C ILE A 588 3.82 -38.40 16.35
N ALA A 589 2.89 -37.78 17.07
CA ALA A 589 1.76 -38.49 17.68
C ALA A 589 0.94 -39.23 16.61
N TRP A 590 0.66 -38.57 15.49
CA TRP A 590 0.00 -39.20 14.35
C TRP A 590 0.81 -40.37 13.77
N LEU A 591 2.10 -40.14 13.49
CA LEU A 591 3.01 -41.17 12.96
C LEU A 591 3.05 -42.42 13.85
N TYR A 592 3.03 -42.23 15.17
CA TYR A 592 3.07 -43.31 16.17
C TYR A 592 1.69 -43.83 16.58
N GLY A 593 0.61 -43.37 15.94
CA GLY A 593 -0.76 -43.82 16.23
C GLY A 593 -1.26 -43.47 17.64
N LYS A 594 -0.79 -42.36 18.22
CA LYS A 594 -1.22 -41.84 19.52
C LYS A 594 -2.45 -40.94 19.38
N GLU A 595 -3.45 -41.17 20.21
CA GLU A 595 -4.66 -40.32 20.25
C GLU A 595 -4.39 -39.01 21.00
N ILE A 596 -4.54 -37.87 20.31
CA ILE A 596 -4.39 -36.51 20.86
C ILE A 596 -5.66 -35.66 20.75
N ASP A 597 -6.65 -36.13 20.00
CA ASP A 597 -7.90 -35.44 19.68
C ASP A 597 -8.97 -35.59 20.77
N THR A 598 -8.67 -36.29 21.87
CA THR A 598 -9.57 -36.39 23.02
C THR A 598 -9.57 -35.06 23.78
N PRO A 599 -10.73 -34.37 23.92
CA PRO A 599 -10.83 -33.16 24.75
C PRO A 599 -10.50 -33.46 26.21
N THR A 600 -9.50 -32.80 26.79
CA THR A 600 -9.10 -33.00 28.20
C THR A 600 -9.21 -31.73 29.05
N SER A 601 -9.01 -30.55 28.45
CA SER A 601 -8.84 -29.29 29.17
C SER A 601 -9.45 -28.09 28.41
N LEU A 602 -9.56 -26.96 29.12
CA LEU A 602 -9.73 -25.65 28.51
C LEU A 602 -8.43 -24.86 28.69
N LEU A 603 -8.00 -24.19 27.63
CA LEU A 603 -6.79 -23.38 27.61
C LEU A 603 -7.19 -21.91 27.43
N LEU A 604 -6.67 -21.04 28.29
CA LEU A 604 -6.86 -19.59 28.20
C LEU A 604 -5.58 -18.94 27.65
N SER A 605 -5.74 -18.02 26.71
CA SER A 605 -4.66 -17.19 26.18
C SER A 605 -5.11 -15.76 25.92
N GLY A 606 -4.15 -14.84 25.84
CA GLY A 606 -4.37 -13.40 25.68
C GLY A 606 -3.27 -12.60 26.38
N GLN A 607 -3.39 -11.27 26.43
CA GLN A 607 -2.49 -10.46 27.26
C GLN A 607 -2.84 -10.61 28.73
N GLY A 608 -1.83 -10.89 29.56
CA GLY A 608 -1.97 -11.00 31.02
C GLY A 608 -1.99 -9.65 31.74
N LEU A 609 -1.98 -8.55 31.01
CA LEU A 609 -1.99 -7.19 31.56
C LEU A 609 -3.24 -6.45 31.08
N GLY A 610 -3.74 -5.54 31.90
CA GLY A 610 -4.85 -4.66 31.55
C GLY A 610 -4.84 -3.36 32.34
N LEU A 611 -5.71 -2.44 31.94
CA LEU A 611 -5.94 -1.18 32.64
C LEU A 611 -7.35 -1.15 33.21
N THR A 612 -7.51 -0.46 34.35
CA THR A 612 -8.85 -0.26 34.90
C THR A 612 -9.77 0.36 33.85
N ASP A 613 -10.96 -0.21 33.74
CA ASP A 613 -12.03 0.19 32.83
C ASP A 613 -11.71 0.07 31.32
N LYS A 614 -10.61 -0.58 30.94
CA LYS A 614 -10.30 -0.94 29.54
C LYS A 614 -10.50 -2.45 29.32
N PRO A 615 -11.10 -2.86 28.20
CA PRO A 615 -11.30 -4.28 27.89
C PRO A 615 -9.99 -4.96 27.49
N VAL A 616 -9.75 -6.17 28.01
CA VAL A 616 -8.67 -7.07 27.60
C VAL A 616 -9.28 -8.21 26.77
N GLN A 617 -8.75 -8.45 25.58
CA GLN A 617 -9.18 -9.56 24.73
C GLN A 617 -8.54 -10.87 25.19
N LEU A 618 -9.36 -11.89 25.40
CA LEU A 618 -8.96 -13.23 25.79
C LEU A 618 -9.56 -14.28 24.85
N LYS A 619 -8.90 -15.43 24.74
CA LYS A 619 -9.34 -16.58 23.94
C LYS A 619 -9.40 -17.82 24.83
N VAL A 620 -10.48 -18.58 24.70
CA VAL A 620 -10.59 -19.93 25.27
C VAL A 620 -10.54 -20.96 24.14
N THR A 621 -9.71 -22.00 24.32
CA THR A 621 -9.54 -23.11 23.38
C THR A 621 -9.82 -24.43 24.09
N VAL A 622 -10.43 -25.41 23.42
CA VAL A 622 -10.52 -26.78 23.94
C VAL A 622 -9.18 -27.47 23.69
N GLY A 623 -8.50 -27.88 24.76
CA GLY A 623 -7.21 -28.55 24.74
C GLY A 623 -7.33 -30.07 24.76
N GLY A 624 -6.43 -30.72 24.02
CA GLY A 624 -6.27 -32.16 23.90
C GLY A 624 -5.33 -32.74 24.94
N VAL A 625 -4.75 -33.90 24.65
CA VAL A 625 -3.88 -34.63 25.59
C VAL A 625 -2.56 -33.89 25.83
N ILE A 626 -2.01 -33.27 24.80
CA ILE A 626 -0.76 -32.51 24.82
C ILE A 626 -1.02 -31.01 24.70
N ASP A 627 -2.18 -30.54 25.17
CA ASP A 627 -2.66 -29.15 25.05
C ASP A 627 -2.80 -28.64 23.60
N ASN A 628 -2.89 -29.56 22.63
CA ASN A 628 -3.26 -29.26 21.24
C ASN A 628 -4.72 -28.79 21.12
N PRO A 629 -5.08 -27.90 20.17
CA PRO A 629 -6.47 -27.56 19.91
C PRO A 629 -7.29 -28.77 19.46
N VAL A 630 -8.53 -28.90 19.96
CA VAL A 630 -9.43 -30.00 19.58
C VAL A 630 -10.74 -29.47 19.01
N TYR A 631 -11.06 -29.86 17.77
CA TYR A 631 -12.31 -29.48 17.10
C TYR A 631 -13.52 -30.12 17.79
N GLN A 632 -14.60 -29.34 17.91
CA GLN A 632 -15.81 -29.79 18.57
C GLN A 632 -16.93 -30.03 17.57
N ASP A 633 -17.46 -31.25 17.50
CA ASP A 633 -18.60 -31.58 16.63
C ASP A 633 -19.93 -30.98 17.11
N THR A 634 -19.97 -30.55 18.38
CA THR A 634 -21.13 -29.90 18.99
C THR A 634 -20.71 -28.65 19.75
N PRO A 635 -21.56 -27.62 19.89
CA PRO A 635 -21.17 -26.41 20.58
C PRO A 635 -20.84 -26.68 22.07
N VAL A 636 -19.70 -26.14 22.55
CA VAL A 636 -19.28 -26.26 23.94
C VAL A 636 -19.61 -24.97 24.68
N GLN A 637 -20.40 -25.09 25.76
CA GLN A 637 -20.68 -23.98 26.66
C GLN A 637 -19.60 -23.88 27.73
N VAL A 638 -18.88 -22.75 27.72
CA VAL A 638 -17.82 -22.45 28.68
C VAL A 638 -18.34 -21.42 29.67
N SER A 639 -18.32 -21.75 30.96
CA SER A 639 -18.59 -20.81 32.05
C SER A 639 -17.34 -20.02 32.38
N LEU A 640 -17.48 -18.71 32.54
CA LEU A 640 -16.39 -17.78 32.85
C LEU A 640 -16.57 -17.25 34.28
N SER A 641 -15.46 -17.14 35.01
CA SER A 641 -15.45 -16.52 36.34
C SER A 641 -14.11 -15.79 36.59
N SER A 642 -14.14 -14.78 37.46
CA SER A 642 -12.96 -14.03 37.90
C SER A 642 -12.89 -14.03 39.43
N THR A 643 -11.69 -13.96 39.99
CA THR A 643 -11.48 -13.73 41.43
C THR A 643 -11.74 -12.27 41.82
N SER A 644 -11.76 -11.34 40.86
CA SER A 644 -12.09 -9.93 41.10
C SER A 644 -13.59 -9.73 41.31
N ALA A 645 -13.95 -8.92 42.30
CA ALA A 645 -15.34 -8.58 42.59
C ALA A 645 -15.94 -7.55 41.62
N THR A 646 -15.11 -6.81 40.89
CA THR A 646 -15.49 -5.79 39.91
C THR A 646 -15.22 -6.20 38.47
N GLY A 647 -14.62 -7.37 38.27
CA GLY A 647 -14.40 -7.95 36.95
C GLY A 647 -15.71 -8.40 36.30
N ALA A 648 -15.86 -8.11 35.00
CA ALA A 648 -16.96 -8.54 34.18
C ALA A 648 -16.49 -8.96 32.78
N PHE A 649 -17.27 -9.84 32.14
CA PHE A 649 -16.99 -10.35 30.80
C PHE A 649 -17.97 -9.75 29.79
N ASP A 650 -17.58 -9.76 28.51
CA ASP A 650 -18.45 -9.52 27.36
C ASP A 650 -17.93 -10.28 26.12
N THR A 651 -18.72 -10.36 25.06
CA THR A 651 -18.33 -10.89 23.74
C THR A 651 -17.95 -9.79 22.74
N SER A 652 -18.05 -8.53 23.15
CA SER A 652 -17.67 -7.35 22.36
C SER A 652 -16.73 -6.44 23.19
N PRO A 653 -15.73 -5.79 22.56
CA PRO A 653 -14.87 -4.84 23.26
C PRO A 653 -15.63 -3.61 23.79
N ASP A 654 -16.71 -3.20 23.11
CA ASP A 654 -17.60 -2.09 23.51
C ASP A 654 -18.82 -2.57 24.32
N GLY A 655 -18.69 -3.77 24.90
CA GLY A 655 -19.71 -4.41 25.71
C GLY A 655 -20.18 -3.60 26.92
N ALA A 656 -21.27 -4.06 27.54
CA ALA A 656 -21.80 -3.40 28.73
C ALA A 656 -20.96 -3.69 29.99
N PHE A 657 -20.28 -4.85 30.03
CA PHE A 657 -19.49 -5.32 31.17
C PHE A 657 -20.26 -5.22 32.51
N ASP A 658 -21.55 -5.54 32.50
CA ASP A 658 -22.47 -5.42 33.64
C ASP A 658 -22.64 -6.73 34.43
N GLY A 659 -21.86 -7.75 34.09
CA GLY A 659 -21.91 -9.09 34.68
C GLY A 659 -23.01 -9.99 34.09
N SER A 660 -23.72 -9.57 33.04
CA SER A 660 -24.71 -10.40 32.35
C SER A 660 -24.12 -11.56 31.56
N VAL A 661 -22.89 -11.41 31.06
CA VAL A 661 -22.16 -12.47 30.36
C VAL A 661 -21.36 -13.28 31.38
N THR A 662 -21.79 -14.52 31.60
CA THR A 662 -21.10 -15.50 32.45
C THR A 662 -20.69 -16.75 31.68
N THR A 663 -20.99 -16.80 30.38
CA THR A 663 -20.72 -17.94 29.51
C THR A 663 -20.37 -17.48 28.11
N VAL A 664 -19.44 -18.18 27.46
CA VAL A 664 -19.15 -18.06 26.03
C VAL A 664 -19.34 -19.42 25.35
N THR A 665 -19.78 -19.42 24.10
CA THR A 665 -19.99 -20.66 23.33
C THR A 665 -18.85 -20.83 22.32
N ILE A 666 -18.18 -21.97 22.38
CA ILE A 666 -17.31 -22.45 21.29
C ILE A 666 -18.22 -23.13 20.25
N PRO A 667 -18.31 -22.62 19.01
CA PRO A 667 -19.21 -23.19 17.99
C PRO A 667 -18.82 -24.62 17.57
N ALA A 668 -19.79 -25.37 17.03
CA ALA A 668 -19.48 -26.62 16.37
C ALA A 668 -18.60 -26.38 15.13
N GLY A 669 -17.63 -27.25 14.89
CA GLY A 669 -16.59 -27.09 13.87
C GLY A 669 -15.49 -26.10 14.24
N SER A 670 -15.42 -25.65 15.50
CA SER A 670 -14.38 -24.75 16.01
C SER A 670 -13.64 -25.36 17.20
N THR A 671 -12.43 -24.85 17.46
CA THR A 671 -11.61 -25.23 18.62
C THR A 671 -11.69 -24.20 19.75
N SER A 672 -12.13 -22.97 19.45
CA SER A 672 -11.98 -21.83 20.37
C SER A 672 -13.07 -20.77 20.21
N ALA A 673 -13.13 -19.85 21.17
CA ALA A 673 -13.95 -18.65 21.15
C ALA A 673 -13.19 -17.47 21.80
N VAL A 674 -13.45 -16.25 21.32
CA VAL A 674 -12.92 -15.00 21.86
C VAL A 674 -13.96 -14.35 22.78
N PHE A 675 -13.48 -13.73 23.85
CA PHE A 675 -14.27 -12.91 24.77
C PHE A 675 -13.41 -11.77 25.34
N TYR A 676 -14.03 -10.84 26.04
CA TYR A 676 -13.37 -9.67 26.62
C TYR A 676 -13.58 -9.64 28.13
N TYR A 677 -12.58 -9.16 28.85
CA TYR A 677 -12.62 -8.95 30.31
C TYR A 677 -12.34 -7.48 30.62
N LYS A 678 -13.15 -6.88 31.50
CA LYS A 678 -12.94 -5.51 31.99
C LYS A 678 -13.06 -5.52 33.51
N ASP A 679 -12.17 -4.78 34.17
CA ASP A 679 -12.16 -4.64 35.62
C ASP A 679 -12.02 -3.18 36.00
N SER A 680 -12.76 -2.71 37.00
CA SER A 680 -12.69 -1.34 37.48
C SER A 680 -11.78 -1.18 38.71
N THR A 681 -11.15 -2.26 39.19
CA THR A 681 -10.24 -2.24 40.36
C THR A 681 -8.86 -2.73 39.95
N PRO A 682 -7.78 -1.98 40.27
CA PRO A 682 -6.43 -2.44 40.01
C PRO A 682 -6.03 -3.59 40.95
N GLY A 683 -5.19 -4.50 40.48
CA GLY A 683 -4.71 -5.68 41.19
C GLY A 683 -4.70 -6.95 40.34
N GLU A 684 -4.44 -8.08 40.99
CA GLU A 684 -4.43 -9.40 40.35
C GLU A 684 -5.84 -10.00 40.28
N ALA A 685 -6.21 -10.51 39.10
CA ALA A 685 -7.43 -11.24 38.84
C ALA A 685 -7.10 -12.58 38.16
N THR A 686 -7.60 -13.69 38.68
CA THR A 686 -7.49 -15.00 38.04
C THR A 686 -8.78 -15.27 37.29
N ILE A 687 -8.69 -15.36 35.97
CA ILE A 687 -9.80 -15.75 35.09
C ILE A 687 -9.85 -17.27 35.02
N THR A 688 -11.03 -17.85 35.20
CA THR A 688 -11.27 -19.29 35.12
C THR A 688 -12.33 -19.60 34.08
N ALA A 689 -12.00 -20.48 33.14
CA ALA A 689 -12.91 -21.05 32.16
C ALA A 689 -13.23 -22.51 32.52
N GLN A 690 -14.51 -22.87 32.57
CA GLN A 690 -14.96 -24.21 32.96
C GLN A 690 -16.04 -24.75 32.02
N ALA A 691 -15.91 -26.00 31.60
CA ALA A 691 -16.93 -26.74 30.88
C ALA A 691 -17.07 -28.16 31.46
N ALA A 692 -18.24 -28.78 31.29
CA ALA A 692 -18.49 -30.11 31.82
C ALA A 692 -17.61 -31.17 31.13
N GLY A 693 -16.92 -31.99 31.92
CA GLY A 693 -16.06 -33.06 31.39
C GLY A 693 -14.64 -32.63 31.03
N LEU A 694 -14.32 -31.34 31.11
CA LEU A 694 -12.98 -30.79 30.85
C LEU A 694 -12.35 -30.25 32.14
N SER A 695 -11.04 -30.34 32.23
CA SER A 695 -10.25 -29.62 33.24
C SER A 695 -10.39 -28.11 33.01
N ALA A 696 -10.54 -27.33 34.07
CA ALA A 696 -10.71 -25.89 33.97
C ALA A 696 -9.40 -25.21 33.54
N GLY A 697 -9.50 -24.20 32.68
CA GLY A 697 -8.39 -23.34 32.32
C GLY A 697 -8.34 -22.13 33.24
N THR A 698 -7.15 -21.72 33.65
CA THR A 698 -6.93 -20.52 34.46
C THR A 698 -5.86 -19.64 33.86
N MET A 699 -6.05 -18.32 33.95
CA MET A 699 -5.08 -17.32 33.52
C MET A 699 -5.07 -16.18 34.53
N ASP A 700 -3.87 -15.77 34.95
CA ASP A 700 -3.71 -14.60 35.81
C ASP A 700 -3.61 -13.33 34.96
N LEU A 701 -4.34 -12.29 35.36
CA LEU A 701 -4.35 -10.97 34.78
C LEU A 701 -4.01 -9.94 35.84
N ARG A 702 -3.05 -9.07 35.55
CA ARG A 702 -2.71 -7.91 36.38
C ARG A 702 -3.35 -6.66 35.79
N ILE A 703 -4.20 -6.00 36.57
CA ILE A 703 -4.90 -4.77 36.19
C ILE A 703 -4.19 -3.59 36.86
N PHE A 704 -3.64 -2.68 36.05
CA PHE A 704 -3.03 -1.43 36.51
C PHE A 704 -4.02 -0.28 36.55
N ASP A 705 -3.77 0.72 37.39
CA ASP A 705 -4.64 1.89 37.48
C ASP A 705 -4.51 2.75 36.21
N ALA A 706 -5.61 3.00 35.52
CA ALA A 706 -5.66 3.91 34.39
C ALA A 706 -5.75 5.38 34.85
N ARG A 707 -6.03 5.63 36.13
CA ARG A 707 -6.28 6.99 36.60
C ARG A 707 -5.00 7.83 36.59
N PRO A 708 -5.03 9.01 35.97
CA PRO A 708 -3.92 9.94 36.05
C PRO A 708 -3.78 10.47 37.48
N ARG A 709 -2.53 10.74 37.89
CA ARG A 709 -2.23 11.45 39.13
C ARG A 709 -2.68 12.91 39.03
N GLU A 710 -2.57 13.64 40.14
CA GLU A 710 -2.79 15.09 40.14
C GLU A 710 -1.90 15.74 39.06
N PRO A 711 -2.43 16.62 38.20
CA PRO A 711 -1.65 17.23 37.13
C PRO A 711 -0.43 18.01 37.65
N GLY A 712 0.72 17.73 37.05
CA GLY A 712 2.00 18.41 37.27
C GLY A 712 2.24 19.56 36.31
N GLU A 713 3.50 19.73 35.92
CA GLU A 713 4.04 20.70 35.00
C GLU A 713 4.57 20.01 33.73
N VAL A 714 4.85 20.80 32.70
CA VAL A 714 5.39 20.31 31.43
C VAL A 714 6.72 21.01 31.13
N ALA A 715 7.74 20.24 30.77
CA ALA A 715 8.99 20.74 30.21
C ALA A 715 9.08 20.41 28.72
N ILE A 716 9.54 21.37 27.91
CA ILE A 716 9.78 21.16 26.49
C ILE A 716 11.24 21.53 26.18
N TYR A 717 11.98 20.62 25.56
CA TYR A 717 13.37 20.88 25.16
C TYR A 717 13.50 21.02 23.64
N THR A 718 13.92 22.21 23.19
CA THR A 718 14.22 22.51 21.77
C THR A 718 15.64 23.08 21.59
N GLY A 719 16.47 22.99 22.63
CA GLY A 719 17.88 23.43 22.59
C GLY A 719 18.70 22.69 21.53
N ARG A 720 18.45 21.39 21.37
CA ARG A 720 18.95 20.58 20.26
C ARG A 720 17.82 19.73 19.70
N GLN A 721 17.88 19.43 18.41
CA GLN A 721 16.92 18.61 17.69
C GLN A 721 17.66 17.54 16.87
N SER A 722 16.91 16.74 16.11
CA SER A 722 17.46 15.91 15.03
C SER A 722 17.01 16.41 13.64
N TRP A 723 16.10 15.70 12.98
CA TRP A 723 15.71 15.94 11.58
C TRP A 723 14.80 17.16 11.36
N ILE A 724 14.27 17.79 12.41
CA ILE A 724 13.35 18.93 12.34
C ILE A 724 14.16 20.21 12.52
N ASP A 725 13.91 21.23 11.71
CA ASP A 725 14.64 22.49 11.87
C ASP A 725 14.29 23.17 13.21
N LYS A 726 15.25 23.90 13.76
CA LYS A 726 15.08 24.54 15.08
C LYS A 726 13.91 25.51 15.11
N SER A 727 13.68 26.28 14.04
CA SER A 727 12.58 27.24 14.02
C SER A 727 11.20 26.56 14.08
N SER A 728 11.03 25.44 13.39
CA SER A 728 9.81 24.63 13.48
C SER A 728 9.66 23.99 14.86
N ALA A 729 10.72 23.43 15.44
CA ALA A 729 10.68 22.90 16.80
C ALA A 729 10.27 23.98 17.83
N ASP A 730 10.89 25.16 17.78
CA ASP A 730 10.56 26.29 18.66
C ASP A 730 9.11 26.77 18.45
N LYS A 731 8.64 26.82 17.20
CA LYS A 731 7.24 27.16 16.85
C LYS A 731 6.25 26.14 17.43
N GLN A 732 6.49 24.84 17.24
CA GLN A 732 5.62 23.78 17.75
C GLN A 732 5.63 23.73 19.30
N ALA A 733 6.79 23.93 19.93
CA ALA A 733 6.90 24.07 21.38
C ALA A 733 6.05 25.24 21.91
N GLN A 734 6.09 26.39 21.23
CA GLN A 734 5.31 27.57 21.61
C GLN A 734 3.79 27.35 21.43
N ILE A 735 3.36 26.64 20.37
CA ILE A 735 1.96 26.25 20.17
C ILE A 735 1.49 25.38 21.34
N CYS A 736 2.24 24.33 21.66
CA CYS A 736 1.93 23.43 22.78
C CYS A 736 1.81 24.20 24.11
N ALA A 737 2.83 25.02 24.42
CA ALA A 737 2.86 25.82 25.65
C ALA A 737 1.66 26.80 25.75
N THR A 738 1.26 27.40 24.63
CA THR A 738 0.14 28.33 24.58
C THR A 738 -1.18 27.61 24.86
N LEU A 739 -1.43 26.48 24.20
CA LEU A 739 -2.64 25.68 24.39
C LEU A 739 -2.76 25.15 25.82
N LEU A 740 -1.68 24.55 26.34
CA LEU A 740 -1.63 24.06 27.72
C LEU A 740 -1.80 25.18 28.76
N GLY A 741 -1.28 26.37 28.47
CA GLY A 741 -1.49 27.56 29.29
C GLY A 741 -2.97 27.95 29.43
N THR A 742 -3.80 27.73 28.40
CA THR A 742 -5.26 27.98 28.49
C THR A 742 -5.97 27.03 29.45
N ALA A 743 -5.46 25.79 29.59
CA ALA A 743 -5.92 24.79 30.55
C ALA A 743 -5.35 25.00 31.97
N GLY A 744 -4.52 26.03 32.17
CA GLY A 744 -3.85 26.33 33.43
C GLY A 744 -2.72 25.38 33.78
N VAL A 745 -2.11 24.73 32.78
CA VAL A 745 -0.91 23.89 32.95
C VAL A 745 0.32 24.77 32.85
N THR A 746 1.28 24.59 33.77
CA THR A 746 2.54 25.34 33.76
C THR A 746 3.50 24.67 32.79
N VAL A 747 4.03 25.44 31.83
CA VAL A 747 4.97 24.95 30.81
C VAL A 747 6.27 25.74 30.87
N THR A 748 7.41 25.04 30.91
CA THR A 748 8.76 25.61 30.82
C THR A 748 9.42 25.15 29.52
N ILE A 749 9.86 26.08 28.69
CA ILE A 749 10.59 25.78 27.45
C ILE A 749 12.08 26.02 27.69
N PHE A 750 12.90 25.02 27.38
CA PHE A 750 14.36 25.04 27.41
C PHE A 750 14.85 25.05 25.96
N ASP A 751 15.09 26.24 25.41
CA ASP A 751 15.27 26.49 23.97
C ASP A 751 16.74 26.63 23.55
N SER A 752 17.69 26.48 24.48
CA SER A 752 19.13 26.59 24.26
C SER A 752 19.88 25.31 24.63
N PRO A 753 20.95 24.91 23.90
CA PRO A 753 21.82 23.80 24.31
C PRO A 753 22.44 23.97 25.71
N GLU A 754 22.58 25.20 26.19
CA GLU A 754 23.09 25.53 27.52
C GLU A 754 22.11 25.21 28.65
N ASP A 755 20.85 24.90 28.33
CA ASP A 755 19.80 24.58 29.30
C ASP A 755 19.78 23.11 29.73
N GLU A 756 20.62 22.25 29.15
CA GLU A 756 20.64 20.79 29.42
C GLU A 756 20.78 20.46 30.92
N ASP A 757 21.59 21.20 31.67
CA ASP A 757 21.73 21.02 33.14
C ASP A 757 20.47 21.46 33.89
N ALA A 758 19.85 22.57 33.46
CA ALA A 758 18.63 23.10 34.08
C ALA A 758 17.42 22.21 33.80
N LEU A 759 17.36 21.60 32.62
CA LEU A 759 16.39 20.58 32.26
C LEU A 759 16.55 19.35 33.16
N ALA A 760 17.77 18.85 33.36
CA ALA A 760 18.03 17.71 34.24
C ALA A 760 17.65 17.99 35.71
N ASP A 761 17.90 19.20 36.20
CA ASP A 761 17.44 19.67 37.51
C ASP A 761 15.90 19.69 37.60
N TRP A 762 15.21 20.10 36.54
CA TRP A 762 13.74 20.07 36.47
C TRP A 762 13.22 18.63 36.48
N VAL A 763 13.76 17.75 35.62
CA VAL A 763 13.34 16.33 35.54
C VAL A 763 13.53 15.66 36.90
N SER A 764 14.69 15.85 37.54
CA SER A 764 14.96 15.29 38.87
C SER A 764 14.04 15.82 39.97
N ALA A 765 13.54 17.05 39.84
CA ALA A 765 12.58 17.63 40.78
C ALA A 765 11.13 17.20 40.51
N ALA A 766 10.84 16.84 39.26
CA ALA A 766 9.57 16.28 38.83
C ALA A 766 9.42 14.82 39.28
N THR A 767 10.49 14.02 39.18
CA THR A 767 10.52 12.61 39.59
C THR A 767 10.04 12.38 41.02
N ASP A 768 9.07 11.46 41.19
CA ASP A 768 8.52 11.02 42.48
C ASP A 768 7.97 12.17 43.35
N ASN A 769 7.50 13.25 42.73
CA ASN A 769 6.88 14.39 43.43
C ASN A 769 5.39 14.14 43.75
N GLY A 770 4.80 13.07 43.20
CA GLY A 770 3.41 12.68 43.42
C GLY A 770 2.40 13.31 42.45
N LYS A 771 2.86 13.95 41.38
CA LYS A 771 2.08 14.55 40.31
C LYS A 771 2.50 13.95 38.97
N PHE A 772 1.62 14.06 37.98
CA PHE A 772 1.90 13.63 36.61
C PHE A 772 2.57 14.78 35.84
N ASP A 773 3.87 14.68 35.65
CA ASP A 773 4.70 15.62 34.89
C ASP A 773 5.04 15.08 33.49
N VAL A 774 5.26 15.97 32.51
CA VAL A 774 5.55 15.57 31.12
C VAL A 774 6.80 16.25 30.59
N LEU A 775 7.71 15.46 30.03
CA LEU A 775 8.87 15.93 29.27
C LEU A 775 8.61 15.75 27.77
N ILE A 776 8.77 16.82 26.98
CA ILE A 776 8.69 16.78 25.52
C ILE A 776 10.08 16.98 24.91
N LEU A 777 10.49 16.04 24.04
CA LEU A 777 11.72 16.08 23.25
C LEU A 777 11.41 16.20 21.75
N PHE A 778 12.35 16.76 20.98
CA PHE A 778 12.28 16.86 19.51
C PHE A 778 13.41 16.05 18.86
N GLY A 779 13.40 14.74 19.13
CA GLY A 779 14.30 13.77 18.50
C GLY A 779 15.74 13.76 19.04
N PHE A 780 16.11 14.61 20.00
CA PHE A 780 17.43 14.62 20.65
C PHE A 780 17.32 14.36 22.15
N LEU A 781 18.11 13.42 22.67
CA LEU A 781 18.22 13.10 24.10
C LEU A 781 19.46 13.77 24.71
N PRO A 782 19.30 14.77 25.61
CA PRO A 782 20.42 15.40 26.30
C PRO A 782 21.30 14.43 27.10
N PRO A 783 22.65 14.51 26.98
CA PRO A 783 23.57 13.71 27.80
C PRO A 783 23.45 13.95 29.31
N SER A 784 22.87 15.07 29.74
CA SER A 784 22.55 15.36 31.15
C SER A 784 21.39 14.51 31.69
N LEU A 785 20.51 14.01 30.80
CA LEU A 785 19.41 13.11 31.15
C LEU A 785 19.80 11.64 31.03
N TYR A 786 20.60 11.30 30.01
CA TYR A 786 21.11 9.96 29.77
C TYR A 786 22.53 10.02 29.15
N PRO A 787 23.59 9.70 29.93
CA PRO A 787 24.97 9.77 29.49
C PRO A 787 25.29 8.97 28.22
N ALA A 788 25.82 9.62 27.20
CA ALA A 788 26.07 9.02 25.89
C ALA A 788 27.51 8.49 25.67
N PRO A 789 27.72 7.40 24.89
CA PRO A 789 26.69 6.53 24.33
C PRO A 789 26.36 5.40 25.32
N ASN A 790 25.12 5.33 25.80
CA ASN A 790 24.61 4.30 26.73
C ASN A 790 25.54 4.02 27.93
N LEU A 791 26.08 5.06 28.57
CA LEU A 791 27.05 4.91 29.66
C LEU A 791 26.40 4.61 31.02
N GLU A 792 25.10 4.87 31.15
CA GLU A 792 24.31 4.65 32.36
C GLU A 792 22.94 4.07 31.97
N PRO A 793 22.90 2.79 31.57
CA PRO A 793 21.65 2.12 31.19
C PRO A 793 20.68 1.92 32.35
N ASP A 794 21.20 1.91 33.59
CA ASP A 794 20.43 1.81 34.83
C ASP A 794 20.67 3.04 35.74
N GLY A 795 19.62 3.56 36.36
CA GLY A 795 19.63 4.69 37.29
C GLY A 795 19.88 6.08 36.68
N SER A 796 19.74 6.25 35.36
CA SER A 796 19.85 7.56 34.71
C SER A 796 18.70 8.51 35.09
N VAL A 797 18.85 9.82 34.87
CA VAL A 797 17.82 10.80 35.27
C VAL A 797 16.49 10.56 34.56
N ILE A 798 16.52 10.26 33.25
CA ILE A 798 15.30 10.02 32.48
C ILE A 798 14.65 8.67 32.77
N GLU A 799 15.46 7.66 33.09
CA GLU A 799 14.98 6.35 33.50
C GLU A 799 14.30 6.44 34.86
N LEU A 800 14.93 7.07 35.87
CA LEU A 800 14.29 7.31 37.17
C LEU A 800 12.98 8.10 37.05
N PHE A 801 12.90 9.04 36.10
CA PHE A 801 11.67 9.77 35.79
C PHE A 801 10.57 8.84 35.25
N LEU A 802 10.89 7.91 34.36
CA LEU A 802 9.93 6.93 33.83
C LEU A 802 9.63 5.79 34.81
N GLU A 803 10.57 5.44 35.69
CA GLU A 803 10.40 4.37 36.67
C GLU A 803 9.66 4.81 37.95
N SER A 804 9.43 6.11 38.08
CA SER A 804 8.68 6.74 39.17
C SER A 804 7.23 6.25 39.23
N THR A 805 6.61 6.32 40.40
CA THR A 805 5.22 5.80 40.61
C THR A 805 4.14 6.87 40.53
N ASP A 806 4.53 8.12 40.28
CA ASP A 806 3.63 9.20 39.90
C ASP A 806 3.29 9.22 38.40
N GLY A 807 3.96 8.36 37.63
CA GLY A 807 3.50 7.91 36.32
C GLY A 807 3.80 8.90 35.21
N ASP A 808 4.85 9.68 35.39
CA ASP A 808 5.36 10.71 34.48
C ASP A 808 5.56 10.22 33.04
N ALA A 809 5.49 11.14 32.07
CA ALA A 809 5.55 10.80 30.66
C ALA A 809 6.72 11.47 29.93
N VAL A 810 7.37 10.72 29.04
CA VAL A 810 8.23 11.29 28.00
C VAL A 810 7.51 11.19 26.66
N LEU A 811 7.25 12.35 26.07
CA LEU A 811 6.73 12.52 24.73
C LEU A 811 7.88 12.91 23.81
N ASN A 812 7.99 12.25 22.66
CA ASN A 812 9.00 12.60 21.67
C ASN A 812 8.35 12.84 20.32
N HIS A 813 8.66 14.00 19.77
CA HIS A 813 8.41 14.30 18.37
C HIS A 813 9.60 13.91 17.53
N ALA A 814 9.33 13.82 16.23
CA ALA A 814 10.39 13.80 15.26
C ALA A 814 11.20 12.47 15.40
N ASP A 815 12.52 12.48 15.48
CA ASP A 815 13.34 11.29 15.24
C ASP A 815 13.18 10.19 16.31
N TRP A 816 13.72 9.00 16.06
CA TRP A 816 13.62 7.79 16.87
C TRP A 816 13.81 8.01 18.38
N MET A 817 12.91 7.45 19.19
CA MET A 817 12.83 7.64 20.64
C MET A 817 14.17 7.28 21.31
N PHE A 818 14.87 8.27 21.88
CA PHE A 818 16.17 8.15 22.56
C PHE A 818 17.40 7.83 21.69
N TYR A 819 17.28 7.84 20.34
CA TYR A 819 18.39 7.45 19.46
C TYR A 819 19.53 8.46 19.47
N VAL A 820 19.17 9.73 19.28
CA VAL A 820 20.11 10.79 18.92
C VAL A 820 20.65 11.45 20.17
N SER A 821 21.96 11.48 20.25
CA SER A 821 22.77 12.15 21.27
C SER A 821 24.15 12.43 20.66
N ASP A 822 25.05 13.09 21.40
CA ASP A 822 26.44 13.30 20.97
C ASP A 822 27.43 12.74 22.00
N PRO A 823 28.09 11.59 21.74
CA PRO A 823 27.93 10.70 20.58
C PRO A 823 26.57 9.97 20.57
N ILE A 824 26.16 9.38 19.43
CA ILE A 824 24.84 8.73 19.26
C ILE A 824 24.67 7.48 20.15
N ASN A 825 23.52 7.35 20.82
CA ASN A 825 23.16 6.18 21.61
C ASN A 825 22.70 5.00 20.74
N GLY A 826 21.97 5.29 19.66
CA GLY A 826 21.45 4.26 18.75
C GLY A 826 20.32 3.43 19.37
N ALA A 827 20.04 2.28 18.77
CA ALA A 827 18.88 1.48 19.14
C ALA A 827 18.89 0.94 20.60
N ALA A 828 20.07 0.92 21.23
CA ALA A 828 20.21 0.38 22.58
C ALA A 828 19.59 1.28 23.65
N ALA A 829 19.43 2.60 23.43
CA ALA A 829 18.88 3.47 24.47
C ALA A 829 17.42 3.17 24.79
N LEU A 830 16.56 2.98 23.77
CA LEU A 830 15.16 2.56 24.00
C LEU A 830 15.09 1.21 24.70
N GLN A 831 15.92 0.26 24.27
CA GLN A 831 15.96 -1.09 24.85
C GLN A 831 16.37 -1.10 26.31
N ASN A 832 17.37 -0.28 26.67
CA ASN A 832 17.82 -0.13 28.06
C ASN A 832 16.76 0.60 28.90
N ILE A 833 16.26 1.75 28.44
CA ILE A 833 15.30 2.57 29.21
C ILE A 833 13.95 1.84 29.41
N MET A 834 13.53 1.00 28.46
CA MET A 834 12.31 0.19 28.61
C MET A 834 12.54 -1.15 29.33
N ASP A 835 13.77 -1.58 29.56
CA ASP A 835 14.12 -2.96 29.97
C ASP A 835 13.58 -4.05 29.02
N ILE A 836 13.47 -3.75 27.72
CA ILE A 836 12.99 -4.70 26.70
C ILE A 836 14.09 -4.97 25.68
N PRO A 837 14.83 -6.11 25.80
CA PRO A 837 15.77 -6.52 24.77
C PRO A 837 15.06 -6.70 23.43
N GLY A 838 15.53 -6.00 22.40
CA GLY A 838 15.04 -6.14 21.02
C GLY A 838 13.87 -5.23 20.63
N ILE A 839 13.26 -4.47 21.56
CA ILE A 839 12.25 -3.45 21.18
C ILE A 839 12.85 -2.47 20.17
N THR A 840 12.10 -2.16 19.12
CA THR A 840 12.55 -1.25 18.06
C THR A 840 11.43 -0.39 17.47
N MET A 841 11.80 0.47 16.52
CA MET A 841 10.86 1.31 15.76
C MET A 841 11.23 1.32 14.27
N GLY A 842 10.25 1.61 13.41
CA GLY A 842 10.38 1.56 11.95
C GLY A 842 9.34 0.63 11.32
N PRO A 843 9.53 0.17 10.07
CA PRO A 843 10.42 0.78 9.08
C PRO A 843 9.90 2.16 8.64
N ASP A 844 10.71 2.81 7.81
CA ASP A 844 10.41 4.14 7.27
C ASP A 844 9.16 4.13 6.37
N ASN A 845 8.49 5.27 6.24
CA ASN A 845 7.27 5.44 5.43
C ASN A 845 6.13 4.46 5.75
N THR A 846 5.97 4.05 7.01
CA THR A 846 4.84 3.22 7.43
C THR A 846 3.58 4.05 7.56
N ARG A 847 2.53 3.69 6.82
CA ARG A 847 1.23 4.40 6.86
C ARG A 847 0.51 4.21 8.19
N MET A 848 0.26 5.32 8.87
CA MET A 848 -0.53 5.39 10.10
C MET A 848 -1.96 5.82 9.77
N ARG A 849 -2.94 5.00 10.14
CA ARG A 849 -4.37 5.35 10.09
C ARG A 849 -4.84 5.76 11.47
N VAL A 850 -5.48 6.91 11.56
CA VAL A 850 -6.02 7.42 12.81
C VAL A 850 -7.18 6.56 13.27
N THR A 851 -7.10 6.09 14.52
CA THR A 851 -8.16 5.31 15.16
C THR A 851 -9.29 6.22 15.64
N ASP A 852 -10.45 5.64 15.95
CA ASP A 852 -11.56 6.43 16.50
C ASP A 852 -11.23 6.95 17.92
N GLU A 853 -10.44 6.21 18.69
CA GLU A 853 -9.90 6.67 19.97
C GLU A 853 -8.92 7.85 19.75
N GLY A 854 -8.07 7.77 18.74
CA GLY A 854 -7.16 8.85 18.36
C GLY A 854 -7.87 10.14 17.96
N ARG A 855 -8.91 10.04 17.13
CA ARG A 855 -9.78 11.18 16.78
C ARG A 855 -10.43 11.82 18.01
N ALA A 856 -10.78 11.02 19.01
CA ALA A 856 -11.40 11.51 20.24
C ALA A 856 -10.39 12.18 21.19
N ILE A 857 -9.16 11.65 21.27
CA ILE A 857 -8.09 12.18 22.13
C ILE A 857 -7.42 13.42 21.52
N ALA A 858 -7.06 13.34 20.24
CA ALA A 858 -6.29 14.37 19.54
C ALA A 858 -6.94 14.71 18.17
N PRO A 859 -7.94 15.61 18.15
CA PRO A 859 -8.60 16.04 16.91
C PRO A 859 -7.70 16.54 15.77
N HIS A 860 -6.47 17.00 16.07
CA HIS A 860 -5.52 17.45 15.05
C HIS A 860 -4.72 16.32 14.39
N VAL A 861 -4.78 15.08 14.91
CA VAL A 861 -4.09 13.95 14.27
C VAL A 861 -4.83 13.52 13.00
N ARG A 862 -4.09 13.31 11.91
CA ARG A 862 -4.58 12.87 10.60
C ARG A 862 -3.75 11.68 10.12
N ASP A 863 -4.25 10.93 9.15
CA ASP A 863 -3.49 9.84 8.54
C ASP A 863 -2.18 10.40 7.95
N PHE A 864 -1.06 9.73 8.20
CA PHE A 864 0.27 10.20 7.80
C PHE A 864 1.22 9.02 7.58
N LEU A 865 2.42 9.30 7.07
CA LEU A 865 3.52 8.33 7.00
C LEU A 865 4.43 8.56 8.20
N SER A 866 4.64 7.53 9.01
CA SER A 866 5.62 7.54 10.09
C SER A 866 6.88 6.83 9.62
N ASP A 867 8.04 7.45 9.84
CA ASP A 867 9.32 6.82 9.54
C ASP A 867 9.80 5.88 10.65
N ARG A 868 9.37 6.13 11.89
CA ARG A 868 9.80 5.35 13.06
C ARG A 868 8.62 5.00 13.97
N PRO A 869 7.56 4.32 13.51
CA PRO A 869 6.49 3.93 14.41
C PRO A 869 6.97 2.86 15.40
N LEU A 870 6.44 2.88 16.63
CA LEU A 870 6.80 1.93 17.68
C LEU A 870 6.19 0.56 17.38
N HIS A 871 6.97 -0.51 17.56
CA HIS A 871 6.47 -1.89 17.44
C HIS A 871 5.72 -2.29 18.72
N VAL A 872 4.40 -2.14 18.73
CA VAL A 872 3.58 -2.42 19.92
C VAL A 872 3.44 -3.93 20.19
N ASN A 873 3.71 -4.77 19.20
CA ASN A 873 3.75 -6.24 19.33
C ASN A 873 4.99 -6.75 20.06
N GLU A 874 6.00 -5.91 20.27
CA GLU A 874 7.25 -6.25 20.96
C GLU A 874 7.25 -5.83 22.44
N LEU A 875 6.18 -5.21 22.93
CA LEU A 875 6.05 -4.85 24.34
C LEU A 875 6.12 -6.08 25.24
N ALA A 876 6.87 -5.96 26.33
CA ALA A 876 7.13 -7.03 27.29
C ALA A 876 7.26 -6.45 28.71
N GLY A 877 7.36 -7.34 29.71
CA GLY A 877 7.39 -6.92 31.11
C GLY A 877 6.02 -6.35 31.53
N ASP A 878 6.03 -5.22 32.24
CA ASP A 878 4.82 -4.51 32.66
C ASP A 878 4.38 -3.43 31.62
N TRP A 879 5.04 -3.32 30.46
CA TRP A 879 4.68 -2.39 29.40
C TRP A 879 3.45 -2.85 28.60
N LEU A 880 2.49 -1.94 28.41
CA LEU A 880 1.26 -2.17 27.66
C LEU A 880 0.76 -0.90 26.96
N VAL A 881 -0.13 -1.06 25.99
CA VAL A 881 -0.76 0.08 25.27
C VAL A 881 -1.91 0.65 26.11
N GLU A 882 -1.85 1.95 26.42
CA GLU A 882 -2.92 2.67 27.11
C GLU A 882 -3.92 3.30 26.12
N ALA A 883 -3.43 3.84 25.01
CA ALA A 883 -4.25 4.34 23.90
C ALA A 883 -3.46 4.30 22.59
N THR A 884 -4.12 3.89 21.50
CA THR A 884 -3.54 3.90 20.16
C THR A 884 -4.19 5.01 19.36
N LEU A 885 -3.47 6.09 19.06
CA LEU A 885 -4.06 7.22 18.35
C LEU A 885 -4.03 7.00 16.84
N ALA A 886 -2.95 6.43 16.31
CA ALA A 886 -2.89 5.95 14.93
C ALA A 886 -2.01 4.70 14.82
N GLN A 887 -2.37 3.80 13.91
CA GLN A 887 -1.70 2.50 13.73
C GLN A 887 -1.63 2.05 12.28
N ASN A 888 -0.73 1.11 12.00
CA ASN A 888 -0.67 0.44 10.71
C ASN A 888 -1.80 -0.61 10.55
N ALA A 889 -1.92 -1.16 9.34
CA ALA A 889 -3.05 -2.03 8.97
C ALA A 889 -3.13 -3.33 9.77
N ASP A 890 -1.99 -3.92 10.14
CA ASP A 890 -1.94 -5.16 10.94
C ASP A 890 -1.99 -4.90 12.46
N GLY A 891 -1.96 -3.63 12.88
CA GLY A 891 -2.01 -3.21 14.29
C GLY A 891 -0.75 -3.51 15.09
N THR A 892 0.35 -3.92 14.45
CA THR A 892 1.63 -4.22 15.12
C THR A 892 2.48 -2.97 15.36
N ARG A 893 2.18 -1.86 14.67
CA ARG A 893 2.95 -0.61 14.75
C ARG A 893 2.02 0.57 14.98
N ALA A 894 2.46 1.52 15.81
CA ALA A 894 1.67 2.69 16.14
C ALA A 894 2.49 3.97 16.34
N ASP A 895 1.92 5.07 15.87
CA ASP A 895 2.40 6.44 16.00
C ASP A 895 1.26 7.40 15.59
N PRO A 896 0.73 8.25 16.47
CA PRO A 896 1.05 8.34 17.89
C PRO A 896 0.47 7.16 18.70
N VAL A 897 1.15 6.79 19.78
CA VAL A 897 0.69 5.78 20.74
C VAL A 897 1.12 6.16 22.16
N ILE A 898 0.27 5.84 23.15
CA ILE A 898 0.59 5.98 24.56
C ILE A 898 0.87 4.57 25.10
N VAL A 899 2.12 4.29 25.45
CA VAL A 899 2.49 3.05 26.15
C VAL A 899 2.83 3.35 27.60
N LYS A 900 2.41 2.46 28.49
CA LYS A 900 2.51 2.62 29.94
C LYS A 900 3.21 1.42 30.55
N ASP A 901 4.12 1.67 31.48
CA ASP A 901 4.82 0.66 32.24
C ASP A 901 4.14 0.39 33.58
N GLY A 902 3.12 -0.47 33.59
CA GLY A 902 2.42 -0.86 34.80
C GLY A 902 1.87 0.33 35.62
N ASP A 903 2.37 0.50 36.85
CA ASP A 903 2.06 1.64 37.74
C ASP A 903 3.08 2.80 37.65
N ARG A 904 4.06 2.67 36.75
CA ARG A 904 5.14 3.63 36.48
C ARG A 904 4.76 4.56 35.32
N GLY A 905 5.77 5.11 34.65
CA GLY A 905 5.66 6.14 33.62
C GLY A 905 5.15 5.70 32.25
N ARG A 906 5.20 6.64 31.31
CA ARG A 906 4.70 6.51 29.93
C ARG A 906 5.71 6.96 28.89
N LEU A 907 5.71 6.27 27.76
CA LEU A 907 6.37 6.72 26.53
C LEU A 907 5.34 7.04 25.46
N ILE A 908 5.55 8.16 24.79
CA ILE A 908 4.59 8.70 23.81
C ILE A 908 5.34 9.18 22.56
N PRO A 909 5.61 8.31 21.58
CA PRO A 909 6.02 8.77 20.24
C PRO A 909 4.86 9.51 19.56
N VAL A 910 5.15 10.66 18.95
CA VAL A 910 4.16 11.49 18.26
C VAL A 910 4.75 12.11 16.99
N PHE A 911 4.26 11.70 15.83
CA PHE A 911 4.76 12.14 14.52
C PHE A 911 6.24 11.88 14.37
N MET A 912 6.58 10.60 14.30
CA MET A 912 7.92 10.12 14.07
C MET A 912 8.27 10.18 12.57
N ALA A 913 8.16 11.38 11.99
CA ALA A 913 8.55 11.75 10.61
C ALA A 913 9.21 13.17 10.58
N PRO A 914 9.99 13.51 9.54
CA PRO A 914 10.64 14.83 9.42
C PRO A 914 9.67 15.96 9.05
N ASP A 915 8.44 15.64 8.64
CA ASP A 915 7.44 16.61 8.16
C ASP A 915 6.96 17.56 9.27
N GLU A 916 6.59 18.79 8.89
CA GLU A 916 6.01 19.79 9.80
C GLU A 916 4.52 19.48 10.10
N ASN A 917 4.28 18.33 10.74
CA ASN A 917 2.99 17.93 11.29
C ASN A 917 2.57 18.86 12.44
N PRO A 918 1.28 18.87 12.85
CA PRO A 918 0.80 19.69 13.97
C PRO A 918 1.23 19.14 15.35
N MET A 919 2.54 18.91 15.52
CA MET A 919 3.19 18.31 16.68
C MET A 919 2.76 18.99 17.99
N GLY A 920 2.84 20.33 18.05
CA GLY A 920 2.52 21.09 19.25
C GLY A 920 1.05 21.04 19.65
N ALA A 921 0.14 21.00 18.68
CA ALA A 921 -1.29 20.89 18.94
C ALA A 921 -1.65 19.49 19.44
N VAL A 922 -1.18 18.45 18.75
CA VAL A 922 -1.44 17.04 19.12
C VAL A 922 -0.81 16.70 20.47
N ALA A 923 0.40 17.19 20.77
CA ALA A 923 1.00 17.01 22.08
C ALA A 923 0.17 17.67 23.20
N ALA A 924 -0.31 18.90 22.98
CA ALA A 924 -1.18 19.57 23.95
C ALA A 924 -2.49 18.81 24.19
N GLU A 925 -3.09 18.23 23.14
CA GLU A 925 -4.30 17.40 23.22
C GLU A 925 -4.07 16.12 24.03
N ILE A 926 -2.99 15.39 23.73
CA ILE A 926 -2.60 14.17 24.47
C ILE A 926 -2.36 14.50 25.95
N ILE A 927 -1.61 15.56 26.23
CA ILE A 927 -1.29 15.97 27.60
C ILE A 927 -2.56 16.43 28.34
N ALA A 928 -3.44 17.19 27.68
CA ALA A 928 -4.70 17.60 28.27
C ALA A 928 -5.62 16.41 28.59
N TYR A 929 -5.69 15.43 27.69
CA TYR A 929 -6.39 14.16 27.92
C TYR A 929 -5.82 13.43 29.15
N LEU A 930 -4.50 13.26 29.22
CA LEU A 930 -3.83 12.59 30.35
C LEU A 930 -3.99 13.38 31.67
N MET A 931 -3.98 14.71 31.63
CA MET A 931 -4.18 15.57 32.81
C MET A 931 -5.66 15.81 33.17
N GLN A 932 -6.61 15.22 32.43
CA GLN A 932 -8.05 15.48 32.57
C GLN A 932 -8.41 16.97 32.54
N LYS A 933 -7.78 17.69 31.61
CA LYS A 933 -8.03 19.11 31.35
C LYS A 933 -8.78 19.28 30.05
N GLU A 934 -9.67 20.25 30.02
CA GLU A 934 -10.20 20.77 28.76
C GLU A 934 -9.26 21.87 28.29
N ILE A 935 -8.68 21.70 27.11
CA ILE A 935 -8.09 22.81 26.36
C ILE A 935 -9.20 23.41 25.50
N HIS A 936 -9.49 24.69 25.71
CA HIS A 936 -10.37 25.41 24.80
C HIS A 936 -9.48 26.06 23.74
N PRO A 937 -9.58 25.69 22.45
CA PRO A 937 -8.95 26.49 21.42
C PRO A 937 -9.49 27.92 21.55
N PRO A 938 -8.65 28.97 21.49
CA PRO A 938 -9.14 30.33 21.35
C PRO A 938 -10.17 30.36 20.23
N GLN A 939 -11.33 30.98 20.50
CA GLN A 939 -12.50 30.92 19.63
C GLN A 939 -12.06 31.12 18.17
N PRO A 940 -12.34 30.16 17.29
CA PRO A 940 -11.96 30.27 15.89
C PRO A 940 -12.53 31.56 15.32
N LYS A 941 -11.76 32.22 14.45
CA LYS A 941 -12.13 33.52 13.86
C LYS A 941 -12.45 33.35 12.38
N LEU A 942 -13.38 34.16 11.90
CA LEU A 942 -13.53 34.39 10.47
C LEU A 942 -12.38 35.27 10.01
N THR A 943 -11.71 34.89 8.93
CA THR A 943 -10.82 35.76 8.17
C THR A 943 -11.25 35.80 6.72
N VAL A 944 -10.91 36.90 6.04
CA VAL A 944 -11.26 37.11 4.64
C VAL A 944 -10.02 37.53 3.86
N GLN A 945 -9.94 37.07 2.62
CA GLN A 945 -8.88 37.37 1.67
C GLN A 945 -9.48 37.80 0.33
N GLY A 946 -8.79 38.68 -0.39
CA GLY A 946 -9.19 39.22 -1.68
C GLY A 946 -8.36 40.46 -2.04
N PRO A 947 -8.49 41.00 -3.26
CA PRO A 947 -7.79 42.21 -3.64
C PRO A 947 -8.35 43.42 -2.91
N SER A 948 -7.46 44.25 -2.36
CA SER A 948 -7.82 45.47 -1.61
C SER A 948 -8.08 46.70 -2.50
N LEU A 949 -7.93 46.54 -3.82
CA LEU A 949 -8.15 47.56 -4.83
C LEU A 949 -8.93 46.96 -6.00
N THR A 950 -9.89 47.70 -6.55
CA THR A 950 -10.64 47.33 -7.77
C THR A 950 -11.14 48.58 -8.50
N VAL A 951 -11.77 48.41 -9.66
CA VAL A 951 -12.45 49.48 -10.40
C VAL A 951 -13.97 49.36 -10.32
N THR A 952 -14.68 50.47 -10.60
CA THR A 952 -16.16 50.47 -10.64
C THR A 952 -16.69 49.43 -11.62
N LYS A 953 -17.73 48.69 -11.21
CA LYS A 953 -18.46 47.67 -11.99
C LYS A 953 -17.69 46.38 -12.27
N THR A 954 -16.49 46.20 -11.73
CA THR A 954 -15.75 44.93 -11.80
C THR A 954 -16.02 44.12 -10.54
N PRO A 955 -16.61 42.91 -10.65
CA PRO A 955 -16.76 42.03 -9.50
C PRO A 955 -15.42 41.61 -8.90
N VAL A 956 -15.36 41.62 -7.57
CA VAL A 956 -14.20 41.17 -6.80
C VAL A 956 -14.56 39.91 -6.04
N ARG A 957 -13.74 38.86 -6.16
CA ARG A 957 -13.85 37.65 -5.36
C ARG A 957 -13.28 37.87 -3.95
N ILE A 958 -14.06 37.54 -2.94
CA ILE A 958 -13.68 37.55 -1.53
C ILE A 958 -13.80 36.12 -0.99
N THR A 959 -12.72 35.59 -0.43
CA THR A 959 -12.66 34.23 0.12
C THR A 959 -12.66 34.31 1.64
N LEU A 960 -13.59 33.59 2.26
CA LEU A 960 -13.75 33.42 3.70
C LEU A 960 -13.02 32.16 4.17
N HIS A 961 -12.31 32.26 5.29
CA HIS A 961 -11.65 31.14 5.96
C HIS A 961 -12.10 31.07 7.42
N PHE A 962 -12.11 29.85 7.95
CA PHE A 962 -12.25 29.59 9.37
C PHE A 962 -10.86 29.29 9.92
N GLN A 963 -10.32 30.18 10.77
CA GLN A 963 -8.98 30.02 11.32
C GLN A 963 -9.03 29.68 12.79
N ASP A 964 -8.15 28.77 13.19
CA ASP A 964 -7.88 28.50 14.59
C ASP A 964 -7.07 29.64 15.25
N ALA A 965 -6.67 29.40 16.48
CA ALA A 965 -5.87 30.34 17.26
C ALA A 965 -4.42 30.51 16.79
N ALA A 966 -3.88 29.51 16.10
CA ALA A 966 -2.55 29.55 15.48
C ALA A 966 -2.57 30.33 14.15
N GLY A 967 -3.77 30.63 13.63
CA GLY A 967 -3.97 31.29 12.34
C GLY A 967 -4.05 30.31 11.17
N GLU A 968 -4.15 29.01 11.47
CA GLU A 968 -4.24 27.95 10.46
C GLU A 968 -5.67 27.78 9.98
N THR A 969 -5.85 27.50 8.69
CA THR A 969 -7.20 27.30 8.13
C THR A 969 -7.70 25.92 8.52
N ILE A 970 -8.78 25.88 9.29
CA ILE A 970 -9.44 24.65 9.72
C ILE A 970 -10.80 24.51 9.02
N PRO A 971 -11.30 23.28 8.81
CA PRO A 971 -12.65 23.09 8.29
C PRO A 971 -13.71 23.70 9.19
N PHE A 972 -14.77 24.26 8.61
CA PHE A 972 -15.94 24.70 9.36
C PHE A 972 -16.56 23.48 10.10
N PRO A 973 -16.73 23.53 11.44
CA PRO A 973 -17.12 22.36 12.23
C PRO A 973 -18.60 21.99 12.02
N GLU A 974 -19.40 22.96 11.60
CA GLU A 974 -20.81 22.81 11.26
C GLU A 974 -21.17 23.77 10.13
N THR A 975 -22.37 23.62 9.56
CA THR A 975 -22.86 24.52 8.52
C THR A 975 -23.16 25.90 9.13
N VAL A 976 -22.47 26.95 8.68
CA VAL A 976 -22.56 28.31 9.20
C VAL A 976 -23.24 29.23 8.20
N THR A 977 -24.18 30.07 8.67
CA THR A 977 -24.72 31.19 7.88
C THR A 977 -23.95 32.46 8.18
N VAL A 978 -23.41 33.08 7.13
CA VAL A 978 -22.56 34.27 7.21
C VAL A 978 -23.31 35.45 6.60
N GLN A 979 -23.48 36.54 7.36
CA GLN A 979 -24.10 37.78 6.90
C GLN A 979 -23.04 38.71 6.28
N LEU A 980 -23.42 39.37 5.19
CA LEU A 980 -22.57 40.27 4.41
C LEU A 980 -23.14 41.70 4.45
N ALA A 981 -22.31 42.67 4.79
CA ALA A 981 -22.67 44.08 4.80
C ALA A 981 -21.55 44.93 4.19
N VAL A 982 -21.88 46.11 3.68
CA VAL A 982 -20.93 47.07 3.14
C VAL A 982 -21.24 48.49 3.61
N ASP A 983 -20.20 49.24 3.98
CA ASP A 983 -20.28 50.65 4.38
C ASP A 983 -19.19 51.50 3.69
N PRO A 984 -19.52 52.63 3.03
CA PRO A 984 -20.86 53.07 2.65
C PRO A 984 -21.52 52.14 1.62
N ALA A 985 -22.85 52.15 1.54
CA ALA A 985 -23.60 51.37 0.56
C ALA A 985 -23.20 51.75 -0.88
N ASN A 986 -22.37 50.92 -1.52
CA ASN A 986 -21.75 51.22 -2.81
C ASN A 986 -21.54 49.95 -3.66
N GLY A 987 -22.61 49.21 -3.93
CA GLY A 987 -22.52 47.95 -4.67
C GLY A 987 -23.45 46.90 -4.11
N ALA A 988 -23.25 45.66 -4.55
CA ALA A 988 -23.99 44.50 -4.05
C ALA A 988 -23.10 43.25 -4.05
N PHE A 989 -23.51 42.26 -3.25
CA PHE A 989 -22.90 40.94 -3.22
C PHE A 989 -23.62 39.98 -4.17
N ASP A 990 -22.92 38.93 -4.58
CA ASP A 990 -23.48 37.77 -5.28
C ASP A 990 -22.67 36.50 -4.95
N THR A 991 -23.24 35.32 -5.19
CA THR A 991 -22.51 34.03 -5.10
C THR A 991 -22.02 33.54 -6.45
N ASP A 992 -22.47 34.17 -7.53
CA ASP A 992 -22.04 33.90 -8.90
C ASP A 992 -21.32 35.14 -9.46
N TRP A 993 -20.13 34.96 -10.04
CA TRP A 993 -19.36 36.04 -10.65
C TRP A 993 -20.16 36.79 -11.73
N ALA A 994 -20.95 36.07 -12.52
CA ALA A 994 -21.81 36.66 -13.56
C ALA A 994 -23.21 37.05 -13.05
N GLY A 995 -23.39 37.10 -11.73
CA GLY A 995 -24.66 37.37 -11.08
C GLY A 995 -25.26 38.75 -11.39
N PRO A 996 -26.54 38.98 -11.04
CA PRO A 996 -27.19 40.27 -11.25
C PRO A 996 -26.64 41.40 -10.38
N TYR A 997 -26.06 41.11 -9.21
CA TYR A 997 -25.63 42.10 -8.20
C TYR A 997 -26.72 43.15 -7.93
N ASP A 998 -27.94 42.68 -7.66
CA ASP A 998 -29.13 43.53 -7.45
C ASP A 998 -29.44 43.81 -5.96
N GLY A 999 -28.56 43.36 -5.06
CA GLY A 999 -28.70 43.48 -3.61
C GLY A 999 -29.56 42.40 -2.96
N SER A 1000 -29.95 41.35 -3.70
CA SER A 1000 -30.70 40.22 -3.14
C SER A 1000 -29.86 39.32 -2.23
N ILE A 1001 -28.55 39.24 -2.45
CA ILE A 1001 -27.63 38.48 -1.60
C ILE A 1001 -27.14 39.36 -0.45
N THR A 1002 -27.48 38.97 0.77
CA THR A 1002 -27.06 39.61 2.03
C THR A 1002 -26.45 38.61 3.01
N SER A 1003 -26.41 37.32 2.64
CA SER A 1003 -25.80 36.25 3.42
C SER A 1003 -25.44 35.07 2.52
N ILE A 1004 -24.46 34.27 2.92
CA ILE A 1004 -24.09 32.99 2.29
C ILE A 1004 -24.15 31.86 3.32
N THR A 1005 -24.28 30.62 2.84
CA THR A 1005 -24.20 29.40 3.66
C THR A 1005 -22.87 28.70 3.37
N VAL A 1006 -22.14 28.35 4.41
CA VAL A 1006 -20.89 27.58 4.33
C VAL A 1006 -21.13 26.22 4.97
N GLU A 1007 -20.91 25.14 4.23
CA GLU A 1007 -21.20 23.78 4.71
C GLU A 1007 -20.15 23.25 5.68
N ALA A 1008 -20.58 22.36 6.59
CA ALA A 1008 -19.66 21.65 7.48
C ALA A 1008 -18.58 20.90 6.70
N GLY A 1009 -17.33 20.99 7.15
CA GLY A 1009 -16.17 20.38 6.51
C GLY A 1009 -15.55 21.20 5.37
N ALA A 1010 -16.19 22.29 4.91
CA ALA A 1010 -15.57 23.21 3.96
C ALA A 1010 -14.37 23.91 4.63
N GLN A 1011 -13.28 24.15 3.89
CA GLN A 1011 -12.11 24.89 4.39
C GLN A 1011 -12.16 26.39 4.08
N SER A 1012 -12.88 26.74 3.01
CA SER A 1012 -13.11 28.13 2.61
C SER A 1012 -14.45 28.27 1.90
N ALA A 1013 -14.93 29.50 1.74
CA ALA A 1013 -16.09 29.84 0.93
C ALA A 1013 -15.88 31.18 0.24
N ALA A 1014 -16.18 31.28 -1.06
CA ALA A 1014 -16.05 32.52 -1.80
C ALA A 1014 -17.41 33.17 -2.08
N PHE A 1015 -17.41 34.50 -2.15
CA PHE A 1015 -18.50 35.32 -2.66
C PHE A 1015 -17.94 36.49 -3.46
N TYR A 1016 -18.79 37.14 -4.24
CA TYR A 1016 -18.40 38.26 -5.09
C TYR A 1016 -19.02 39.57 -4.62
N TYR A 1017 -18.28 40.66 -4.75
CA TYR A 1017 -18.75 42.01 -4.49
C TYR A 1017 -18.48 42.90 -5.71
N ARG A 1018 -19.53 43.54 -6.26
CA ARG A 1018 -19.38 44.47 -7.39
C ARG A 1018 -19.67 45.90 -6.92
N PRO A 1019 -18.67 46.80 -6.92
CA PRO A 1019 -18.89 48.20 -6.57
C PRO A 1019 -19.51 48.99 -7.72
N GLU A 1020 -20.29 50.03 -7.42
CA GLU A 1020 -20.96 50.85 -8.46
C GLU A 1020 -20.30 52.23 -8.65
N GLU A 1021 -19.76 52.83 -7.60
CA GLU A 1021 -19.10 54.15 -7.59
C GLU A 1021 -17.67 54.07 -7.01
N ALA A 1022 -16.81 55.02 -7.38
CA ALA A 1022 -15.45 55.10 -6.83
C ALA A 1022 -15.46 55.61 -5.37
N GLY A 1023 -14.59 55.06 -4.54
CA GLY A 1023 -14.48 55.38 -3.11
C GLY A 1023 -13.94 54.22 -2.28
N GLU A 1024 -13.70 54.45 -1.00
CA GLU A 1024 -13.34 53.41 -0.03
C GLU A 1024 -14.63 52.75 0.50
N VAL A 1025 -14.64 51.42 0.57
CA VAL A 1025 -15.72 50.64 1.20
C VAL A 1025 -15.13 49.65 2.19
N THR A 1026 -15.86 49.36 3.26
CA THR A 1026 -15.54 48.29 4.21
C THR A 1026 -16.63 47.22 4.11
N LEU A 1027 -16.21 46.00 3.75
CA LEU A 1027 -17.07 44.82 3.82
C LEU A 1027 -17.02 44.27 5.25
N THR A 1028 -18.18 44.04 5.86
CA THR A 1028 -18.31 43.42 7.18
C THR A 1028 -18.98 42.07 7.04
N ILE A 1029 -18.32 41.06 7.56
CA ILE A 1029 -18.73 39.66 7.50
C ILE A 1029 -18.99 39.18 8.93
N THR A 1030 -20.22 38.75 9.23
CA THR A 1030 -20.60 38.33 10.59
C THR A 1030 -21.30 36.98 10.60
N ALA A 1031 -20.96 36.12 11.55
CA ALA A 1031 -21.70 34.89 11.85
C ALA A 1031 -21.99 34.82 13.35
N ASP A 1032 -23.02 34.06 13.74
CA ASP A 1032 -23.36 33.87 15.14
C ASP A 1032 -22.18 33.25 15.90
N GLU A 1033 -21.94 33.74 17.12
CA GLU A 1033 -20.88 33.28 18.03
C GLU A 1033 -19.42 33.46 17.55
N LEU A 1034 -19.19 34.04 16.36
CA LEU A 1034 -17.87 34.38 15.83
C LEU A 1034 -17.59 35.88 15.86
N SER A 1035 -16.32 36.26 15.97
CA SER A 1035 -15.93 37.67 15.83
C SER A 1035 -16.09 38.11 14.37
N PRO A 1036 -16.66 39.32 14.10
CA PRO A 1036 -16.76 39.86 12.75
C PRO A 1036 -15.40 39.96 12.05
N ALA A 1037 -15.39 39.67 10.74
CA ALA A 1037 -14.27 39.99 9.86
C ALA A 1037 -14.58 41.28 9.09
N GLU A 1038 -13.59 42.16 8.97
CA GLU A 1038 -13.68 43.40 8.19
C GLU A 1038 -12.65 43.38 7.07
N PHE A 1039 -13.05 43.81 5.86
CA PHE A 1039 -12.19 43.92 4.70
C PHE A 1039 -12.34 45.29 4.05
N SER A 1040 -11.25 46.04 3.96
CA SER A 1040 -11.24 47.35 3.31
C SER A 1040 -10.90 47.21 1.83
N LEU A 1041 -11.73 47.81 0.98
CA LEU A 1041 -11.61 47.79 -0.47
C LEU A 1041 -11.64 49.23 -1.01
N ARG A 1042 -10.57 49.62 -1.71
CA ARG A 1042 -10.49 50.87 -2.45
C ARG A 1042 -11.06 50.66 -3.86
N VAL A 1043 -11.99 51.50 -4.28
CA VAL A 1043 -12.60 51.46 -5.61
C VAL A 1043 -12.19 52.70 -6.41
N ILE A 1044 -11.59 52.52 -7.58
CA ILE A 1044 -11.26 53.60 -8.52
C ILE A 1044 -12.26 53.64 -9.68
N GLN A 1045 -12.39 54.81 -10.31
CA GLN A 1045 -13.30 54.98 -11.44
C GLN A 1045 -12.72 54.30 -12.67
N ASP A 1046 -13.41 53.28 -13.19
CA ASP A 1046 -13.07 52.70 -14.49
C ASP A 1046 -13.38 53.71 -15.60
N VAL A 1047 -12.46 53.84 -16.55
CA VAL A 1047 -12.58 54.78 -17.69
C VAL A 1047 -12.56 53.95 -18.97
N PRO A 1048 -13.73 53.63 -19.55
CA PRO A 1048 -13.79 52.85 -20.78
C PRO A 1048 -13.16 53.61 -21.95
N VAL A 1049 -12.22 52.98 -22.64
CA VAL A 1049 -11.67 53.45 -23.92
C VAL A 1049 -12.25 52.65 -25.09
N GLN A 1050 -11.96 53.07 -26.32
CA GLN A 1050 -12.38 52.28 -27.50
C GLN A 1050 -11.40 51.13 -27.74
N PRO A 1051 -11.81 50.00 -28.31
CA PRO A 1051 -10.89 48.94 -28.72
C PRO A 1051 -9.85 49.46 -29.71
N GLY A 1052 -8.58 49.12 -29.47
CA GLY A 1052 -7.43 49.44 -30.32
C GLY A 1052 -7.02 48.28 -31.22
N SER A 1053 -5.77 48.34 -31.69
CA SER A 1053 -5.12 47.31 -32.51
C SER A 1053 -4.40 46.27 -31.65
N ILE A 1054 -4.09 45.12 -32.25
CA ILE A 1054 -3.45 43.99 -31.57
C ILE A 1054 -2.18 43.61 -32.32
N ALA A 1055 -1.06 43.52 -31.60
CA ALA A 1055 0.19 42.97 -32.10
C ALA A 1055 0.51 41.62 -31.46
N ILE A 1056 0.91 40.64 -32.26
CA ILE A 1056 1.40 39.36 -31.78
C ILE A 1056 2.83 39.16 -32.29
N TYR A 1057 3.78 38.98 -31.39
CA TYR A 1057 5.18 38.78 -31.75
C TYR A 1057 5.63 37.33 -31.55
N THR A 1058 6.04 36.70 -32.65
CA THR A 1058 6.62 35.34 -32.69
C THR A 1058 7.99 35.29 -33.37
N GLY A 1059 8.56 36.44 -33.73
CA GLY A 1059 9.86 36.52 -34.41
C GLY A 1059 10.98 35.83 -33.62
N ARG A 1060 10.91 35.88 -32.29
CA ARG A 1060 11.79 35.13 -31.40
C ARG A 1060 10.97 34.56 -30.24
N THR A 1061 11.34 33.36 -29.81
CA THR A 1061 10.63 32.62 -28.77
C THR A 1061 11.59 32.09 -27.72
N SER A 1062 11.07 31.77 -26.53
CA SER A 1062 11.83 31.09 -25.47
C SER A 1062 11.59 29.58 -25.52
N TRP A 1063 11.06 28.97 -24.47
CA TRP A 1063 10.79 27.53 -24.33
C TRP A 1063 9.66 26.97 -25.22
N ILE A 1064 9.10 27.76 -26.15
CA ILE A 1064 8.13 27.34 -27.17
C ILE A 1064 8.82 27.41 -28.52
N SER A 1065 8.61 26.41 -29.39
CA SER A 1065 9.22 26.43 -30.73
C SER A 1065 8.67 27.60 -31.57
N PRO A 1066 9.47 28.20 -32.47
CA PRO A 1066 8.97 29.26 -33.35
C PRO A 1066 7.76 28.83 -34.20
N ALA A 1067 7.69 27.56 -34.59
CA ALA A 1067 6.56 27.02 -35.35
C ALA A 1067 5.28 26.97 -34.51
N ASP A 1068 5.38 26.50 -33.27
CA ASP A 1068 4.23 26.40 -32.36
C ASP A 1068 3.75 27.78 -31.90
N ALA A 1069 4.68 28.69 -31.61
CA ALA A 1069 4.33 30.09 -31.30
C ALA A 1069 3.58 30.74 -32.47
N TYR A 1070 4.04 30.53 -33.71
CA TYR A 1070 3.35 31.03 -34.90
C TYR A 1070 1.96 30.39 -35.08
N ASN A 1071 1.83 29.08 -34.86
CA ASN A 1071 0.55 28.39 -34.92
C ASN A 1071 -0.44 28.91 -33.87
N GLN A 1072 0.02 29.14 -32.64
CA GLN A 1072 -0.81 29.71 -31.57
C GLN A 1072 -1.14 31.18 -31.83
N ALA A 1073 -0.23 31.96 -32.41
CA ALA A 1073 -0.51 33.33 -32.85
C ALA A 1073 -1.59 33.35 -33.95
N GLN A 1074 -1.54 32.42 -34.90
CA GLN A 1074 -2.57 32.29 -35.93
C GLN A 1074 -3.92 31.87 -35.32
N ALA A 1075 -3.92 30.91 -34.38
CA ALA A 1075 -5.12 30.49 -33.68
C ALA A 1075 -5.77 31.65 -32.89
N CYS A 1076 -4.95 32.51 -32.26
CA CYS A 1076 -5.42 33.73 -31.61
C CYS A 1076 -6.05 34.70 -32.61
N ALA A 1077 -5.37 35.01 -33.70
CA ALA A 1077 -5.88 35.91 -34.74
C ALA A 1077 -7.17 35.38 -35.39
N ASP A 1078 -7.27 34.08 -35.63
CA ASP A 1078 -8.45 33.44 -36.21
C ASP A 1078 -9.64 33.48 -35.23
N ALA A 1079 -9.41 33.23 -33.94
CA ALA A 1079 -10.42 33.33 -32.89
C ALA A 1079 -10.94 34.77 -32.74
N LEU A 1080 -10.04 35.75 -32.67
CA LEU A 1080 -10.39 37.18 -32.62
C LEU A 1080 -11.19 37.62 -33.85
N SER A 1081 -10.78 37.20 -35.04
CA SER A 1081 -11.51 37.45 -36.29
C SER A 1081 -12.91 36.85 -36.26
N GLY A 1082 -13.06 35.65 -35.71
CA GLY A 1082 -14.36 35.00 -35.47
C GLY A 1082 -15.27 35.79 -34.53
N MET A 1083 -14.69 36.55 -33.58
CA MET A 1083 -15.39 37.46 -32.66
C MET A 1083 -15.63 38.86 -33.25
N GLY A 1084 -15.12 39.15 -34.44
CA GLY A 1084 -15.25 40.43 -35.13
C GLY A 1084 -14.14 41.44 -34.82
N ILE A 1085 -13.06 41.02 -34.15
CA ILE A 1085 -11.87 41.82 -33.87
C ILE A 1085 -10.84 41.53 -34.97
N THR A 1086 -10.65 42.48 -35.89
CA THR A 1086 -9.91 42.21 -37.14
C THR A 1086 -8.61 43.00 -37.29
N ASP A 1087 -8.32 43.94 -36.40
CA ASP A 1087 -7.10 44.76 -36.45
C ASP A 1087 -5.95 44.06 -35.72
N VAL A 1088 -5.53 42.90 -36.25
CA VAL A 1088 -4.50 42.03 -35.67
C VAL A 1088 -3.31 41.94 -36.63
N THR A 1089 -2.12 42.26 -36.13
CA THR A 1089 -0.86 42.16 -36.88
C THR A 1089 0.07 41.14 -36.21
N ILE A 1090 0.53 40.14 -36.97
CA ILE A 1090 1.51 39.15 -36.50
C ILE A 1090 2.90 39.52 -37.04
N PHE A 1091 3.83 39.79 -36.12
CA PHE A 1091 5.25 40.04 -36.39
C PHE A 1091 6.02 38.74 -36.16
N SER A 1092 6.38 38.05 -37.23
CA SER A 1092 6.85 36.66 -37.21
C SER A 1092 8.31 36.48 -37.59
N ASP A 1093 8.99 37.54 -38.05
CA ASP A 1093 10.41 37.53 -38.39
C ASP A 1093 11.18 38.45 -37.40
N PRO A 1094 12.34 38.02 -36.85
CA PRO A 1094 13.21 38.91 -36.07
C PRO A 1094 13.56 40.23 -36.77
N MET A 1095 13.54 40.27 -38.10
CA MET A 1095 13.77 41.50 -38.88
C MET A 1095 12.66 42.54 -38.72
N GLU A 1096 11.50 42.17 -38.17
CA GLU A 1096 10.34 43.05 -37.95
C GLU A 1096 10.33 43.67 -36.53
N GLU A 1097 11.35 43.45 -35.70
CA GLU A 1097 11.44 44.04 -34.34
C GLU A 1097 11.40 45.58 -34.33
N GLU A 1098 11.95 46.23 -35.36
CA GLU A 1098 11.88 47.70 -35.51
C GLU A 1098 10.44 48.15 -35.83
N ASP A 1099 9.73 47.41 -36.69
CA ASP A 1099 8.33 47.70 -37.03
C ASP A 1099 7.39 47.44 -35.84
N LEU A 1100 7.65 46.41 -35.03
CA LEU A 1100 6.94 46.17 -33.78
C LEU A 1100 7.19 47.29 -32.77
N THR A 1101 8.43 47.78 -32.66
CA THR A 1101 8.76 48.89 -31.74
C THR A 1101 7.99 50.16 -32.13
N ILE A 1102 7.93 50.47 -33.43
CA ILE A 1102 7.13 51.59 -33.95
C ILE A 1102 5.64 51.37 -33.66
N TRP A 1103 5.13 50.15 -33.82
CA TRP A 1103 3.74 49.85 -33.47
C TRP A 1103 3.45 50.12 -32.00
N VAL A 1104 4.31 49.68 -31.07
CA VAL A 1104 4.12 49.94 -29.63
C VAL A 1104 4.16 51.46 -29.34
N GLU A 1105 5.08 52.20 -29.95
CA GLU A 1105 5.15 53.67 -29.81
C GLU A 1105 3.89 54.38 -30.34
N ASP A 1106 3.34 53.94 -31.47
CA ASP A 1106 2.12 54.50 -32.06
C ASP A 1106 0.85 54.08 -31.28
N ALA A 1107 0.88 52.92 -30.63
CA ALA A 1107 -0.20 52.39 -29.81
C ALA A 1107 -0.29 53.09 -28.43
N THR A 1108 0.86 53.42 -27.84
CA THR A 1108 0.94 54.03 -26.50
C THR A 1108 0.19 55.37 -26.42
N ASP A 1109 -0.76 55.50 -25.48
CA ASP A 1109 -1.50 56.74 -25.19
C ASP A 1109 -2.28 57.31 -26.41
N ASN A 1110 -2.70 56.45 -27.33
CA ASN A 1110 -3.47 56.82 -28.52
C ASN A 1110 -4.98 57.02 -28.22
N GLY A 1111 -5.43 56.67 -27.01
CA GLY A 1111 -6.82 56.74 -26.55
C GLY A 1111 -7.66 55.50 -26.88
N GLN A 1112 -7.02 54.39 -27.25
CA GLN A 1112 -7.61 53.09 -27.55
C GLN A 1112 -6.91 52.01 -26.73
N LEU A 1113 -7.61 50.91 -26.43
CA LEU A 1113 -7.06 49.78 -25.71
C LEU A 1113 -6.33 48.86 -26.70
N ASP A 1114 -5.01 48.99 -26.78
CA ASP A 1114 -4.16 48.13 -27.61
C ASP A 1114 -3.63 46.93 -26.82
N SER A 1115 -3.34 45.82 -27.51
CA SER A 1115 -2.83 44.60 -26.87
C SER A 1115 -1.61 44.03 -27.58
N LEU A 1116 -0.56 43.75 -26.81
CA LEU A 1116 0.67 43.11 -27.26
C LEU A 1116 0.78 41.69 -26.69
N VAL A 1117 0.88 40.69 -27.56
CA VAL A 1117 1.05 39.28 -27.18
C VAL A 1117 2.47 38.82 -27.47
N LEU A 1118 3.17 38.31 -26.45
CA LEU A 1118 4.55 37.84 -26.51
C LEU A 1118 4.65 36.33 -26.25
N TYR A 1119 5.61 35.68 -26.91
CA TYR A 1119 5.98 34.27 -26.70
C TYR A 1119 7.36 34.12 -26.06
N GLY A 1120 7.63 34.95 -25.03
CA GLY A 1120 8.73 34.73 -24.06
C GLY A 1120 10.03 35.46 -24.32
N VAL A 1121 10.25 36.01 -25.52
CA VAL A 1121 11.40 36.87 -25.80
C VAL A 1121 10.93 38.31 -25.94
N LEU A 1122 11.56 39.22 -25.22
CA LEU A 1122 11.32 40.66 -25.30
C LEU A 1122 12.32 41.31 -26.27
N PRO A 1123 11.85 41.91 -27.38
CA PRO A 1123 12.69 42.63 -28.33
C PRO A 1123 13.47 43.77 -27.67
N GLY A 1124 14.75 43.93 -28.06
CA GLY A 1124 15.64 44.93 -27.45
C GLY A 1124 15.22 46.39 -27.71
N GLY A 1125 14.41 46.62 -28.75
CA GLY A 1125 13.80 47.93 -29.02
C GLY A 1125 12.69 48.31 -28.04
N LEU A 1126 12.01 47.31 -27.46
CA LEU A 1126 10.96 47.53 -26.46
C LEU A 1126 11.54 47.71 -25.05
N TYR A 1127 12.56 46.92 -24.71
CA TYR A 1127 13.33 47.05 -23.47
C TYR A 1127 14.79 46.61 -23.69
N PRO A 1128 15.77 47.51 -23.50
CA PRO A 1128 17.17 47.21 -23.73
C PRO A 1128 17.71 46.04 -22.89
N PRO A 1129 18.51 45.13 -23.48
CA PRO A 1129 18.97 43.92 -22.82
C PRO A 1129 19.95 44.21 -21.68
N GLY A 1130 19.93 43.37 -20.64
CA GLY A 1130 20.72 43.52 -19.42
C GLY A 1130 20.22 44.61 -18.45
N ASN A 1131 18.92 44.94 -18.50
CA ASN A 1131 18.30 46.01 -17.69
C ASN A 1131 18.98 47.38 -17.89
N ALA A 1132 19.40 47.69 -19.12
CA ALA A 1132 20.19 48.88 -19.41
C ALA A 1132 19.37 50.20 -19.36
N LEU A 1133 18.05 50.10 -19.36
CA LEU A 1133 17.11 51.22 -19.21
C LEU A 1133 15.96 50.75 -18.31
N PRO A 1134 16.14 50.77 -16.97
CA PRO A 1134 15.15 50.25 -16.03
C PRO A 1134 13.85 51.06 -15.98
N ASP A 1135 13.93 52.37 -16.28
CA ASP A 1135 12.80 53.30 -16.26
C ASP A 1135 12.63 53.96 -17.64
N ASP A 1136 11.41 54.41 -17.95
CA ASP A 1136 11.01 55.10 -19.19
C ASP A 1136 11.27 54.28 -20.48
N SER A 1137 11.24 52.94 -20.40
CA SER A 1137 11.37 52.08 -21.59
C SER A 1137 10.09 52.05 -22.42
N THR A 1138 10.18 51.68 -23.72
CA THR A 1138 9.00 51.70 -24.61
C THR A 1138 7.89 50.77 -24.11
N ILE A 1139 8.21 49.57 -23.61
CA ILE A 1139 7.21 48.64 -23.07
C ILE A 1139 6.62 49.09 -21.73
N GLU A 1140 7.41 49.79 -20.93
CA GLU A 1140 6.96 50.34 -19.64
C GLU A 1140 6.02 51.51 -19.86
N LEU A 1141 6.37 52.44 -20.77
CA LEU A 1141 5.47 53.53 -21.18
C LEU A 1141 4.15 53.02 -21.77
N PHE A 1142 4.19 51.90 -22.51
CA PHE A 1142 2.99 51.22 -22.98
C PHE A 1142 2.13 50.69 -21.82
N LEU A 1143 2.73 50.06 -20.81
CA LEU A 1143 1.98 49.61 -19.62
C LEU A 1143 1.55 50.76 -18.69
N GLU A 1144 2.24 51.88 -18.72
CA GLU A 1144 1.90 53.09 -17.96
C GLU A 1144 0.93 54.01 -18.68
N SER A 1145 0.51 53.65 -19.89
CA SER A 1145 -0.42 54.42 -20.71
C SER A 1145 -1.78 54.58 -20.01
N THR A 1146 -2.48 55.65 -20.35
CA THR A 1146 -3.76 56.02 -19.73
C THR A 1146 -4.98 55.44 -20.42
N ASP A 1147 -4.78 54.75 -21.54
CA ASP A 1147 -5.78 54.01 -22.29
C ASP A 1147 -5.85 52.52 -21.93
N GLY A 1148 -4.99 52.06 -21.02
CA GLY A 1148 -5.15 50.77 -20.36
C GLY A 1148 -4.58 49.59 -21.15
N ASP A 1149 -3.63 49.86 -22.02
CA ASP A 1149 -2.94 48.91 -22.89
C ASP A 1149 -2.46 47.66 -22.17
N THR A 1150 -2.49 46.54 -22.88
CA THR A 1150 -2.30 45.21 -22.29
C THR A 1150 -1.10 44.49 -22.88
N VAL A 1151 -0.27 43.90 -22.02
CA VAL A 1151 0.79 42.96 -22.42
C VAL A 1151 0.43 41.56 -21.92
N ILE A 1152 0.29 40.62 -22.86
CA ILE A 1152 0.05 39.20 -22.58
C ILE A 1152 1.31 38.41 -22.89
N ASN A 1153 1.75 37.55 -21.97
CA ASN A 1153 2.88 36.65 -22.18
C ASN A 1153 2.43 35.19 -22.13
N HIS A 1154 2.71 34.43 -23.18
CA HIS A 1154 2.32 33.02 -23.31
C HIS A 1154 3.45 32.02 -23.09
N ALA A 1155 4.66 32.47 -22.72
CA ALA A 1155 5.82 31.59 -22.62
C ALA A 1155 6.58 31.76 -21.28
N ASP A 1156 7.92 31.74 -21.29
CA ASP A 1156 8.76 31.76 -20.08
C ASP A 1156 8.59 33.08 -19.29
N TYR A 1157 9.22 33.17 -18.12
CA TYR A 1157 9.16 34.29 -17.18
C TYR A 1157 9.07 35.66 -17.88
N MET A 1158 8.06 36.45 -17.49
CA MET A 1158 7.75 37.69 -18.19
C MET A 1158 8.92 38.68 -18.18
N PHE A 1159 9.29 39.19 -19.36
CA PHE A 1159 10.41 40.13 -19.59
C PHE A 1159 11.82 39.60 -19.23
N TYR A 1160 11.97 38.30 -19.01
CA TYR A 1160 13.22 37.68 -18.58
C TYR A 1160 14.26 37.53 -19.71
N VAL A 1161 13.82 37.03 -20.87
CA VAL A 1161 14.70 36.69 -21.99
C VAL A 1161 14.77 37.84 -22.98
N SER A 1162 16.00 38.24 -23.31
CA SER A 1162 16.37 39.22 -24.34
C SER A 1162 17.74 38.85 -24.93
N ASP A 1163 18.33 39.69 -25.79
CA ASP A 1163 19.67 39.45 -26.38
C ASP A 1163 20.77 39.20 -25.34
N SER A 1164 20.65 39.82 -24.17
CA SER A 1164 21.37 39.45 -22.96
C SER A 1164 20.38 39.41 -21.81
N ILE A 1165 20.18 38.21 -21.23
CA ILE A 1165 19.18 37.90 -20.21
C ILE A 1165 19.02 39.05 -19.18
N ASN A 1166 17.79 39.57 -19.07
CA ASN A 1166 17.41 40.58 -18.09
C ASN A 1166 17.24 39.97 -16.69
N GLY A 1167 16.93 38.68 -16.63
CA GLY A 1167 16.66 37.99 -15.37
C GLY A 1167 15.33 38.47 -14.75
N PRO A 1168 15.12 38.22 -13.44
CA PRO A 1168 13.94 38.73 -12.73
C PRO A 1168 13.81 40.26 -12.77
N GLY A 1169 14.93 40.96 -12.96
CA GLY A 1169 15.02 42.42 -13.05
C GLY A 1169 14.16 43.03 -14.16
N GLY A 1170 13.86 42.30 -15.24
CA GLY A 1170 12.98 42.81 -16.30
C GLY A 1170 11.58 43.12 -15.76
N LEU A 1171 10.94 42.13 -15.13
CA LEU A 1171 9.63 42.30 -14.49
C LEU A 1171 9.68 43.30 -13.32
N GLN A 1172 10.72 43.20 -12.48
CA GLN A 1172 10.86 44.05 -11.29
C GLN A 1172 10.97 45.53 -11.62
N ASN A 1173 11.73 45.88 -12.67
CA ASN A 1173 11.88 47.27 -13.10
C ASN A 1173 10.58 47.77 -13.77
N ILE A 1174 10.02 47.03 -14.73
CA ILE A 1174 8.81 47.44 -15.45
C ILE A 1174 7.58 47.58 -14.53
N MET A 1175 7.51 46.79 -13.45
CA MET A 1175 6.43 46.91 -12.47
C MET A 1175 6.72 47.91 -11.35
N ASP A 1176 7.95 48.41 -11.22
CA ASP A 1176 8.46 49.16 -10.06
C ASP A 1176 8.36 48.40 -8.72
N ILE A 1177 8.48 47.07 -8.75
CA ILE A 1177 8.37 46.22 -7.55
C ILE A 1177 9.63 45.36 -7.41
N PRO A 1178 10.61 45.73 -6.55
CA PRO A 1178 11.90 45.04 -6.48
C PRO A 1178 11.84 43.56 -6.11
N GLN A 1179 10.81 43.12 -5.38
CA GLN A 1179 10.65 41.74 -4.93
C GLN A 1179 9.77 40.88 -5.84
N ILE A 1180 9.03 41.47 -6.80
CA ILE A 1180 8.03 40.70 -7.57
C ILE A 1180 8.68 39.57 -8.35
N THR A 1181 8.05 38.40 -8.30
CA THR A 1181 8.54 37.23 -8.99
C THR A 1181 7.46 36.29 -9.53
N MET A 1182 7.90 35.36 -10.37
CA MET A 1182 7.09 34.34 -11.01
C MET A 1182 7.78 32.97 -10.97
N TRP A 1183 8.53 32.67 -9.91
CA TRP A 1183 9.24 31.40 -9.76
C TRP A 1183 8.41 30.39 -8.97
N GLY A 1184 8.12 29.23 -9.56
CA GLY A 1184 7.28 28.23 -8.92
C GLY A 1184 7.04 27.03 -9.81
N ASP A 1185 8.11 26.32 -10.19
CA ASP A 1185 8.02 25.18 -11.08
C ASP A 1185 7.09 24.10 -10.52
N ASN A 1186 6.31 23.50 -11.42
CA ASN A 1186 5.36 22.45 -11.08
C ASN A 1186 4.27 22.87 -10.07
N THR A 1187 3.85 24.14 -10.09
CA THR A 1187 2.74 24.61 -9.26
C THR A 1187 1.42 24.25 -9.93
N ALA A 1188 0.64 23.36 -9.33
CA ALA A 1188 -0.73 23.09 -9.76
C ALA A 1188 -1.60 24.34 -9.57
N VAL A 1189 -2.31 24.74 -10.62
CA VAL A 1189 -3.29 25.82 -10.62
C VAL A 1189 -4.64 25.30 -11.10
N THR A 1190 -5.69 25.64 -10.38
CA THR A 1190 -7.07 25.22 -10.65
C THR A 1190 -7.87 26.41 -11.16
N LEU A 1191 -8.72 26.15 -12.15
CA LEU A 1191 -9.56 27.13 -12.79
C LEU A 1191 -10.56 27.73 -11.79
N THR A 1192 -10.60 29.07 -11.73
CA THR A 1192 -11.59 29.77 -10.91
C THR A 1192 -12.94 29.82 -11.63
N PRO A 1193 -14.06 30.06 -10.92
CA PRO A 1193 -15.36 30.25 -11.57
C PRO A 1193 -15.35 31.38 -12.60
N GLU A 1194 -14.68 32.50 -12.29
CA GLU A 1194 -14.49 33.61 -13.22
C GLU A 1194 -13.56 33.27 -14.39
N GLY A 1195 -12.51 32.47 -14.17
CA GLY A 1195 -11.66 31.94 -15.22
C GLY A 1195 -12.43 31.07 -16.21
N SER A 1196 -13.29 30.19 -15.70
CA SER A 1196 -14.17 29.34 -16.53
C SER A 1196 -15.15 30.16 -17.39
N ALA A 1197 -15.59 31.31 -16.87
CA ALA A 1197 -16.53 32.18 -17.57
C ALA A 1197 -15.85 33.02 -18.67
N ILE A 1198 -14.62 33.47 -18.42
CA ILE A 1198 -13.87 34.34 -19.34
C ILE A 1198 -13.07 33.56 -20.37
N ALA A 1199 -12.39 32.50 -19.94
CA ALA A 1199 -11.56 31.65 -20.79
C ALA A 1199 -12.09 30.20 -20.79
N PRO A 1200 -13.20 29.92 -21.48
CA PRO A 1200 -13.79 28.58 -21.51
C PRO A 1200 -12.89 27.52 -22.16
N SER A 1201 -11.86 27.93 -22.91
CA SER A 1201 -10.82 27.01 -23.42
C SER A 1201 -9.73 26.69 -22.39
N LEU A 1202 -9.71 27.33 -21.22
CA LEU A 1202 -8.75 27.06 -20.14
C LEU A 1202 -9.23 25.89 -19.28
N THR A 1203 -8.31 25.01 -18.92
CA THR A 1203 -8.53 23.89 -17.98
C THR A 1203 -7.46 23.93 -16.88
N ASP A 1204 -7.67 23.21 -15.78
CA ASP A 1204 -6.65 23.01 -14.74
C ASP A 1204 -5.32 22.57 -15.36
N PHE A 1205 -4.21 23.13 -14.89
CA PHE A 1205 -2.89 22.81 -15.40
C PHE A 1205 -1.80 23.05 -14.36
N VAL A 1206 -0.58 22.63 -14.69
CA VAL A 1206 0.60 22.85 -13.87
C VAL A 1206 1.43 23.98 -14.48
N SER A 1207 1.53 25.09 -13.75
CA SER A 1207 2.33 26.24 -14.16
C SER A 1207 3.79 26.07 -13.72
N ASN A 1208 4.72 26.43 -14.60
CA ASN A 1208 6.15 26.50 -14.27
C ASN A 1208 6.55 27.89 -13.77
N ARG A 1209 5.81 28.95 -14.12
CA ARG A 1209 6.09 30.33 -13.70
C ARG A 1209 4.81 31.05 -13.26
N PRO A 1210 4.10 30.56 -12.23
CA PRO A 1210 2.89 31.22 -11.78
C PRO A 1210 3.24 32.59 -11.17
N PHE A 1211 2.36 33.58 -11.36
CA PHE A 1211 2.57 34.94 -10.86
C PHE A 1211 2.26 35.03 -9.37
N HIS A 1212 3.14 35.63 -8.59
CA HIS A 1212 2.98 35.77 -7.15
C HIS A 1212 2.07 36.96 -6.81
N LEU A 1213 0.84 36.68 -6.39
CA LEU A 1213 -0.17 37.68 -6.05
C LEU A 1213 0.17 38.42 -4.75
N ASN A 1214 0.79 37.71 -3.81
CA ASN A 1214 1.13 38.20 -2.47
C ASN A 1214 2.30 39.21 -2.45
N GLU A 1215 2.94 39.46 -3.59
CA GLU A 1215 4.06 40.38 -3.75
C GLU A 1215 3.67 41.70 -4.43
N LEU A 1216 2.42 41.84 -4.85
CA LEU A 1216 1.89 43.07 -5.44
C LEU A 1216 1.87 44.22 -4.42
N GLU A 1217 2.28 45.40 -4.85
CA GLU A 1217 2.36 46.61 -4.04
C GLU A 1217 1.83 47.82 -4.81
N GLY A 1218 1.52 48.89 -4.07
CA GLY A 1218 1.09 50.16 -4.65
C GLY A 1218 -0.30 50.10 -5.28
N ASP A 1219 -0.43 50.61 -6.50
CA ASP A 1219 -1.68 50.62 -7.27
C ASP A 1219 -1.82 49.38 -8.19
N ARG A 1220 -0.89 48.41 -8.11
CA ARG A 1220 -0.97 47.13 -8.86
C ARG A 1220 -1.88 46.14 -8.13
N PHE A 1221 -2.88 45.59 -8.80
CA PHE A 1221 -3.82 44.62 -8.21
C PHE A 1221 -4.30 43.59 -9.24
N PRO A 1222 -4.69 42.38 -8.81
CA PRO A 1222 -5.30 41.41 -9.72
C PRO A 1222 -6.73 41.87 -10.03
N GLU A 1223 -6.96 42.24 -11.28
CA GLU A 1223 -8.30 42.56 -11.80
C GLU A 1223 -9.12 41.28 -11.99
N LEU A 1224 -8.47 40.20 -12.43
CA LEU A 1224 -9.11 38.89 -12.60
C LEU A 1224 -8.09 37.77 -12.41
N ILE A 1225 -8.43 36.77 -11.59
CA ILE A 1225 -7.63 35.55 -11.39
C ILE A 1225 -8.33 34.42 -12.13
N LEU A 1226 -7.73 33.90 -13.20
CA LEU A 1226 -8.38 32.89 -14.04
C LEU A 1226 -8.09 31.48 -13.52
N ALA A 1227 -6.88 31.22 -13.01
CA ALA A 1227 -6.57 30.00 -12.29
C ALA A 1227 -5.53 30.28 -11.17
N GLU A 1228 -5.67 29.61 -10.04
CA GLU A 1228 -4.88 29.84 -8.83
C GLU A 1228 -4.45 28.53 -8.17
N ASN A 1229 -3.35 28.57 -7.41
CA ASN A 1229 -2.90 27.43 -6.63
C ASN A 1229 -3.73 27.25 -5.34
N ALA A 1230 -3.57 26.11 -4.67
CA ALA A 1230 -4.39 25.74 -3.52
C ALA A 1230 -4.40 26.75 -2.36
N ASP A 1231 -3.31 27.51 -2.16
CA ASP A 1231 -3.19 28.53 -1.12
C ASP A 1231 -3.61 29.94 -1.58
N GLY A 1232 -3.97 30.12 -2.86
CA GLY A 1232 -4.42 31.38 -3.45
C GLY A 1232 -3.33 32.46 -3.55
N THR A 1233 -2.06 32.14 -3.32
CA THR A 1233 -0.96 33.13 -3.38
C THR A 1233 -0.34 33.25 -4.76
N ARG A 1234 -0.59 32.29 -5.66
CA ARG A 1234 -0.01 32.22 -7.00
C ARG A 1234 -1.09 31.97 -8.04
N ALA A 1235 -0.99 32.64 -9.18
CA ALA A 1235 -1.98 32.53 -10.24
C ALA A 1235 -1.38 32.50 -11.65
N ASP A 1236 -2.02 31.75 -12.52
CA ASP A 1236 -1.70 31.64 -13.93
C ASP A 1236 -2.87 31.00 -14.68
N PRO A 1237 -3.59 31.69 -15.59
CA PRO A 1237 -3.45 33.10 -15.93
C PRO A 1237 -3.98 34.05 -14.85
N VAL A 1238 -3.46 35.28 -14.85
CA VAL A 1238 -4.00 36.40 -14.07
C VAL A 1238 -3.93 37.69 -14.87
N ILE A 1239 -4.95 38.54 -14.78
CA ILE A 1239 -4.94 39.92 -15.29
C ILE A 1239 -4.56 40.84 -14.14
N VAL A 1240 -3.36 41.42 -14.20
CA VAL A 1240 -2.87 42.39 -13.22
C VAL A 1240 -3.00 43.78 -13.80
N ARG A 1241 -3.68 44.67 -13.09
CA ARG A 1241 -3.93 46.06 -13.51
C ARG A 1241 -3.16 47.04 -12.63
N ASP A 1242 -2.74 48.16 -13.23
CA ASP A 1242 -2.07 49.26 -12.53
C ASP A 1242 -2.98 50.48 -12.38
N GLY A 1243 -3.82 50.49 -11.35
CA GLY A 1243 -4.80 51.56 -11.18
C GLY A 1243 -5.64 51.79 -12.44
N ASN A 1244 -5.54 53.01 -13.00
CA ASN A 1244 -6.21 53.41 -14.26
C ASN A 1244 -5.31 53.32 -15.50
N ARG A 1245 -4.14 52.68 -15.39
CA ARG A 1245 -3.16 52.47 -16.47
C ARG A 1245 -3.33 51.07 -17.07
N GLY A 1246 -2.28 50.55 -17.70
CA GLY A 1246 -2.25 49.29 -18.43
C GLY A 1246 -2.35 48.02 -17.57
N ARG A 1247 -2.32 46.89 -18.29
CA ARG A 1247 -2.50 45.54 -17.77
C ARG A 1247 -1.37 44.62 -18.18
N LEU A 1248 -1.02 43.73 -17.27
CA LEU A 1248 -0.02 42.71 -17.43
C LEU A 1248 -0.67 41.35 -17.22
N VAL A 1249 -0.53 40.45 -18.19
CA VAL A 1249 -1.21 39.14 -18.20
C VAL A 1249 -0.21 38.02 -18.43
N PRO A 1250 0.28 37.37 -17.37
CA PRO A 1250 0.95 36.08 -17.49
C PRO A 1250 -0.12 35.05 -17.83
N ALA A 1251 0.02 34.38 -18.97
CA ALA A 1251 -1.00 33.48 -19.48
C ALA A 1251 -0.42 32.14 -19.91
N ILE A 1252 -0.63 31.13 -19.07
CA ILE A 1252 -0.26 29.75 -19.28
C ILE A 1252 1.26 29.57 -19.39
N GLN A 1253 1.97 29.83 -18.30
CA GLN A 1253 3.41 29.80 -18.17
C GLN A 1253 3.93 28.37 -17.90
N THR A 1254 3.74 27.47 -18.86
CA THR A 1254 4.20 26.07 -18.80
C THR A 1254 4.98 25.65 -20.04
N SER A 1255 5.94 24.74 -19.85
CA SER A 1255 6.78 24.14 -20.90
C SER A 1255 6.43 22.70 -21.27
N ALA A 1256 5.55 22.03 -20.51
CA ALA A 1256 5.38 20.58 -20.55
C ALA A 1256 4.37 20.07 -21.60
N VAL A 1257 3.39 20.89 -22.00
CA VAL A 1257 2.36 20.60 -23.02
C VAL A 1257 2.04 21.92 -23.71
N LEU A 1258 1.69 21.94 -25.00
CA LEU A 1258 1.18 23.14 -25.70
C LEU A 1258 -0.33 23.29 -25.41
N PRO A 1259 -0.73 24.04 -24.37
CA PRO A 1259 -2.14 24.32 -24.09
C PRO A 1259 -2.68 25.26 -25.19
N PRO A 1260 -4.00 25.53 -25.25
CA PRO A 1260 -4.60 26.41 -26.25
C PRO A 1260 -4.28 27.90 -26.00
N LYS A 1261 -2.99 28.26 -25.86
CA LYS A 1261 -2.45 29.61 -25.58
C LYS A 1261 -3.12 30.65 -26.48
N GLY A 1262 -3.19 30.39 -27.79
CA GLY A 1262 -3.81 31.30 -28.75
C GLY A 1262 -5.30 31.54 -28.52
N GLN A 1263 -6.08 30.49 -28.20
CA GLN A 1263 -7.52 30.63 -27.94
C GLN A 1263 -7.76 31.35 -26.62
N VAL A 1264 -7.05 30.96 -25.56
CA VAL A 1264 -7.15 31.60 -24.23
C VAL A 1264 -6.71 33.07 -24.31
N GLY A 1265 -5.65 33.38 -25.07
CA GLY A 1265 -5.25 34.76 -25.34
C GLY A 1265 -6.33 35.57 -26.05
N ALA A 1266 -7.01 34.99 -27.05
CA ALA A 1266 -8.13 35.64 -27.73
C ALA A 1266 -9.34 35.86 -26.83
N GLU A 1267 -9.64 34.91 -25.94
CA GLU A 1267 -10.72 34.99 -24.95
C GLU A 1267 -10.46 36.10 -23.91
N ILE A 1268 -9.22 36.19 -23.40
CA ILE A 1268 -8.80 37.28 -22.52
C ILE A 1268 -8.93 38.63 -23.24
N ILE A 1269 -8.44 38.74 -24.48
CA ILE A 1269 -8.55 39.98 -25.28
C ILE A 1269 -10.01 40.34 -25.56
N ALA A 1270 -10.90 39.36 -25.75
CA ALA A 1270 -12.31 39.62 -26.00
C ALA A 1270 -13.08 40.08 -24.75
N TYR A 1271 -12.58 39.73 -23.56
CA TYR A 1271 -13.10 40.24 -22.29
C TYR A 1271 -12.69 41.70 -22.04
N LEU A 1272 -11.45 42.03 -22.37
CA LEU A 1272 -10.88 43.39 -22.30
C LEU A 1272 -11.58 44.33 -23.29
#